data_AF-A0AAD2CXK5-F1
#
_entry.id   AF-A0AAD2CXK5-F1
#
_cell.length_a   1.000
_cell.length_b   1.000
_cell.length_c   1.000
_cell.angle_alpha   90.00
_cell.angle_beta   90.00
_cell.angle_gamma   90.00
#
_symmetry.space_group_name_H-M   'P 1'
#
loop_
_entity.id
_entity.type
_entity.pdbx_description
1 polymer ?
#
loop_
_entity_poly.entity_id
_entity_poly.type
_entity_poly.pdbx_seq_one_letter_code
_entity_poly.pdbx_strand_id
1 'polypeptide(L)'
;MTTLRSRQQHGLEATASRGDKTKTALTKAPPTNPSVRTASRIGDKRNQFFDLHIFLNYGWIGILLIFLWFWGLYYVIQSTDEKSTKLIEIQHLLRKRGNGAQGKAGGKITSSQVQHSGFDIAGNPAKDMGASAGKYADPDSDGHETIDMREWSRTLPFANPDGGTWAQGFELDPIPISKTTPLKVFVVPHSHCDPGWLKTFDEYYQSQTKHILDTIMESLQQDQRRKFIWAEISFFEKWWNEQSADIQDTVRMLLRNKQFEFVTGGWVQPDEANTDLYAMEVQLQEGHDFIRETFGEEYIPKYGWSIDPFGFSPTMAYLLKKYGFKGMLIQRVHYAVKKELALHRQLEFLWRQTWDDEGEYDMFTHMMPFFSYDVPHSCGPDPEVCCAFDFARLPNVGVDADGIVYTKECPWELKVKPIHQRNVAKRAMVLLDQYRKKASLFRSNVVIAPVGDDFRYRTLAEAQAQFENHQLLFDYLNENIAGVSIQFGTLSEYFDAVIGTFDPPILKGSFFTYADHKEDYWSGYFTSRPFDKALGRRLERTLFAAETMGATKEEMREARRSMSLFQHHDAITGTATDKVMEDYATRMQNAILDIEQWMVKKLTAEHEHLGTLQPCWQSPSSRGMDVNFCNESDQVLLFNPLDTEQLCGDVSVKGRSMGMGTLPCERPGSIPNSIIQFDPLSGLMTHPIKEQWMVWSVNEGGAYLFVPGSLHDYKGIDIQIEMGGFVVKTKNWRRTVIERTVPTNFQGKATFIEFIYETNLRDDEEEWLVRFNTDIQSDGVFHTDLNGFNFDTHYHRPDLPIQAQVYPMPTHASIQDSDRRLTVLSEHSQGTASLEDGTIDVWLDRRLSQGDGRGLEQGVQDNVWTRSKLRVLVETEGYKHGQNEEFDTTPLCKQMWKELNHPLELFGTVKDTVKGFGSTPFHNDFKPSNFNPTQTGDDLSHKQQAYKYEIPIVFMVQKRVDYFKRVIDSLRKSDFPRATVPIIISHDGRIQEMINFVESIQSDFQVIQLFHPYSCIEHPNSFPGDDPSLNKGYEGDSYGNLRDAHVCCLKHHFTWMINEVFELTSVKMAAGFLFMEEDYLVAPTIYETLQTGFGFLDQDNKKDEYFGLTLDISDNFANKIPKKRNQWTTKRFVSGPMTIGRHMFALLQQFSNQYCEFDDYNWDWSMVHLMGKGLLPCKTLVPNEPQVLHIGIDGGLHDHYENSELEEAITIGLQPFHAKLSGQLSEVGRFMDFPKAHDQGYGGWGHPADQEHCKKLFHGQDPKPKQYFHL
;
A
#
# COMPACT_ATOMS: atom_id res chain seq x y z
N MET A 1 46.63 12.66 12.73
CA MET A 1 47.51 13.85 12.66
C MET A 1 47.64 14.30 11.20
N THR A 2 48.03 15.56 11.03
CA THR A 2 47.99 16.36 9.80
C THR A 2 49.02 15.94 8.73
N THR A 3 48.56 15.86 7.48
CA THR A 3 49.22 16.31 6.22
C THR A 3 50.56 15.75 5.68
N LEU A 4 50.44 15.19 4.45
CA LEU A 4 51.15 15.55 3.20
C LEU A 4 52.54 14.98 2.80
N ARG A 5 52.56 14.51 1.53
CA ARG A 5 53.68 14.47 0.53
C ARG A 5 54.83 13.45 0.75
N SER A 6 55.41 12.84 -0.29
CA SER A 6 55.06 12.77 -1.73
C SER A 6 55.81 11.66 -2.52
N ARG A 7 55.11 11.06 -3.49
CA ARG A 7 55.55 10.41 -4.76
C ARG A 7 56.90 9.66 -4.90
N GLN A 8 56.75 8.37 -5.20
CA GLN A 8 57.34 7.62 -6.34
C GLN A 8 58.87 7.54 -6.55
N GLN A 9 59.36 6.29 -6.64
CA GLN A 9 60.20 5.85 -7.76
C GLN A 9 59.84 4.41 -8.17
N HIS A 10 60.27 3.97 -9.36
CA HIS A 10 59.90 2.68 -9.98
C HIS A 10 60.80 1.51 -9.53
N GLY A 11 60.29 0.27 -9.66
CA GLY A 11 61.09 -0.96 -9.63
C GLY A 11 60.21 -2.23 -9.61
N LEU A 12 60.38 -3.11 -10.60
CA LEU A 12 59.70 -4.41 -10.70
C LEU A 12 60.72 -5.55 -10.52
N GLU A 13 60.39 -6.52 -9.67
CA GLU A 13 60.72 -7.96 -9.71
C GLU A 13 60.17 -8.59 -8.40
N ALA A 14 59.20 -9.51 -8.36
CA ALA A 14 59.06 -10.82 -9.02
C ALA A 14 60.17 -11.80 -8.52
N THR A 15 59.90 -12.99 -7.96
CA THR A 15 58.78 -13.94 -8.11
C THR A 15 58.65 -14.94 -6.93
N ALA A 16 57.46 -15.57 -6.76
CA ALA A 16 57.22 -16.99 -6.36
C ALA A 16 57.79 -17.61 -5.04
N SER A 17 57.20 -18.64 -4.40
CA SER A 17 55.82 -19.17 -4.35
C SER A 17 55.66 -20.29 -3.28
N ARG A 18 54.40 -20.65 -2.95
CA ARG A 18 53.89 -21.97 -2.46
C ARG A 18 54.17 -22.49 -1.02
N GLY A 19 53.06 -22.80 -0.34
CA GLY A 19 52.82 -24.07 0.40
C GLY A 19 52.98 -24.04 1.93
N ASP A 20 52.26 -24.86 2.73
CA ASP A 20 51.02 -25.62 2.47
C ASP A 20 50.25 -25.92 3.79
N LYS A 21 49.06 -26.53 3.69
CA LYS A 21 48.05 -26.76 4.77
C LYS A 21 48.56 -27.42 6.07
N THR A 22 47.78 -27.27 7.15
CA THR A 22 47.01 -28.39 7.76
C THR A 22 45.92 -27.95 8.74
N LYS A 23 44.94 -28.84 9.01
CA LYS A 23 43.84 -28.72 10.00
C LYS A 23 43.92 -29.90 10.99
N THR A 24 43.45 -29.72 12.25
CA THR A 24 42.58 -30.64 13.05
C THR A 24 42.47 -30.17 14.52
N ALA A 25 41.56 -30.65 15.40
CA ALA A 25 40.12 -30.99 15.31
C ALA A 25 39.58 -31.50 16.70
N LEU A 26 38.26 -31.35 16.98
CA LEU A 26 37.45 -32.12 17.98
C LEU A 26 37.79 -31.87 19.49
N THR A 27 36.97 -32.15 20.53
CA THR A 27 35.60 -32.72 20.67
C THR A 27 34.86 -32.30 21.98
N LYS A 28 33.52 -32.18 21.91
CA LYS A 28 32.45 -32.51 22.90
C LYS A 28 32.64 -32.53 24.45
N ALA A 29 31.76 -31.73 25.10
CA ALA A 29 30.80 -32.08 26.19
C ALA A 29 31.22 -32.21 27.69
N PRO A 30 30.32 -31.87 28.67
CA PRO A 30 30.55 -31.88 30.12
C PRO A 30 29.85 -33.09 30.84
N PRO A 31 29.96 -33.33 32.19
CA PRO A 31 29.22 -32.56 33.23
C PRO A 31 29.89 -32.47 34.65
N THR A 32 29.14 -31.92 35.63
CA THR A 32 29.25 -32.02 37.12
C THR A 32 29.98 -30.95 37.96
N ASN A 33 29.33 -30.61 39.09
CA ASN A 33 29.79 -29.87 40.30
C ASN A 33 30.61 -30.82 41.24
N PRO A 34 31.30 -30.39 42.34
CA PRO A 34 31.03 -29.20 43.19
C PRO A 34 32.31 -28.44 43.67
N SER A 35 32.33 -27.95 44.92
CA SER A 35 33.07 -26.77 45.40
C SER A 35 34.24 -26.99 46.40
N VAL A 36 35.21 -26.06 46.34
CA VAL A 36 36.07 -25.52 47.44
C VAL A 36 37.10 -26.42 48.17
N ARG A 37 38.38 -25.98 48.14
CA ARG A 37 39.43 -25.98 49.20
C ARG A 37 40.54 -25.00 48.76
N THR A 38 40.92 -23.94 49.50
CA THR A 38 41.92 -23.86 50.61
C THR A 38 43.31 -24.44 50.31
N ALA A 39 44.46 -23.83 50.67
CA ALA A 39 44.79 -22.48 51.19
C ALA A 39 46.34 -22.23 51.18
N SER A 40 46.80 -20.99 51.43
CA SER A 40 48.16 -20.69 51.95
C SER A 40 48.17 -19.37 52.78
N ARG A 41 49.32 -18.94 53.33
CA ARG A 41 49.45 -17.98 54.46
C ARG A 41 50.50 -16.87 54.23
N ILE A 42 50.56 -15.92 55.20
CA ILE A 42 51.59 -14.89 55.51
C ILE A 42 51.15 -13.48 55.04
N GLY A 43 51.28 -12.37 55.80
CA GLY A 43 51.97 -12.15 57.09
C GLY A 43 51.30 -11.09 58.02
N ASP A 44 52.05 -10.51 58.96
CA ASP A 44 51.54 -9.89 60.21
C ASP A 44 52.27 -8.59 60.62
N LYS A 45 51.53 -7.51 61.03
CA LYS A 45 51.76 -6.66 62.25
C LYS A 45 51.10 -5.26 62.26
N ARG A 46 50.36 -4.96 63.36
CA ARG A 46 50.31 -3.69 64.18
C ARG A 46 49.81 -2.38 63.48
N ASN A 47 49.20 -1.36 64.10
CA ASN A 47 48.79 -0.96 65.48
C ASN A 47 47.91 0.35 65.36
N GLN A 48 47.12 0.91 66.32
CA GLN A 48 46.57 0.49 67.64
C GLN A 48 45.49 1.50 68.16
N PHE A 49 44.54 1.01 68.99
CA PHE A 49 43.79 1.71 70.08
C PHE A 49 42.62 2.71 69.83
N PHE A 50 41.95 3.04 70.96
CA PHE A 50 40.51 3.30 71.20
C PHE A 50 40.19 4.71 71.80
N ASP A 51 38.90 5.05 71.80
CA ASP A 51 38.11 5.82 72.81
C ASP A 51 38.24 7.36 73.07
N LEU A 52 37.19 8.08 72.64
CA LEU A 52 36.09 8.67 73.46
C LEU A 52 36.21 10.01 74.24
N HIS A 53 35.25 10.93 73.94
CA HIS A 53 34.79 12.16 74.65
C HIS A 53 35.75 13.38 74.78
N ILE A 54 35.33 14.64 74.52
CA ILE A 54 34.45 15.47 75.40
C ILE A 54 33.80 16.69 74.66
N PHE A 55 32.49 16.90 74.89
CA PHE A 55 31.64 18.14 74.95
C PHE A 55 31.73 19.35 73.97
N LEU A 56 30.54 19.69 73.42
CA LEU A 56 29.93 21.04 73.16
C LEU A 56 30.68 22.08 72.27
N ASN A 57 30.02 23.00 71.55
CA ASN A 57 28.69 23.60 71.71
C ASN A 57 28.13 24.17 70.37
N TYR A 58 26.87 24.63 70.37
CA TYR A 58 26.10 25.25 69.25
C TYR A 58 25.75 24.32 68.06
N GLY A 59 24.62 24.50 67.38
CA GLY A 59 23.48 25.38 67.70
C GLY A 59 22.46 25.56 66.57
N TRP A 60 21.20 25.17 66.83
CA TRP A 60 19.95 25.77 66.33
C TRP A 60 19.99 26.66 65.07
N ILE A 61 19.52 26.16 63.92
CA ILE A 61 18.98 26.99 62.81
C ILE A 61 17.96 26.21 61.95
N GLY A 62 18.23 24.95 61.57
CA GLY A 62 17.43 24.22 60.57
C GLY A 62 15.97 23.89 60.93
N ILE A 63 15.62 23.84 62.22
CA ILE A 63 14.26 23.45 62.68
C ILE A 63 13.30 24.65 62.76
N LEU A 64 13.82 25.89 62.70
CA LEU A 64 13.03 27.11 62.94
C LEU A 64 12.22 27.58 61.72
N LEU A 65 12.63 27.21 60.50
CA LEU A 65 11.93 27.60 59.26
C LEU A 65 10.64 26.79 59.01
N ILE A 66 10.58 25.53 59.46
CA ILE A 66 9.41 24.66 59.27
C ILE A 66 8.23 25.09 60.17
N PHE A 67 8.51 25.64 61.35
CA PHE A 67 7.47 26.13 62.27
C PHE A 67 6.91 27.51 61.90
N LEU A 68 7.63 28.34 61.14
CA LEU A 68 7.16 29.68 60.76
C LEU A 68 6.14 29.68 59.61
N TRP A 69 6.14 28.66 58.75
CA TRP A 69 5.14 28.55 57.68
C TRP A 69 3.75 28.12 58.21
N PHE A 70 3.71 27.18 59.16
CA PHE A 70 2.45 26.67 59.73
C PHE A 70 1.76 27.61 60.73
N TRP A 71 2.41 28.70 61.17
CA TRP A 71 1.81 29.64 62.13
C TRP A 71 1.16 30.86 61.44
N GLY A 72 1.59 31.22 60.23
CA GLY A 72 1.09 32.41 59.51
C GLY A 72 -0.36 32.30 59.02
N LEU A 73 -0.85 31.10 58.72
CA LEU A 73 -2.19 30.89 58.16
C LEU A 73 -3.32 30.89 59.19
N TYR A 74 -2.99 30.90 60.50
CA TYR A 74 -3.98 30.76 61.59
C TYR A 74 -4.62 32.10 62.04
N TYR A 75 -4.24 33.25 61.45
CA TYR A 75 -4.68 34.57 61.93
C TYR A 75 -5.34 35.47 60.88
N VAL A 76 -5.71 34.93 59.70
CA VAL A 76 -6.43 35.68 58.64
C VAL A 76 -7.83 35.10 58.37
N ILE A 77 -8.49 34.62 59.44
CA ILE A 77 -9.94 34.37 59.47
C ILE A 77 -10.51 34.94 60.77
N GLN A 78 -10.87 36.23 60.79
CA GLN A 78 -11.94 36.85 61.59
C GLN A 78 -12.05 38.37 61.34
N SER A 79 -12.95 38.79 60.45
CA SER A 79 -13.82 39.99 60.62
C SER A 79 -14.65 40.29 59.35
N THR A 80 -15.96 40.50 59.52
CA THR A 80 -16.91 41.27 58.65
C THR A 80 -16.88 41.03 57.12
N ASP A 81 -17.87 40.42 56.44
CA ASP A 81 -19.34 40.40 56.56
C ASP A 81 -20.09 41.66 56.04
N GLU A 82 -21.34 41.43 55.60
CA GLU A 82 -22.42 42.32 55.17
C GLU A 82 -22.53 42.83 53.69
N LYS A 83 -23.66 42.41 53.07
CA LYS A 83 -24.60 43.15 52.18
C LYS A 83 -24.23 43.45 50.71
N SER A 84 -25.19 43.51 49.75
CA SER A 84 -26.57 42.94 49.69
C SER A 84 -27.24 43.09 48.31
N THR A 85 -27.78 41.99 47.78
CA THR A 85 -29.12 41.83 47.15
C THR A 85 -29.69 42.89 46.18
N LYS A 86 -30.00 42.48 44.93
CA LYS A 86 -31.33 42.50 44.22
C LYS A 86 -31.17 42.01 42.76
N LEU A 87 -31.99 41.09 42.21
CA LEU A 87 -33.40 41.20 41.74
C LEU A 87 -33.59 42.12 40.52
N ILE A 88 -34.43 41.83 39.50
CA ILE A 88 -35.13 40.59 39.06
C ILE A 88 -35.77 40.84 37.65
N GLU A 89 -36.13 39.80 36.88
CA GLU A 89 -37.14 39.81 35.77
C GLU A 89 -36.92 40.73 34.52
N ILE A 90 -37.55 40.52 33.35
CA ILE A 90 -37.98 39.29 32.63
C ILE A 90 -38.09 39.60 31.10
N GLN A 91 -38.17 38.54 30.27
CA GLN A 91 -38.60 38.45 28.85
C GLN A 91 -39.23 39.71 28.16
N HIS A 92 -38.92 39.94 26.88
CA HIS A 92 -39.91 39.62 25.81
C HIS A 92 -39.40 39.58 24.34
N LEU A 93 -39.66 38.43 23.72
CA LEU A 93 -40.12 38.17 22.34
C LEU A 93 -39.75 39.08 21.13
N LEU A 94 -39.09 38.41 20.16
CA LEU A 94 -39.44 38.33 18.73
C LEU A 94 -39.13 39.50 17.74
N ARG A 95 -38.17 39.21 16.86
CA ARG A 95 -38.26 39.21 15.37
C ARG A 95 -39.10 40.31 14.68
N LYS A 96 -38.46 41.02 13.74
CA LYS A 96 -38.80 40.94 12.29
C LYS A 96 -37.80 41.67 11.36
N ARG A 97 -37.55 41.02 10.20
CA ARG A 97 -37.32 41.55 8.82
C ARG A 97 -36.80 43.00 8.69
N GLY A 98 -35.74 43.32 7.95
CA GLY A 98 -35.16 42.65 6.78
C GLY A 98 -35.04 43.62 5.58
N ASN A 99 -33.99 43.45 4.76
CA ASN A 99 -33.73 43.99 3.40
C ASN A 99 -33.75 45.52 3.18
N GLY A 100 -32.63 46.09 2.67
CA GLY A 100 -32.49 47.55 2.52
C GLY A 100 -31.52 48.13 1.46
N ALA A 101 -31.04 47.35 0.49
CA ALA A 101 -30.46 47.75 -0.82
C ALA A 101 -29.47 48.96 -0.98
N GLN A 102 -28.31 48.66 -1.59
CA GLN A 102 -27.53 49.45 -2.60
C GLN A 102 -27.12 50.92 -2.32
N GLY A 103 -25.86 51.30 -2.65
CA GLY A 103 -25.59 52.75 -2.78
C GLY A 103 -24.25 53.38 -3.22
N LYS A 104 -23.35 52.71 -3.97
CA LYS A 104 -22.28 53.32 -4.84
C LYS A 104 -21.32 54.43 -4.31
N ALA A 105 -20.03 54.24 -4.65
CA ALA A 105 -18.96 55.24 -4.80
C ALA A 105 -18.46 55.94 -3.51
N GLY A 106 -17.18 56.36 -3.41
CA GLY A 106 -16.05 56.16 -4.32
C GLY A 106 -15.12 57.39 -4.40
N GLY A 107 -13.82 57.22 -4.12
CA GLY A 107 -12.84 58.32 -4.21
C GLY A 107 -11.41 57.87 -3.91
N LYS A 108 -10.49 58.07 -4.87
CA LYS A 108 -9.05 57.84 -4.68
C LYS A 108 -8.41 58.94 -3.84
N ILE A 109 -7.45 58.58 -2.99
CA ILE A 109 -6.29 59.44 -2.66
C ILE A 109 -5.03 58.56 -2.78
N THR A 110 -3.97 59.11 -3.39
CA THR A 110 -2.70 58.42 -3.65
C THR A 110 -1.68 58.62 -2.52
N SER A 111 -0.79 57.64 -2.35
CA SER A 111 0.28 57.63 -1.35
C SER A 111 1.52 58.44 -1.76
N SER A 112 2.41 58.71 -0.79
CA SER A 112 3.79 59.14 -1.05
C SER A 112 4.76 58.67 0.06
N GLN A 113 5.57 57.66 -0.27
CA GLN A 113 6.93 57.36 0.18
C GLN A 113 7.42 57.78 1.59
N VAL A 114 7.96 56.81 2.33
CA VAL A 114 9.07 56.99 3.31
C VAL A 114 10.07 55.84 3.12
N GLN A 115 11.37 56.09 3.30
CA GLN A 115 12.45 55.09 3.17
C GLN A 115 12.91 54.50 4.51
N HIS A 116 13.61 53.37 4.47
CA HIS A 116 14.22 52.71 5.64
C HIS A 116 15.35 53.51 6.32
N SER A 117 15.45 53.36 7.64
CA SER A 117 16.71 53.36 8.40
C SER A 117 16.52 52.49 9.67
N GLY A 118 17.33 51.45 9.86
CA GLY A 118 17.20 50.51 10.99
C GLY A 118 18.04 50.87 12.23
N PHE A 119 18.04 50.00 13.24
CA PHE A 119 18.97 50.04 14.38
C PHE A 119 19.15 48.66 15.05
N ASP A 120 20.16 48.55 15.92
CA ASP A 120 20.81 47.31 16.39
C ASP A 120 20.18 46.53 17.57
N ILE A 121 20.73 45.33 17.74
CA ILE A 121 20.49 44.27 18.73
C ILE A 121 20.66 44.71 20.19
N ALA A 122 19.72 44.34 21.08
CA ALA A 122 19.97 43.58 22.33
C ALA A 122 18.77 43.64 23.32
N GLY A 123 18.15 42.49 23.63
CA GLY A 123 17.12 42.36 24.68
C GLY A 123 16.88 40.90 25.04
N ASN A 124 16.66 40.59 26.33
CA ASN A 124 16.55 39.23 26.85
C ASN A 124 15.07 38.78 27.00
N PRO A 125 14.55 37.87 26.15
CA PRO A 125 13.12 37.59 26.05
C PRO A 125 12.70 36.44 26.98
N ALA A 126 12.21 36.77 28.19
CA ALA A 126 11.75 35.76 29.15
C ALA A 126 10.50 36.17 29.98
N LYS A 127 9.80 37.27 29.63
CA LYS A 127 8.65 37.77 30.43
C LYS A 127 7.45 38.38 29.70
N ASP A 128 7.51 38.64 28.38
CA ASP A 128 6.44 39.38 27.68
C ASP A 128 5.60 38.53 26.70
N MET A 129 5.57 37.19 26.86
CA MET A 129 4.63 36.30 26.14
C MET A 129 3.21 36.35 26.77
N GLY A 130 2.66 37.55 26.92
CA GLY A 130 1.35 37.78 27.56
C GLY A 130 0.39 38.68 26.78
N ALA A 131 0.77 39.22 25.62
CA ALA A 131 -0.06 40.16 24.86
C ALA A 131 0.30 40.20 23.35
N SER A 132 -0.22 39.26 22.57
CA SER A 132 -0.13 39.28 21.09
C SER A 132 -1.36 38.78 20.34
N ALA A 133 -2.20 37.91 20.93
CA ALA A 133 -3.28 37.20 20.23
C ALA A 133 -4.36 38.09 19.58
N GLY A 134 -4.56 39.32 20.06
CA GLY A 134 -5.49 40.31 19.47
C GLY A 134 -5.01 40.94 18.15
N LYS A 135 -4.45 40.13 17.24
CA LYS A 135 -3.87 40.56 15.95
C LYS A 135 -4.11 39.63 14.75
N TYR A 136 -4.51 38.37 14.97
CA TYR A 136 -4.58 37.36 13.91
C TYR A 136 -5.95 36.66 13.81
N ALA A 137 -6.98 37.30 14.35
CA ALA A 137 -8.37 36.95 14.15
C ALA A 137 -9.16 38.24 13.96
N ASP A 138 -9.62 38.50 12.74
CA ASP A 138 -10.58 39.56 12.47
C ASP A 138 -12.00 39.02 12.71
N PRO A 139 -12.93 39.82 13.26
CA PRO A 139 -14.33 39.46 13.34
C PRO A 139 -14.97 39.53 11.95
N ASP A 140 -15.68 38.48 11.54
CA ASP A 140 -16.55 38.51 10.36
C ASP A 140 -17.63 39.61 10.52
N SER A 141 -18.26 39.98 9.41
CA SER A 141 -19.41 40.87 9.29
C SER A 141 -20.56 40.59 10.27
N ASP A 142 -20.79 39.32 10.65
CA ASP A 142 -21.76 38.89 11.66
C ASP A 142 -21.19 38.77 13.09
N GLY A 143 -19.88 39.03 13.28
CA GLY A 143 -19.22 39.11 14.60
C GLY A 143 -18.55 37.81 15.09
N HIS A 144 -18.42 36.80 14.23
CA HIS A 144 -17.72 35.55 14.56
C HIS A 144 -16.20 35.72 14.49
N GLU A 145 -15.47 35.03 15.38
CA GLU A 145 -14.01 34.97 15.40
C GLU A 145 -13.51 34.09 14.24
N THR A 146 -12.80 34.68 13.27
CA THR A 146 -12.28 33.96 12.09
C THR A 146 -10.78 33.72 12.18
N ILE A 147 -10.37 32.48 11.98
CA ILE A 147 -8.99 31.99 11.88
C ILE A 147 -8.70 31.72 10.40
N ASP A 148 -7.61 32.27 9.88
CA ASP A 148 -7.15 31.96 8.52
C ASP A 148 -5.79 31.28 8.57
N MET A 149 -5.75 30.00 8.17
CA MET A 149 -4.52 29.20 8.17
C MET A 149 -3.44 29.74 7.23
N ARG A 150 -3.80 30.61 6.27
CA ARG A 150 -2.88 31.26 5.33
C ARG A 150 -2.14 32.45 5.96
N GLU A 151 -2.82 33.19 6.83
CA GLU A 151 -2.15 34.22 7.64
C GLU A 151 -1.35 33.56 8.78
N TRP A 152 -1.80 32.42 9.31
CA TRP A 152 -1.03 31.65 10.29
C TRP A 152 0.20 30.99 9.66
N SER A 153 0.14 30.44 8.44
CA SER A 153 1.34 29.96 7.73
C SER A 153 2.32 31.09 7.40
N ARG A 154 1.82 32.32 7.19
CA ARG A 154 2.61 33.54 7.03
C ARG A 154 3.26 34.08 8.31
N THR A 155 2.61 33.94 9.48
CA THR A 155 3.00 34.68 10.70
C THR A 155 3.29 33.85 11.94
N LEU A 156 2.86 32.60 12.01
CA LEU A 156 3.15 31.72 13.15
C LEU A 156 4.66 31.40 13.16
N PRO A 157 5.34 31.40 14.33
CA PRO A 157 6.76 31.07 14.41
C PRO A 157 7.09 29.58 14.27
N PHE A 158 6.08 28.70 14.26
CA PHE A 158 6.17 27.23 14.22
C PHE A 158 7.09 26.53 15.27
N ALA A 159 7.67 27.30 16.20
CA ALA A 159 8.65 26.83 17.17
C ALA A 159 8.13 25.70 18.10
N ASN A 160 9.02 24.76 18.41
CA ASN A 160 8.76 23.60 19.27
C ASN A 160 9.51 23.66 20.63
N PRO A 161 9.25 24.66 21.52
CA PRO A 161 9.84 24.67 22.85
C PRO A 161 9.20 23.59 23.72
N ASP A 162 10.04 22.89 24.49
CA ASP A 162 9.65 21.83 25.43
C ASP A 162 8.54 22.29 26.38
N GLY A 163 7.37 21.66 26.24
CA GLY A 163 6.15 21.95 27.01
C GLY A 163 6.07 21.23 28.36
N GLY A 164 7.05 20.37 28.72
CA GLY A 164 7.02 19.56 29.93
C GLY A 164 6.38 18.19 29.71
N THR A 165 5.41 17.82 30.54
CA THR A 165 4.71 16.52 30.43
C THR A 165 4.06 16.31 29.07
N TRP A 166 3.44 17.36 28.52
CA TRP A 166 3.07 17.47 27.12
C TRP A 166 4.17 18.21 26.34
N ALA A 167 5.18 17.46 25.91
CA ALA A 167 6.44 17.99 25.35
C ALA A 167 6.31 19.01 24.21
N GLN A 168 5.20 19.03 23.47
CA GLN A 168 4.96 19.97 22.36
C GLN A 168 4.04 21.14 22.72
N GLY A 169 3.32 21.06 23.84
CA GLY A 169 2.34 22.05 24.28
C GLY A 169 2.82 22.85 25.46
N PHE A 170 2.11 22.75 26.58
CA PHE A 170 2.35 23.49 27.82
C PHE A 170 1.71 22.74 28.99
N GLU A 171 2.18 23.00 30.21
CA GLU A 171 1.62 22.42 31.43
C GLU A 171 0.16 22.87 31.66
N LEU A 172 -0.72 21.94 32.05
CA LEU A 172 -2.17 22.14 32.12
C LEU A 172 -2.74 21.97 33.54
N ASP A 173 -3.55 22.94 33.96
CA ASP A 173 -4.36 22.85 35.19
C ASP A 173 -5.69 22.10 34.92
N PRO A 174 -6.09 21.14 35.77
CA PRO A 174 -7.31 20.37 35.59
C PRO A 174 -8.58 21.16 35.97
N ILE A 175 -9.56 21.26 35.06
CA ILE A 175 -10.75 22.11 35.25
C ILE A 175 -11.56 21.80 36.54
N PRO A 176 -12.23 22.79 37.16
CA PRO A 176 -13.06 22.58 38.35
C PRO A 176 -14.40 21.90 38.02
N ILE A 177 -14.57 20.67 38.51
CA ILE A 177 -15.79 19.88 38.32
C ILE A 177 -16.78 20.04 39.48
N SER A 178 -18.08 20.10 39.17
CA SER A 178 -19.15 20.16 40.18
C SER A 178 -20.50 19.75 39.59
N LYS A 179 -21.56 19.67 40.41
CA LYS A 179 -22.93 19.44 39.90
C LYS A 179 -23.47 20.58 39.03
N THR A 180 -22.88 21.77 39.10
CA THR A 180 -23.24 22.94 38.25
C THR A 180 -22.23 23.17 37.11
N THR A 181 -21.07 22.52 37.15
CA THR A 181 -20.05 22.47 36.09
C THR A 181 -19.67 21.01 35.84
N PRO A 182 -20.60 20.17 35.33
CA PRO A 182 -20.33 18.76 35.12
C PRO A 182 -19.29 18.56 34.01
N LEU A 183 -18.56 17.45 34.09
CA LEU A 183 -17.67 16.92 33.05
C LEU A 183 -18.29 15.64 32.49
N LYS A 184 -18.50 15.59 31.17
CA LYS A 184 -18.94 14.39 30.47
C LYS A 184 -17.76 13.81 29.70
N VAL A 185 -17.49 12.51 29.84
CA VAL A 185 -16.40 11.82 29.15
C VAL A 185 -16.95 10.62 28.38
N PHE A 186 -16.67 10.61 27.09
CA PHE A 186 -16.92 9.47 26.21
C PHE A 186 -15.59 8.79 25.90
N VAL A 187 -15.42 7.58 26.42
CA VAL A 187 -14.29 6.72 26.04
C VAL A 187 -14.73 5.95 24.80
N VAL A 188 -14.00 6.04 23.70
CA VAL A 188 -14.46 5.56 22.38
C VAL A 188 -13.51 4.46 21.86
N PRO A 189 -13.86 3.17 22.06
CA PRO A 189 -13.09 2.04 21.54
C PRO A 189 -13.07 2.01 20.00
N HIS A 190 -11.88 1.85 19.44
CA HIS A 190 -11.67 1.67 18.00
C HIS A 190 -10.46 0.77 17.71
N SER A 191 -10.34 0.34 16.46
CA SER A 191 -9.08 -0.12 15.87
C SER A 191 -8.85 0.71 14.63
N HIS A 192 -7.63 1.18 14.41
CA HIS A 192 -7.21 1.65 13.09
C HIS A 192 -6.82 0.43 12.24
N CYS A 193 -7.24 0.36 10.98
CA CYS A 193 -7.18 -0.87 10.17
C CYS A 193 -6.82 -0.55 8.72
N ASP A 194 -5.52 -0.45 8.42
CA ASP A 194 -5.01 -0.05 7.10
C ASP A 194 -5.37 -1.05 5.99
N PRO A 195 -6.08 -0.63 4.92
CA PRO A 195 -6.38 -1.45 3.73
C PRO A 195 -5.16 -1.76 2.84
N GLY A 196 -3.99 -1.93 3.44
CA GLY A 196 -2.69 -2.22 2.85
C GLY A 196 -1.62 -1.20 3.28
N TRP A 197 -0.48 -1.70 3.78
CA TRP A 197 0.64 -0.87 4.28
C TRP A 197 1.91 -1.75 4.40
N LEU A 198 2.09 -2.42 5.55
CA LEU A 198 3.18 -3.40 5.75
C LEU A 198 2.83 -4.79 5.19
N LYS A 199 1.53 -5.06 5.01
CA LYS A 199 0.94 -6.25 4.36
C LYS A 199 -0.06 -5.79 3.31
N THR A 200 -0.48 -6.67 2.40
CA THR A 200 -1.57 -6.35 1.46
C THR A 200 -2.92 -6.32 2.17
N PHE A 201 -3.94 -5.76 1.54
CA PHE A 201 -5.33 -5.78 2.02
C PHE A 201 -5.76 -7.19 2.46
N ASP A 202 -5.63 -8.19 1.58
CA ASP A 202 -6.04 -9.56 1.88
C ASP A 202 -5.19 -10.22 2.99
N GLU A 203 -3.91 -9.86 3.13
CA GLU A 203 -3.05 -10.37 4.21
C GLU A 203 -3.35 -9.76 5.58
N TYR A 204 -3.66 -8.46 5.64
CA TYR A 204 -4.19 -7.85 6.86
C TYR A 204 -5.53 -8.46 7.24
N TYR A 205 -6.44 -8.62 6.27
CA TYR A 205 -7.73 -9.28 6.49
C TYR A 205 -7.57 -10.67 7.11
N GLN A 206 -6.77 -11.53 6.47
CA GLN A 206 -6.63 -12.93 6.86
C GLN A 206 -5.85 -13.14 8.17
N SER A 207 -4.92 -12.24 8.52
CA SER A 207 -4.08 -12.40 9.72
C SER A 207 -4.49 -11.54 10.91
N GLN A 208 -5.29 -10.49 10.72
CA GLN A 208 -5.62 -9.50 11.76
C GLN A 208 -7.08 -9.06 11.69
N THR A 209 -7.53 -8.44 10.59
CA THR A 209 -8.78 -7.65 10.59
C THR A 209 -10.04 -8.47 10.85
N LYS A 210 -10.14 -9.70 10.31
CA LYS A 210 -11.30 -10.58 10.58
C LYS A 210 -11.42 -10.93 12.06
N HIS A 211 -10.28 -11.23 12.72
CA HIS A 211 -10.23 -11.60 14.14
C HIS A 211 -10.57 -10.44 15.08
N ILE A 212 -10.31 -9.20 14.66
CA ILE A 212 -10.76 -7.99 15.36
C ILE A 212 -12.28 -7.90 15.29
N LEU A 213 -12.88 -8.06 14.10
CA LEU A 213 -14.34 -8.02 13.94
C LEU A 213 -15.03 -9.16 14.71
N ASP A 214 -14.54 -10.39 14.61
CA ASP A 214 -15.02 -11.54 15.39
C ASP A 214 -15.00 -11.24 16.91
N THR A 215 -13.84 -10.79 17.40
CA THR A 215 -13.62 -10.45 18.82
C THR A 215 -14.56 -9.34 19.29
N ILE A 216 -14.77 -8.31 18.47
CA ILE A 216 -15.63 -7.18 18.81
C ILE A 216 -17.11 -7.58 18.83
N MET A 217 -17.60 -8.37 17.88
CA MET A 217 -19.01 -8.80 17.89
C MET A 217 -19.32 -9.67 19.11
N GLU A 218 -18.46 -10.61 19.47
CA GLU A 218 -18.62 -11.38 20.72
C GLU A 218 -18.50 -10.47 21.96
N SER A 219 -17.50 -9.59 21.99
CA SER A 219 -17.27 -8.69 23.13
C SER A 219 -18.43 -7.72 23.37
N LEU A 220 -19.08 -7.22 22.32
CA LEU A 220 -20.23 -6.31 22.44
C LEU A 220 -21.51 -7.04 22.90
N GLN A 221 -21.72 -8.31 22.53
CA GLN A 221 -22.85 -9.11 23.05
C GLN A 221 -22.81 -9.27 24.59
N GLN A 222 -21.61 -9.35 25.18
CA GLN A 222 -21.42 -9.70 26.60
C GLN A 222 -21.90 -8.61 27.60
N ASP A 223 -21.89 -7.33 27.23
CA ASP A 223 -22.39 -6.23 28.09
C ASP A 223 -22.90 -5.06 27.23
N GLN A 224 -24.18 -4.70 27.41
CA GLN A 224 -24.87 -3.62 26.67
C GLN A 224 -24.25 -2.23 26.86
N ARG A 225 -23.38 -2.04 27.87
CA ARG A 225 -22.61 -0.80 28.09
C ARG A 225 -21.44 -0.65 27.13
N ARG A 226 -20.94 -1.74 26.53
CA ARG A 226 -19.77 -1.71 25.63
C ARG A 226 -20.15 -1.07 24.29
N LYS A 227 -19.22 -0.26 23.75
CA LYS A 227 -19.32 0.46 22.48
C LYS A 227 -18.09 0.18 21.62
N PHE A 228 -18.21 0.29 20.29
CA PHE A 228 -17.09 0.29 19.35
C PHE A 228 -17.45 1.09 18.08
N ILE A 229 -16.47 1.76 17.47
CA ILE A 229 -16.62 2.43 16.17
C ILE A 229 -15.78 1.75 15.07
N TRP A 230 -16.26 1.78 13.82
CA TRP A 230 -15.56 1.21 12.66
C TRP A 230 -15.59 2.17 11.46
N ALA A 231 -14.47 2.29 10.73
CA ALA A 231 -14.32 3.23 9.62
C ALA A 231 -14.25 2.55 8.24
N GLU A 232 -13.35 1.58 8.05
CA GLU A 232 -12.98 1.05 6.73
C GLU A 232 -13.98 -0.01 6.24
N ILE A 233 -14.91 0.39 5.37
CA ILE A 233 -15.98 -0.50 4.90
C ILE A 233 -15.47 -1.60 3.96
N SER A 234 -14.34 -1.40 3.28
CA SER A 234 -13.68 -2.45 2.47
C SER A 234 -13.44 -3.75 3.26
N PHE A 235 -12.85 -3.64 4.45
CA PHE A 235 -12.66 -4.80 5.34
C PHE A 235 -13.97 -5.31 5.92
N PHE A 236 -14.91 -4.41 6.25
CA PHE A 236 -16.17 -4.80 6.86
C PHE A 236 -17.06 -5.60 5.88
N GLU A 237 -17.17 -5.19 4.62
CA GLU A 237 -17.89 -5.96 3.60
C GLU A 237 -17.25 -7.35 3.42
N LYS A 238 -15.92 -7.42 3.30
CA LYS A 238 -15.21 -8.69 3.12
C LYS A 238 -15.49 -9.65 4.28
N TRP A 239 -15.43 -9.17 5.52
CA TRP A 239 -15.82 -9.95 6.70
C TRP A 239 -17.29 -10.36 6.66
N TRP A 240 -18.19 -9.41 6.40
CA TRP A 240 -19.63 -9.60 6.37
C TRP A 240 -20.11 -10.69 5.41
N ASN A 241 -19.48 -10.74 4.22
CA ASN A 241 -19.79 -11.73 3.18
C ASN A 241 -19.35 -13.15 3.56
N GLU A 242 -18.44 -13.32 4.53
CA GLU A 242 -18.04 -14.62 5.11
C GLU A 242 -18.93 -15.05 6.30
N GLN A 243 -19.85 -14.21 6.79
CA GLN A 243 -20.60 -14.46 8.04
C GLN A 243 -21.88 -15.30 7.89
N SER A 244 -22.17 -16.09 8.92
CA SER A 244 -23.45 -16.79 9.06
C SER A 244 -24.60 -15.83 9.40
N ALA A 245 -25.84 -16.26 9.13
CA ALA A 245 -27.04 -15.46 9.42
C ALA A 245 -27.16 -15.03 10.90
N ASP A 246 -26.73 -15.87 11.84
CA ASP A 246 -26.77 -15.58 13.28
C ASP A 246 -25.79 -14.46 13.68
N ILE A 247 -24.62 -14.38 13.01
CA ILE A 247 -23.65 -13.30 13.19
C ILE A 247 -24.13 -12.03 12.47
N GLN A 248 -24.71 -12.16 11.27
CA GLN A 248 -25.30 -11.02 10.57
C GLN A 248 -26.45 -10.37 11.38
N ASP A 249 -27.32 -11.17 11.99
CA ASP A 249 -28.39 -10.66 12.87
C ASP A 249 -27.85 -10.14 14.21
N THR A 250 -26.73 -10.67 14.71
CA THR A 250 -25.99 -10.08 15.83
C THR A 250 -25.53 -8.66 15.50
N VAL A 251 -24.89 -8.43 14.36
CA VAL A 251 -24.47 -7.09 13.91
C VAL A 251 -25.67 -6.16 13.79
N ARG A 252 -26.76 -6.61 13.14
CA ARG A 252 -28.02 -5.83 13.02
C ARG A 252 -28.63 -5.48 14.37
N MET A 253 -28.46 -6.34 15.40
CA MET A 253 -28.84 -6.04 16.78
C MET A 253 -27.90 -5.01 17.42
N LEU A 254 -26.58 -5.16 17.28
CA LEU A 254 -25.58 -4.28 17.90
C LEU A 254 -25.62 -2.86 17.32
N LEU A 255 -25.83 -2.72 16.01
CA LEU A 255 -26.11 -1.44 15.34
C LEU A 255 -27.40 -0.79 15.89
N ARG A 256 -28.49 -1.55 15.99
CA ARG A 256 -29.78 -1.07 16.52
C ARG A 256 -29.71 -0.66 18.00
N ASN A 257 -28.89 -1.34 18.79
CA ASN A 257 -28.58 -1.01 20.18
C ASN A 257 -27.59 0.16 20.32
N LYS A 258 -27.05 0.70 19.22
CA LYS A 258 -25.96 1.67 19.17
C LYS A 258 -24.71 1.24 19.94
N GLN A 259 -24.42 -0.07 19.95
CA GLN A 259 -23.20 -0.63 20.52
C GLN A 259 -22.07 -0.70 19.47
N PHE A 260 -22.43 -0.93 18.22
CA PHE A 260 -21.54 -0.79 17.07
C PHE A 260 -21.99 0.42 16.24
N GLU A 261 -21.06 1.20 15.70
CA GLU A 261 -21.35 2.40 14.91
C GLU A 261 -20.32 2.57 13.78
N PHE A 262 -20.80 2.74 12.55
CA PHE A 262 -19.96 3.15 11.42
C PHE A 262 -19.64 4.66 11.52
N VAL A 263 -18.40 5.03 11.29
CA VAL A 263 -17.91 6.43 11.27
C VAL A 263 -17.22 6.71 9.94
N THR A 264 -17.46 7.87 9.33
CA THR A 264 -17.20 8.14 7.89
C THR A 264 -17.95 7.20 6.94
N GLY A 265 -17.72 5.88 7.00
CA GLY A 265 -18.38 4.87 6.18
C GLY A 265 -17.88 4.81 4.74
N GLY A 266 -16.70 5.36 4.46
CA GLY A 266 -16.03 5.21 3.17
C GLY A 266 -15.44 3.81 2.99
N TRP A 267 -15.10 3.46 1.75
CA TRP A 267 -14.38 2.22 1.46
C TRP A 267 -13.06 2.13 2.23
N VAL A 268 -12.41 3.28 2.41
CA VAL A 268 -11.17 3.49 3.15
C VAL A 268 -11.26 4.77 3.99
N GLN A 269 -10.29 5.01 4.87
CA GLN A 269 -9.95 6.38 5.30
C GLN A 269 -8.94 6.91 4.27
N PRO A 270 -9.31 7.83 3.36
CA PRO A 270 -8.45 8.20 2.24
C PRO A 270 -7.38 9.23 2.63
N ASP A 271 -6.31 9.34 1.85
CA ASP A 271 -5.44 10.52 1.88
C ASP A 271 -6.22 11.78 1.50
N GLU A 272 -5.85 12.91 2.11
CA GLU A 272 -6.44 14.21 1.84
C GLU A 272 -5.48 15.15 1.07
N ALA A 273 -4.24 14.73 0.79
CA ALA A 273 -3.31 15.47 -0.06
C ALA A 273 -3.41 15.10 -1.53
N ASN A 274 -3.11 13.85 -1.92
CA ASN A 274 -2.86 13.44 -3.32
C ASN A 274 -4.11 13.01 -4.10
N THR A 275 -5.22 12.77 -3.41
CA THR A 275 -6.51 12.33 -3.96
C THR A 275 -7.20 13.44 -4.74
N ASP A 276 -8.02 13.08 -5.74
CA ASP A 276 -8.92 14.02 -6.42
C ASP A 276 -10.34 13.91 -5.84
N LEU A 277 -11.11 15.00 -5.82
CA LEU A 277 -12.49 15.03 -5.32
C LEU A 277 -13.38 13.94 -5.95
N TYR A 278 -13.24 13.61 -7.23
CA TYR A 278 -14.02 12.52 -7.86
C TYR A 278 -13.72 11.18 -7.20
N ALA A 279 -12.45 10.88 -6.91
CA ALA A 279 -12.06 9.63 -6.29
C ALA A 279 -12.37 9.60 -4.78
N MET A 280 -12.25 10.74 -4.09
CA MET A 280 -12.74 10.91 -2.71
C MET A 280 -14.25 10.68 -2.59
N GLU A 281 -15.03 11.15 -3.58
CA GLU A 281 -16.47 10.93 -3.65
C GLU A 281 -16.79 9.46 -3.96
N VAL A 282 -16.16 8.84 -4.96
CA VAL A 282 -16.44 7.44 -5.33
C VAL A 282 -16.15 6.49 -4.17
N GLN A 283 -15.03 6.64 -3.44
CA GLN A 283 -14.77 5.77 -2.29
C GLN A 283 -15.78 5.95 -1.14
N LEU A 284 -16.34 7.17 -0.97
CA LEU A 284 -17.40 7.42 -0.01
C LEU A 284 -18.72 6.78 -0.47
N GLN A 285 -19.01 6.85 -1.77
CA GLN A 285 -20.17 6.20 -2.38
C GLN A 285 -20.11 4.68 -2.24
N GLU A 286 -19.00 3.99 -2.54
CA GLU A 286 -18.96 2.52 -2.46
C GLU A 286 -19.26 2.00 -1.04
N GLY A 287 -18.69 2.64 -0.02
CA GLY A 287 -18.97 2.29 1.38
C GLY A 287 -20.40 2.63 1.82
N HIS A 288 -20.94 3.79 1.42
CA HIS A 288 -22.32 4.17 1.72
C HIS A 288 -23.35 3.32 0.97
N ASP A 289 -23.07 2.94 -0.28
CA ASP A 289 -23.94 2.10 -1.09
C ASP A 289 -24.02 0.68 -0.48
N PHE A 290 -22.89 0.09 -0.05
CA PHE A 290 -22.89 -1.15 0.75
C PHE A 290 -23.70 -1.04 2.05
N ILE A 291 -23.49 0.02 2.86
CA ILE A 291 -24.23 0.21 4.12
C ILE A 291 -25.74 0.33 3.86
N ARG A 292 -26.13 1.06 2.82
CA ARG A 292 -27.55 1.26 2.45
C ARG A 292 -28.20 -0.02 1.94
N GLU A 293 -27.51 -0.78 1.08
CA GLU A 293 -27.96 -2.08 0.55
C GLU A 293 -28.11 -3.13 1.67
N THR A 294 -27.22 -3.10 2.68
CA THR A 294 -27.09 -4.17 3.69
C THR A 294 -27.84 -3.91 5.00
N PHE A 295 -27.87 -2.66 5.47
CA PHE A 295 -28.39 -2.28 6.79
C PHE A 295 -29.54 -1.27 6.73
N GLY A 296 -29.48 -0.31 5.80
CA GLY A 296 -30.50 0.73 5.62
C GLY A 296 -29.93 2.15 5.73
N GLU A 297 -30.67 3.13 5.19
CA GLU A 297 -30.29 4.54 5.13
C GLU A 297 -30.05 5.16 6.52
N GLU A 298 -30.72 4.66 7.57
CA GLU A 298 -30.55 5.15 8.94
C GLU A 298 -29.19 4.81 9.57
N TYR A 299 -28.41 3.90 8.97
CA TYR A 299 -27.06 3.53 9.41
C TYR A 299 -25.94 4.22 8.62
N ILE A 300 -26.28 5.03 7.60
CA ILE A 300 -25.29 5.87 6.89
C ILE A 300 -24.74 6.91 7.88
N PRO A 301 -23.41 6.97 8.10
CA PRO A 301 -22.83 7.85 9.12
C PRO A 301 -23.20 9.33 8.93
N LYS A 302 -23.12 10.09 10.02
CA LYS A 302 -23.37 11.55 10.05
C LYS A 302 -22.22 12.33 10.69
N TYR A 303 -21.16 11.62 11.08
CA TYR A 303 -19.96 12.16 11.71
C TYR A 303 -18.71 11.50 11.11
N GLY A 304 -17.73 12.35 10.75
CA GLY A 304 -16.48 11.93 10.11
C GLY A 304 -15.38 11.60 11.11
N TRP A 305 -14.59 10.61 10.78
CA TRP A 305 -13.39 10.15 11.47
C TRP A 305 -12.25 10.11 10.45
N SER A 306 -11.24 10.94 10.64
CA SER A 306 -10.04 11.04 9.79
C SER A 306 -8.82 11.17 10.70
N ILE A 307 -8.34 10.05 11.25
CA ILE A 307 -7.29 10.06 12.27
C ILE A 307 -5.86 10.02 11.71
N ASP A 308 -5.68 9.44 10.51
CA ASP A 308 -4.34 9.13 9.99
C ASP A 308 -3.85 9.83 8.72
N PRO A 309 -4.66 10.48 7.85
CA PRO A 309 -4.11 11.26 6.73
C PRO A 309 -3.09 12.31 7.17
N PHE A 310 -1.98 12.45 6.45
CA PHE A 310 -0.77 13.15 6.90
C PHE A 310 -0.85 14.69 6.73
N GLY A 311 -1.91 15.27 7.26
CA GLY A 311 -2.41 16.61 6.95
C GLY A 311 -3.80 16.52 6.30
N PHE A 312 -4.58 17.59 6.39
CA PHE A 312 -6.00 17.57 6.05
C PHE A 312 -6.41 18.70 5.11
N SER A 313 -7.41 18.41 4.28
CA SER A 313 -7.95 19.31 3.26
C SER A 313 -9.38 19.72 3.57
N PRO A 314 -9.75 21.02 3.44
CA PRO A 314 -11.14 21.46 3.56
C PRO A 314 -12.08 20.79 2.55
N THR A 315 -11.55 20.19 1.46
CA THR A 315 -12.33 19.40 0.50
C THR A 315 -13.02 18.19 1.16
N MET A 316 -12.40 17.53 2.15
CA MET A 316 -13.06 16.45 2.90
C MET A 316 -14.25 16.99 3.70
N ALA A 317 -14.09 18.15 4.35
CA ALA A 317 -15.15 18.81 5.10
C ALA A 317 -16.34 19.17 4.19
N TYR A 318 -16.07 19.72 3.01
CA TYR A 318 -17.08 20.01 1.97
C TYR A 318 -17.81 18.75 1.48
N LEU A 319 -17.06 17.68 1.16
CA LEU A 319 -17.64 16.43 0.68
C LEU A 319 -18.56 15.79 1.72
N LEU A 320 -18.09 15.63 2.96
CA LEU A 320 -18.90 15.09 4.05
C LEU A 320 -20.14 15.97 4.32
N LYS A 321 -20.02 17.29 4.25
CA LYS A 321 -21.16 18.22 4.37
C LYS A 321 -22.21 18.01 3.28
N LYS A 322 -21.80 17.83 2.01
CA LYS A 322 -22.71 17.48 0.90
C LYS A 322 -23.44 16.15 1.15
N TYR A 323 -22.78 15.19 1.79
CA TYR A 323 -23.35 13.90 2.22
C TYR A 323 -24.15 13.97 3.53
N GLY A 324 -24.45 15.18 4.04
CA GLY A 324 -25.33 15.41 5.18
C GLY A 324 -24.69 15.16 6.55
N PHE A 325 -23.36 15.20 6.64
CA PHE A 325 -22.64 15.12 7.90
C PHE A 325 -22.77 16.44 8.67
N LYS A 326 -22.71 16.34 10.00
CA LYS A 326 -22.84 17.49 10.92
C LYS A 326 -21.51 17.91 11.57
N GLY A 327 -20.56 16.98 11.64
CA GLY A 327 -19.23 17.24 12.17
C GLY A 327 -18.20 16.17 11.76
N MET A 328 -16.92 16.45 11.96
CA MET A 328 -15.83 15.51 11.73
C MET A 328 -14.71 15.66 12.76
N LEU A 329 -13.90 14.62 12.93
CA LEU A 329 -12.72 14.59 13.80
C LEU A 329 -11.46 14.39 12.98
N ILE A 330 -10.44 15.21 13.25
CA ILE A 330 -9.11 15.18 12.60
C ILE A 330 -7.99 15.08 13.65
N GLN A 331 -6.83 14.51 13.27
CA GLN A 331 -5.71 14.29 14.21
C GLN A 331 -4.34 14.81 13.74
N ARG A 332 -3.72 14.30 12.66
CA ARG A 332 -2.35 14.67 12.22
C ARG A 332 -2.19 16.11 11.65
N VAL A 333 -2.37 17.10 12.52
CA VAL A 333 -2.11 18.53 12.25
C VAL A 333 -0.77 18.92 12.89
N HIS A 334 -0.04 19.86 12.26
CA HIS A 334 1.26 20.34 12.72
C HIS A 334 1.24 20.75 14.21
N TYR A 335 2.20 20.27 15.00
CA TYR A 335 2.20 20.43 16.47
C TYR A 335 2.06 21.87 16.96
N ALA A 336 2.70 22.85 16.30
CA ALA A 336 2.56 24.26 16.64
C ALA A 336 1.15 24.83 16.42
N VAL A 337 0.39 24.32 15.43
CA VAL A 337 -1.00 24.72 15.17
C VAL A 337 -1.91 24.11 16.24
N LYS A 338 -1.72 22.83 16.59
CA LYS A 338 -2.39 22.20 17.75
C LYS A 338 -2.16 23.01 19.03
N LYS A 339 -0.92 23.46 19.27
CA LYS A 339 -0.52 24.28 20.44
C LYS A 339 -1.25 25.61 20.48
N GLU A 340 -1.28 26.37 19.38
CA GLU A 340 -1.91 27.70 19.33
C GLU A 340 -3.44 27.59 19.48
N LEU A 341 -4.08 26.65 18.78
CA LEU A 341 -5.52 26.38 18.95
C LEU A 341 -5.86 25.88 20.36
N ALA A 342 -4.97 25.11 21.00
CA ALA A 342 -5.15 24.65 22.38
C ALA A 342 -5.03 25.78 23.41
N LEU A 343 -4.15 26.76 23.19
CA LEU A 343 -3.98 27.93 24.06
C LEU A 343 -5.27 28.78 24.13
N HIS A 344 -5.95 28.96 22.99
CA HIS A 344 -7.14 29.82 22.89
C HIS A 344 -8.47 29.05 22.94
N ARG A 345 -8.44 27.72 23.11
CA ARG A 345 -9.60 26.82 23.04
C ARG A 345 -10.35 26.95 21.71
N GLN A 346 -9.63 26.74 20.63
CA GLN A 346 -10.10 26.85 19.23
C GLN A 346 -9.94 25.51 18.47
N LEU A 347 -9.65 24.41 19.18
CA LEU A 347 -9.60 23.05 18.62
C LEU A 347 -10.96 22.49 18.17
N GLU A 348 -12.05 23.20 18.47
CA GLU A 348 -13.41 22.92 18.00
C GLU A 348 -13.89 24.13 17.21
N PHE A 349 -14.03 23.99 15.89
CA PHE A 349 -14.24 25.12 14.96
C PHE A 349 -15.24 24.77 13.84
N LEU A 350 -15.78 25.78 13.16
CA LEU A 350 -16.46 25.61 11.88
C LEU A 350 -15.44 25.71 10.75
N TRP A 351 -15.12 24.58 10.13
CA TRP A 351 -14.22 24.56 8.98
C TRP A 351 -15.00 24.99 7.74
N ARG A 352 -14.62 26.16 7.20
CA ARG A 352 -15.27 26.87 6.10
C ARG A 352 -14.38 26.80 4.86
N GLN A 353 -14.99 26.70 3.68
CA GLN A 353 -14.21 26.79 2.43
C GLN A 353 -13.69 28.21 2.26
N THR A 354 -12.48 28.36 1.71
CA THR A 354 -11.86 29.66 1.40
C THR A 354 -12.81 30.59 0.63
N TRP A 355 -13.51 30.08 -0.38
CA TRP A 355 -14.49 30.80 -1.20
C TRP A 355 -15.93 30.87 -0.64
N ASP A 356 -16.25 30.18 0.45
CA ASP A 356 -17.62 30.12 0.99
C ASP A 356 -17.85 31.22 2.04
N ASP A 357 -18.24 32.40 1.58
CA ASP A 357 -18.50 33.54 2.47
C ASP A 357 -19.85 33.48 3.19
N GLU A 358 -20.82 32.69 2.70
CA GLU A 358 -22.13 32.51 3.36
C GLU A 358 -22.12 31.39 4.42
N GLY A 359 -21.08 30.54 4.44
CA GLY A 359 -20.96 29.41 5.37
C GLY A 359 -21.92 28.26 5.07
N GLU A 360 -22.37 28.10 3.82
CA GLU A 360 -23.25 26.99 3.42
C GLU A 360 -22.59 25.64 3.77
N TYR A 361 -21.26 25.55 3.63
CA TYR A 361 -20.47 24.34 3.75
C TYR A 361 -19.80 24.13 5.11
N ASP A 362 -19.98 25.03 6.07
CA ASP A 362 -19.36 24.99 7.41
C ASP A 362 -19.50 23.62 8.10
N MET A 363 -18.38 22.96 8.40
CA MET A 363 -18.35 21.67 9.09
C MET A 363 -17.85 21.85 10.53
N PHE A 364 -18.58 21.34 11.54
CA PHE A 364 -18.07 21.35 12.92
C PHE A 364 -16.93 20.33 13.07
N THR A 365 -15.71 20.83 13.20
CA THR A 365 -14.49 20.01 13.21
C THR A 365 -13.88 19.99 14.60
N HIS A 366 -13.60 18.79 15.11
CA HIS A 366 -12.83 18.57 16.34
C HIS A 366 -11.41 18.14 15.97
N MET A 367 -10.42 18.97 16.27
CA MET A 367 -9.01 18.61 16.19
C MET A 367 -8.58 17.95 17.50
N MET A 368 -8.08 16.72 17.42
CA MET A 368 -7.46 16.06 18.57
C MET A 368 -6.18 16.82 18.99
N PRO A 369 -5.93 17.02 20.30
CA PRO A 369 -4.93 18.00 20.77
C PRO A 369 -3.47 17.50 20.77
N PHE A 370 -3.26 16.19 20.76
CA PHE A 370 -1.97 15.57 21.12
C PHE A 370 -1.29 14.85 19.94
N PHE A 371 -0.15 14.21 20.19
CA PHE A 371 0.77 13.70 19.15
C PHE A 371 0.20 12.56 18.28
N SER A 372 -0.45 11.56 18.89
CA SER A 372 -1.04 10.40 18.22
C SER A 372 -2.53 10.20 18.60
N TYR A 373 -3.22 9.30 17.90
CA TYR A 373 -4.52 8.76 18.29
C TYR A 373 -4.43 7.58 19.28
N ASP A 374 -3.23 7.03 19.49
CA ASP A 374 -2.95 5.92 20.41
C ASP A 374 -3.42 6.19 21.85
N VAL A 375 -3.65 5.13 22.64
CA VAL A 375 -4.09 5.28 24.06
C VAL A 375 -3.16 6.18 24.90
N PRO A 376 -1.81 6.12 24.77
CA PRO A 376 -0.90 7.09 25.39
C PRO A 376 -1.21 8.57 25.08
N HIS A 377 -1.56 8.93 23.85
CA HIS A 377 -1.80 10.33 23.46
C HIS A 377 -3.29 10.66 23.31
N SER A 378 -4.22 9.75 23.61
CA SER A 378 -5.65 10.00 23.54
C SER A 378 -6.27 10.52 24.86
N CYS A 379 -5.75 10.08 26.02
CA CYS A 379 -6.44 10.25 27.30
C CYS A 379 -6.24 11.63 27.96
N GLY A 380 -5.12 12.29 27.67
CA GLY A 380 -4.68 13.52 28.32
C GLY A 380 -3.26 13.93 27.92
N PRO A 381 -2.74 15.04 28.46
CA PRO A 381 -1.43 15.59 28.10
C PRO A 381 -0.22 14.72 28.48
N ASP A 382 -0.37 13.79 29.42
CA ASP A 382 0.73 13.02 30.02
C ASP A 382 0.68 11.56 29.51
N PRO A 383 1.53 11.19 28.54
CA PRO A 383 1.50 9.87 27.93
C PRO A 383 2.08 8.77 28.84
N GLU A 384 2.90 9.11 29.84
CA GLU A 384 3.30 8.15 30.88
C GLU A 384 2.08 7.72 31.70
N VAL A 385 1.26 8.68 32.13
CA VAL A 385 0.02 8.40 32.85
C VAL A 385 -0.99 7.68 31.97
N CYS A 386 -1.22 8.13 30.73
CA CYS A 386 -2.21 7.55 29.83
C CYS A 386 -1.85 6.15 29.35
N CYS A 387 -0.57 5.87 29.02
CA CYS A 387 -0.13 4.52 28.68
C CYS A 387 -0.39 3.52 29.81
N ALA A 388 -0.31 3.96 31.08
CA ALA A 388 -0.65 3.12 32.21
C ALA A 388 -2.15 2.73 32.29
N PHE A 389 -3.02 3.21 31.40
CA PHE A 389 -4.41 2.78 31.24
C PHE A 389 -4.69 2.04 29.92
N ASP A 390 -3.67 1.81 29.08
CA ASP A 390 -3.77 0.89 27.96
C ASP A 390 -3.66 -0.56 28.46
N PHE A 391 -4.80 -1.21 28.71
CA PHE A 391 -4.83 -2.53 29.34
C PHE A 391 -4.35 -3.66 28.42
N ALA A 392 -4.18 -3.43 27.11
CA ALA A 392 -3.51 -4.37 26.22
C ALA A 392 -1.99 -4.49 26.51
N ARG A 393 -1.37 -3.47 27.09
CA ARG A 393 0.05 -3.49 27.50
C ARG A 393 0.29 -4.27 28.79
N LEU A 394 -0.74 -4.96 29.32
CA LEU A 394 -0.60 -5.94 30.40
C LEU A 394 0.17 -7.18 29.89
N PRO A 395 1.00 -7.82 30.74
CA PRO A 395 1.74 -9.02 30.35
C PRO A 395 0.82 -10.14 29.84
N ASN A 396 1.13 -10.65 28.64
CA ASN A 396 0.38 -11.69 27.93
C ASN A 396 -1.05 -11.30 27.50
N VAL A 397 -1.37 -10.01 27.37
CA VAL A 397 -2.70 -9.54 26.90
C VAL A 397 -2.66 -9.08 25.44
N GLY A 398 -1.78 -8.14 25.09
CA GLY A 398 -1.56 -7.67 23.71
C GLY A 398 -0.75 -8.66 22.86
N VAL A 399 -1.16 -9.93 22.87
CA VAL A 399 -0.53 -11.09 22.25
C VAL A 399 -1.60 -11.87 21.48
N ASP A 400 -1.29 -12.35 20.27
CA ASP A 400 -2.23 -13.09 19.42
C ASP A 400 -2.14 -14.62 19.61
N ALA A 401 -2.96 -15.36 18.85
CA ALA A 401 -3.09 -16.81 18.99
C ALA A 401 -1.79 -17.59 18.70
N ASP A 402 -0.91 -17.04 17.86
CA ASP A 402 0.41 -17.60 17.54
C ASP A 402 1.50 -17.19 18.55
N GLY A 403 1.15 -16.35 19.55
CA GLY A 403 2.06 -15.87 20.58
C GLY A 403 2.86 -14.62 20.18
N ILE A 404 2.50 -13.93 19.10
CA ILE A 404 3.20 -12.72 18.65
C ILE A 404 2.72 -11.53 19.50
N VAL A 405 3.66 -10.82 20.12
CA VAL A 405 3.38 -9.62 20.92
C VAL A 405 3.20 -8.43 19.98
N TYR A 406 1.95 -8.00 19.78
CA TYR A 406 1.63 -6.86 18.91
C TYR A 406 1.45 -5.55 19.68
N THR A 407 1.24 -5.57 21.00
CA THR A 407 1.19 -4.34 21.81
C THR A 407 2.43 -4.25 22.71
N LYS A 408 3.31 -3.27 22.44
CA LYS A 408 4.59 -3.07 23.16
C LYS A 408 4.35 -2.50 24.57
N GLU A 409 5.16 -2.92 25.56
CA GLU A 409 5.14 -2.32 26.92
C GLU A 409 5.24 -0.79 26.87
N CYS A 410 4.68 -0.10 27.88
CA CYS A 410 4.87 1.35 28.02
C CYS A 410 6.36 1.72 28.08
N PRO A 411 6.86 2.65 27.24
CA PRO A 411 8.27 3.06 27.27
C PRO A 411 8.65 3.83 28.54
N TRP A 412 7.69 4.52 29.17
CA TRP A 412 7.86 5.29 30.42
C TRP A 412 7.99 4.40 31.68
N GLU A 413 8.28 4.96 32.85
CA GLU A 413 8.47 4.20 34.10
C GLU A 413 7.14 3.64 34.64
N LEU A 414 6.04 4.38 34.50
CA LEU A 414 4.73 3.99 35.01
C LEU A 414 4.09 2.86 34.18
N LYS A 415 4.32 1.62 34.59
CA LYS A 415 3.69 0.45 33.95
C LYS A 415 2.21 0.29 34.32
N VAL A 416 1.42 -0.14 33.33
CA VAL A 416 -0.01 -0.50 33.44
C VAL A 416 -0.25 -1.60 34.49
N LYS A 417 -1.41 -1.54 35.16
CA LYS A 417 -1.80 -2.47 36.25
C LYS A 417 -3.30 -2.73 36.21
N PRO A 418 -3.76 -3.99 36.42
CA PRO A 418 -5.19 -4.31 36.49
C PRO A 418 -5.91 -3.50 37.57
N ILE A 419 -7.17 -3.20 37.32
CA ILE A 419 -8.06 -2.47 38.21
C ILE A 419 -8.79 -3.45 39.12
N HIS A 420 -8.82 -3.14 40.40
CA HIS A 420 -9.49 -3.94 41.43
C HIS A 420 -9.85 -3.04 42.62
N GLN A 421 -10.75 -3.50 43.50
CA GLN A 421 -11.30 -2.68 44.59
C GLN A 421 -10.25 -1.98 45.50
N ARG A 422 -9.03 -2.52 45.59
CA ARG A 422 -7.92 -1.94 46.39
C ARG A 422 -7.15 -0.80 45.70
N ASN A 423 -7.29 -0.60 44.39
CA ASN A 423 -6.60 0.47 43.65
C ASN A 423 -7.53 1.37 42.82
N VAL A 424 -8.77 0.94 42.54
CA VAL A 424 -9.72 1.64 41.67
C VAL A 424 -9.86 3.12 42.04
N ALA A 425 -10.03 3.44 43.32
CA ALA A 425 -10.15 4.83 43.78
C ALA A 425 -8.93 5.70 43.42
N LYS A 426 -7.70 5.22 43.64
CA LYS A 426 -6.49 5.98 43.29
C LYS A 426 -6.31 6.08 41.77
N ARG A 427 -6.61 5.00 41.04
CA ARG A 427 -6.44 4.92 39.57
C ARG A 427 -7.47 5.79 38.84
N ALA A 428 -8.72 5.75 39.26
CA ALA A 428 -9.80 6.58 38.76
C ALA A 428 -9.50 8.08 38.91
N MET A 429 -8.99 8.51 40.07
CA MET A 429 -8.63 9.91 40.28
C MET A 429 -7.44 10.38 39.43
N VAL A 430 -6.50 9.48 39.11
CA VAL A 430 -5.37 9.79 38.20
C VAL A 430 -5.85 9.92 36.75
N LEU A 431 -6.73 9.03 36.29
CA LEU A 431 -7.31 9.12 34.93
C LEU A 431 -8.24 10.34 34.79
N LEU A 432 -9.02 10.64 35.84
CA LEU A 432 -9.87 11.83 35.88
C LEU A 432 -9.06 13.13 35.83
N ASP A 433 -7.84 13.16 36.39
CA ASP A 433 -6.96 14.33 36.27
C ASP A 433 -6.57 14.59 34.80
N GLN A 434 -6.23 13.53 34.06
CA GLN A 434 -5.94 13.61 32.63
C GLN A 434 -7.14 14.09 31.81
N TYR A 435 -8.34 13.55 32.04
CA TYR A 435 -9.56 14.04 31.38
C TYR A 435 -9.90 15.49 31.75
N ARG A 436 -9.66 15.92 32.99
CA ARG A 436 -9.88 17.32 33.42
C ARG A 436 -8.82 18.28 32.85
N LYS A 437 -7.60 17.82 32.58
CA LYS A 437 -6.59 18.57 31.83
C LYS A 437 -6.93 18.64 30.34
N LYS A 438 -7.32 17.53 29.72
CA LYS A 438 -7.78 17.52 28.31
C LYS A 438 -8.97 18.46 28.10
N ALA A 439 -9.95 18.46 29.01
CA ALA A 439 -11.07 19.40 29.00
C ALA A 439 -10.68 20.88 29.10
N SER A 440 -9.49 21.21 29.63
CA SER A 440 -9.03 22.61 29.73
C SER A 440 -8.70 23.25 28.37
N LEU A 441 -8.55 22.43 27.32
CA LEU A 441 -8.21 22.82 25.94
C LEU A 441 -9.44 23.09 25.05
N PHE A 442 -10.65 22.85 25.55
CA PHE A 442 -11.90 22.87 24.79
C PHE A 442 -12.88 23.93 25.32
N ARG A 443 -13.87 24.32 24.50
CA ARG A 443 -14.90 25.29 24.93
C ARG A 443 -16.01 24.61 25.74
N SER A 444 -16.22 23.32 25.52
CA SER A 444 -17.18 22.49 26.27
C SER A 444 -16.52 21.71 27.42
N ASN A 445 -17.35 21.26 28.38
CA ASN A 445 -16.96 20.23 29.35
C ASN A 445 -17.29 18.81 28.84
N VAL A 446 -17.20 18.56 27.54
CA VAL A 446 -17.44 17.25 26.92
C VAL A 446 -16.13 16.76 26.30
N VAL A 447 -15.62 15.63 26.77
CA VAL A 447 -14.34 15.06 26.33
C VAL A 447 -14.57 13.76 25.58
N ILE A 448 -14.02 13.68 24.37
CA ILE A 448 -13.77 12.40 23.69
C ILE A 448 -12.39 11.85 24.09
N ALA A 449 -12.32 10.56 24.38
CA ALA A 449 -11.10 9.83 24.70
C ALA A 449 -11.06 8.51 23.90
N PRO A 450 -10.50 8.51 22.68
CA PRO A 450 -10.30 7.28 21.91
C PRO A 450 -9.53 6.22 22.72
N VAL A 451 -9.90 4.95 22.60
CA VAL A 451 -9.10 3.84 23.13
C VAL A 451 -8.90 2.85 21.99
N GLY A 452 -7.74 2.99 21.35
CA GLY A 452 -7.33 2.25 20.18
C GLY A 452 -5.89 2.61 19.80
N ASP A 453 -5.45 2.05 18.69
CA ASP A 453 -4.10 2.07 18.10
C ASP A 453 -4.25 1.25 16.78
N ASP A 454 -3.14 0.94 16.12
CA ASP A 454 -3.13 0.11 14.90
C ASP A 454 -3.48 -1.36 15.17
N PHE A 455 -4.46 -1.89 14.43
CA PHE A 455 -4.94 -3.28 14.46
C PHE A 455 -5.10 -3.84 15.88
N ARG A 456 -5.87 -3.14 16.73
CA ARG A 456 -6.12 -3.48 18.13
C ARG A 456 -7.38 -4.31 18.28
N TYR A 457 -7.65 -4.81 19.50
CA TYR A 457 -8.77 -5.70 19.80
C TYR A 457 -8.72 -7.04 19.04
N ARG A 458 -7.52 -7.58 18.76
CA ARG A 458 -7.36 -8.84 18.00
C ARG A 458 -7.79 -10.09 18.76
N THR A 459 -7.89 -10.02 20.10
CA THR A 459 -8.22 -11.17 20.94
C THR A 459 -9.21 -10.82 22.04
N LEU A 460 -10.05 -11.79 22.41
CA LEU A 460 -10.99 -11.68 23.53
C LEU A 460 -10.32 -11.32 24.86
N ALA A 461 -9.12 -11.85 25.13
CA ALA A 461 -8.35 -11.50 26.32
C ALA A 461 -8.00 -10.01 26.37
N GLU A 462 -7.67 -9.42 25.22
CA GLU A 462 -7.37 -8.00 25.07
C GLU A 462 -8.63 -7.13 25.17
N ALA A 463 -9.70 -7.50 24.45
CA ALA A 463 -10.97 -6.80 24.51
C ALA A 463 -11.57 -6.81 25.92
N GLN A 464 -11.58 -7.97 26.61
CA GLN A 464 -12.00 -8.08 28.02
C GLN A 464 -11.12 -7.22 28.93
N ALA A 465 -9.79 -7.26 28.76
CA ALA A 465 -8.89 -6.43 29.54
C ALA A 465 -9.18 -4.93 29.35
N GLN A 466 -9.41 -4.45 28.13
CA GLN A 466 -9.80 -3.05 27.90
C GLN A 466 -11.17 -2.74 28.51
N PHE A 467 -12.21 -3.51 28.18
CA PHE A 467 -13.58 -3.21 28.59
C PHE A 467 -13.79 -3.30 30.11
N GLU A 468 -13.33 -4.37 30.77
CA GLU A 468 -13.60 -4.60 32.20
C GLU A 468 -12.83 -3.63 33.10
N ASN A 469 -11.55 -3.38 32.81
CA ASN A 469 -10.75 -2.47 33.63
C ASN A 469 -11.22 -1.02 33.50
N HIS A 470 -11.62 -0.58 32.31
CA HIS A 470 -12.25 0.72 32.10
C HIS A 470 -13.61 0.81 32.80
N GLN A 471 -14.48 -0.20 32.68
CA GLN A 471 -15.80 -0.18 33.30
C GLN A 471 -15.72 -0.08 34.83
N LEU A 472 -14.76 -0.76 35.47
CA LEU A 472 -14.49 -0.61 36.92
C LEU A 472 -14.09 0.82 37.31
N LEU A 473 -13.36 1.54 36.44
CA LEU A 473 -13.04 2.95 36.66
C LEU A 473 -14.27 3.84 36.45
N PHE A 474 -15.10 3.55 35.45
CA PHE A 474 -16.31 4.33 35.15
C PHE A 474 -17.34 4.21 36.26
N ASP A 475 -17.64 2.98 36.70
CA ASP A 475 -18.60 2.70 37.75
C ASP A 475 -18.17 3.43 39.06
N TYR A 476 -16.88 3.36 39.42
CA TYR A 476 -16.35 4.12 40.56
C TYR A 476 -16.50 5.64 40.38
N LEU A 477 -16.15 6.21 39.22
CA LEU A 477 -16.21 7.65 38.97
C LEU A 477 -17.65 8.19 39.03
N ASN A 478 -18.58 7.51 38.38
CA ASN A 478 -20.00 7.88 38.34
C ASN A 478 -20.66 7.81 39.73
N GLU A 479 -20.31 6.80 40.54
CA GLU A 479 -20.84 6.67 41.91
C GLU A 479 -20.25 7.70 42.89
N ASN A 480 -18.95 7.97 42.81
CA ASN A 480 -18.21 8.65 43.88
C ASN A 480 -17.92 10.14 43.60
N ILE A 481 -17.84 10.56 42.33
CA ILE A 481 -17.38 11.92 41.97
C ILE A 481 -18.54 12.78 41.45
N ALA A 482 -19.07 13.62 42.34
CA ALA A 482 -20.22 14.47 42.06
C ALA A 482 -19.95 15.50 40.93
N GLY A 483 -20.55 15.28 39.76
CA GLY A 483 -20.37 16.11 38.57
C GLY A 483 -19.54 15.45 37.47
N VAL A 484 -19.12 14.20 37.62
CA VAL A 484 -18.57 13.39 36.51
C VAL A 484 -19.69 12.51 35.94
N SER A 485 -19.70 12.39 34.61
CA SER A 485 -20.43 11.35 33.88
C SER A 485 -19.46 10.74 32.87
N ILE A 486 -19.16 9.45 33.00
CA ILE A 486 -18.22 8.74 32.13
C ILE A 486 -18.79 7.39 31.70
N GLN A 487 -18.63 7.08 30.41
CA GLN A 487 -19.11 5.83 29.80
C GLN A 487 -18.25 5.48 28.58
N PHE A 488 -18.39 4.25 28.09
CA PHE A 488 -18.09 4.00 26.68
C PHE A 488 -19.07 4.82 25.82
N GLY A 489 -18.57 5.40 24.74
CA GLY A 489 -19.34 6.18 23.79
C GLY A 489 -19.07 5.79 22.36
N THR A 490 -19.92 6.28 21.46
CA THR A 490 -19.64 6.35 20.02
C THR A 490 -19.29 7.79 19.61
N LEU A 491 -18.86 7.97 18.37
CA LEU A 491 -18.55 9.29 17.83
C LEU A 491 -19.80 10.18 17.74
N SER A 492 -20.94 9.58 17.40
CA SER A 492 -22.24 10.26 17.39
C SER A 492 -22.68 10.70 18.78
N GLU A 493 -22.51 9.87 19.80
CA GLU A 493 -22.86 10.24 21.19
C GLU A 493 -22.02 11.41 21.71
N TYR A 494 -20.75 11.50 21.27
CA TYR A 494 -19.90 12.67 21.53
C TYR A 494 -20.41 13.92 20.82
N PHE A 495 -20.56 13.90 19.49
CA PHE A 495 -20.95 15.11 18.74
C PHE A 495 -22.36 15.61 19.09
N ASP A 496 -23.33 14.71 19.27
CA ASP A 496 -24.69 15.04 19.74
C ASP A 496 -24.70 15.71 21.14
N ALA A 497 -23.60 15.61 21.90
CA ALA A 497 -23.47 16.21 23.23
C ALA A 497 -22.67 17.53 23.27
N VAL A 498 -21.95 17.90 22.19
CA VAL A 498 -21.10 19.12 22.14
C VAL A 498 -21.57 20.15 21.11
N ILE A 499 -22.10 19.71 19.96
CA ILE A 499 -22.53 20.63 18.89
C ILE A 499 -23.66 21.54 19.40
N GLY A 500 -23.48 22.86 19.26
CA GLY A 500 -24.44 23.87 19.74
C GLY A 500 -24.41 24.13 21.25
N THR A 501 -23.40 23.65 21.99
CA THR A 501 -23.21 23.99 23.41
C THR A 501 -22.45 25.30 23.65
N PHE A 502 -21.77 25.81 22.62
CA PHE A 502 -21.06 27.09 22.58
C PHE A 502 -20.99 27.58 21.11
N ASP A 503 -20.57 28.83 20.92
CA ASP A 503 -20.30 29.40 19.59
C ASP A 503 -18.83 29.14 19.20
N PRO A 504 -18.56 28.25 18.22
CA PRO A 504 -17.21 28.00 17.70
C PRO A 504 -16.66 29.18 16.88
N PRO A 505 -15.33 29.33 16.75
CA PRO A 505 -14.72 30.17 15.73
C PRO A 505 -14.91 29.54 14.34
N ILE A 506 -14.74 30.37 13.30
CA ILE A 506 -14.62 29.94 11.91
C ILE A 506 -13.14 29.69 11.61
N LEU A 507 -12.82 28.70 10.78
CA LEU A 507 -11.47 28.44 10.27
C LEU A 507 -11.51 28.26 8.75
N LYS A 508 -10.68 29.02 8.01
CA LYS A 508 -10.45 28.90 6.55
C LYS A 508 -9.01 28.38 6.28
N GLY A 509 -8.82 27.71 5.14
CA GLY A 509 -7.54 27.14 4.69
C GLY A 509 -7.32 25.66 5.05
N SER A 510 -6.20 25.07 4.60
CA SER A 510 -5.81 23.68 4.86
C SER A 510 -4.88 23.52 6.08
N PHE A 511 -4.52 22.26 6.39
CA PHE A 511 -3.56 21.92 7.44
C PHE A 511 -2.23 21.35 6.90
N PHE A 512 -1.85 21.73 5.67
CA PHE A 512 -0.55 21.37 5.07
C PHE A 512 0.53 22.45 5.33
N THR A 513 1.80 22.09 5.43
CA THR A 513 2.38 20.74 5.43
C THR A 513 2.54 20.22 6.87
N TYR A 514 2.13 18.97 7.11
CA TYR A 514 2.21 18.32 8.42
C TYR A 514 3.66 18.10 8.84
N ALA A 515 3.94 18.34 10.13
CA ALA A 515 5.11 17.80 10.81
C ALA A 515 4.67 17.26 12.18
N ASP A 516 5.12 16.06 12.51
CA ASP A 516 4.81 15.40 13.77
C ASP A 516 5.78 15.84 14.88
N HIS A 517 7.08 15.96 14.60
CA HIS A 517 8.09 16.53 15.51
C HIS A 517 9.33 17.10 14.77
N LYS A 518 10.18 17.86 15.47
CA LYS A 518 11.57 18.23 15.07
C LYS A 518 11.86 18.80 13.65
N GLU A 519 10.88 19.41 12.97
CA GLU A 519 11.02 19.83 11.54
C GLU A 519 11.06 18.65 10.55
N ASP A 520 10.61 17.47 10.98
CA ASP A 520 10.30 16.32 10.14
C ASP A 520 8.97 16.60 9.41
N TYR A 521 9.02 17.35 8.32
CA TYR A 521 7.83 17.64 7.49
C TYR A 521 7.53 16.49 6.52
N TRP A 522 6.26 16.10 6.47
CA TRP A 522 5.74 15.00 5.66
C TRP A 522 5.39 15.51 4.27
N SER A 523 6.36 16.07 3.54
CA SER A 523 6.20 16.52 2.15
C SER A 523 6.78 15.57 1.10
N GLY A 524 7.47 14.51 1.51
CA GLY A 524 8.02 13.50 0.60
C GLY A 524 6.93 12.65 -0.07
N TYR A 525 5.87 12.33 0.66
CA TYR A 525 4.77 11.50 0.16
C TYR A 525 3.93 12.15 -0.96
N PHE A 526 4.02 13.48 -1.12
CA PHE A 526 3.44 14.17 -2.27
C PHE A 526 4.05 13.71 -3.61
N THR A 527 5.24 13.11 -3.59
CA THR A 527 5.96 12.62 -4.78
C THR A 527 6.23 11.11 -4.75
N SER A 528 6.35 10.48 -3.57
CA SER A 528 6.70 9.05 -3.42
C SER A 528 5.86 8.13 -4.33
N ARG A 529 6.53 7.21 -5.05
CA ARG A 529 5.92 6.31 -6.05
C ARG A 529 5.04 7.08 -7.08
N PRO A 530 5.64 7.97 -7.91
CA PRO A 530 4.88 8.81 -8.84
C PRO A 530 4.23 8.00 -9.96
N PHE A 531 4.79 6.82 -10.32
CA PHE A 531 4.15 5.88 -11.24
C PHE A 531 2.75 5.48 -10.78
N ASP A 532 2.60 5.09 -9.51
CA ASP A 532 1.35 4.53 -9.00
C ASP A 532 0.30 5.63 -8.82
N LYS A 533 0.72 6.86 -8.47
CA LYS A 533 -0.12 8.07 -8.57
C LYS A 533 -0.63 8.31 -9.99
N ALA A 534 0.23 8.16 -11.01
CA ALA A 534 -0.16 8.27 -12.42
C ALA A 534 -1.12 7.16 -12.86
N LEU A 535 -0.92 5.93 -12.36
CA LEU A 535 -1.80 4.78 -12.63
C LEU A 535 -3.19 4.96 -12.00
N GLY A 536 -3.27 5.51 -10.78
CA GLY A 536 -4.53 5.90 -10.15
C GLY A 536 -5.33 6.89 -10.99
N ARG A 537 -4.67 7.95 -11.47
CA ARG A 537 -5.29 8.95 -12.38
C ARG A 537 -5.67 8.37 -13.74
N ARG A 538 -4.96 7.34 -14.25
CA ARG A 538 -5.42 6.58 -15.43
C ARG A 538 -6.71 5.81 -15.13
N LEU A 539 -6.80 5.12 -13.99
CA LEU A 539 -8.02 4.41 -13.61
C LEU A 539 -9.21 5.39 -13.45
N GLU A 540 -9.00 6.52 -12.78
CA GLU A 540 -10.00 7.58 -12.60
C GLU A 540 -10.53 8.11 -13.94
N ARG A 541 -9.67 8.46 -14.90
CA ARG A 541 -10.11 9.02 -16.19
C ARG A 541 -10.79 7.99 -17.10
N THR A 542 -10.32 6.75 -17.11
CA THR A 542 -10.86 5.66 -17.93
C THR A 542 -12.20 5.17 -17.36
N LEU A 543 -12.36 5.14 -16.03
CA LEU A 543 -13.66 4.96 -15.36
C LEU A 543 -14.64 6.06 -15.75
N PHE A 544 -14.24 7.34 -15.62
CA PHE A 544 -15.06 8.49 -16.02
C PHE A 544 -15.48 8.44 -17.49
N ALA A 545 -14.61 7.95 -18.38
CA ALA A 545 -14.93 7.74 -19.78
C ALA A 545 -16.01 6.65 -19.99
N ALA A 546 -15.93 5.52 -19.30
CA ALA A 546 -16.95 4.47 -19.37
C ALA A 546 -18.28 4.86 -18.74
N GLU A 547 -18.28 5.53 -17.57
CA GLU A 547 -19.48 6.12 -16.97
C GLU A 547 -20.11 7.16 -17.92
N THR A 548 -19.29 7.97 -18.62
CA THR A 548 -19.76 8.89 -19.67
C THR A 548 -20.35 8.16 -20.88
N MET A 549 -19.77 7.03 -21.29
CA MET A 549 -20.35 6.15 -22.31
C MET A 549 -21.63 5.46 -21.82
N GLY A 550 -22.01 5.61 -20.55
CA GLY A 550 -23.24 5.06 -19.97
C GLY A 550 -23.09 3.64 -19.42
N ALA A 551 -21.92 3.30 -18.87
CA ALA A 551 -21.79 2.17 -17.95
C ALA A 551 -22.56 2.44 -16.65
N THR A 552 -23.12 1.40 -16.02
CA THR A 552 -23.76 1.54 -14.70
C THR A 552 -22.74 1.38 -13.56
N LYS A 553 -23.09 1.85 -12.35
CA LYS A 553 -22.28 1.62 -11.14
C LYS A 553 -21.99 0.14 -10.91
N GLU A 554 -22.98 -0.71 -11.17
CA GLU A 554 -22.92 -2.16 -10.99
C GLU A 554 -21.99 -2.82 -12.02
N GLU A 555 -22.00 -2.36 -13.28
CA GLU A 555 -21.04 -2.81 -14.30
C GLU A 555 -19.60 -2.44 -13.94
N MET A 556 -19.40 -1.28 -13.29
CA MET A 556 -18.08 -0.75 -12.92
C MET A 556 -17.68 -1.07 -11.46
N ARG A 557 -18.45 -1.85 -10.69
CA ARG A 557 -18.33 -1.97 -9.22
C ARG A 557 -16.91 -2.38 -8.76
N GLU A 558 -16.31 -3.40 -9.37
CA GLU A 558 -14.96 -3.84 -8.98
C GLU A 558 -13.84 -2.85 -9.38
N ALA A 559 -14.03 -2.10 -10.46
CA ALA A 559 -13.11 -1.04 -10.84
C ALA A 559 -13.23 0.18 -9.91
N ARG A 560 -14.46 0.57 -9.56
CA ARG A 560 -14.75 1.60 -8.56
C ARG A 560 -14.18 1.23 -7.19
N ARG A 561 -14.32 -0.03 -6.74
CA ARG A 561 -13.70 -0.56 -5.51
C ARG A 561 -12.17 -0.59 -5.56
N SER A 562 -11.57 -0.97 -6.70
CA SER A 562 -10.11 -0.98 -6.86
C SER A 562 -9.52 0.44 -6.81
N MET A 563 -10.16 1.39 -7.49
CA MET A 563 -9.83 2.82 -7.44
C MET A 563 -9.99 3.38 -6.02
N SER A 564 -11.09 2.99 -5.34
CA SER A 564 -11.41 3.41 -3.98
C SER A 564 -10.42 2.89 -2.94
N LEU A 565 -9.94 1.65 -3.10
CA LEU A 565 -8.92 1.06 -2.25
C LEU A 565 -7.61 1.84 -2.35
N PHE A 566 -7.23 2.25 -3.55
CA PHE A 566 -6.00 3.02 -3.78
C PHE A 566 -6.04 4.45 -3.20
N GLN A 567 -7.20 4.98 -2.82
CA GLN A 567 -7.28 6.29 -2.16
C GLN A 567 -6.76 6.27 -0.70
N HIS A 568 -6.49 5.10 -0.12
CA HIS A 568 -5.97 4.95 1.26
C HIS A 568 -4.65 5.71 1.49
N HIS A 569 -4.43 6.12 2.75
CA HIS A 569 -3.29 6.96 3.17
C HIS A 569 -1.91 6.28 3.14
N ASP A 570 -1.78 4.98 2.83
CA ASP A 570 -0.48 4.40 2.43
C ASP A 570 -0.39 3.99 0.94
N ALA A 571 -1.52 4.10 0.22
CA ALA A 571 -1.67 3.67 -1.16
C ALA A 571 -1.26 4.76 -2.16
N ILE A 572 -2.14 5.73 -2.45
CA ILE A 572 -1.85 6.86 -3.35
C ILE A 572 -0.71 7.75 -2.84
N THR A 573 -0.50 7.80 -1.52
CA THR A 573 0.66 8.47 -0.90
C THR A 573 1.98 7.83 -1.27
N GLY A 574 1.98 6.56 -1.67
CA GLY A 574 3.19 5.80 -1.98
C GLY A 574 4.01 5.49 -0.74
N THR A 575 3.36 5.15 0.39
CA THR A 575 4.04 4.88 1.68
C THR A 575 3.84 3.46 2.22
N ALA A 576 3.17 2.58 1.47
CA ALA A 576 3.18 1.14 1.70
C ALA A 576 4.49 0.45 1.27
N THR A 577 4.68 -0.82 1.66
CA THR A 577 5.85 -1.62 1.22
C THR A 577 5.82 -1.92 -0.28
N ASP A 578 6.97 -2.19 -0.91
CA ASP A 578 7.08 -2.39 -2.37
C ASP A 578 6.10 -3.46 -2.90
N LYS A 579 5.92 -4.54 -2.12
CA LYS A 579 4.97 -5.63 -2.39
C LYS A 579 3.51 -5.16 -2.40
N VAL A 580 3.17 -4.21 -1.53
CA VAL A 580 1.80 -3.69 -1.40
C VAL A 580 1.51 -2.66 -2.49
N MET A 581 2.51 -1.85 -2.88
CA MET A 581 2.43 -1.05 -4.10
C MET A 581 2.21 -1.92 -5.35
N GLU A 582 2.86 -3.09 -5.43
CA GLU A 582 2.65 -4.06 -6.51
C GLU A 582 1.23 -4.68 -6.51
N ASP A 583 0.67 -4.96 -5.32
CA ASP A 583 -0.72 -5.42 -5.16
C ASP A 583 -1.73 -4.35 -5.62
N TYR A 584 -1.53 -3.09 -5.21
CA TYR A 584 -2.35 -1.96 -5.69
C TYR A 584 -2.23 -1.73 -7.19
N ALA A 585 -1.01 -1.70 -7.74
CA ALA A 585 -0.80 -1.52 -9.18
C ALA A 585 -1.43 -2.66 -10.00
N THR A 586 -1.36 -3.89 -9.50
CA THR A 586 -2.04 -5.05 -10.12
C THR A 586 -3.56 -4.89 -10.11
N ARG A 587 -4.16 -4.49 -8.98
CA ARG A 587 -5.62 -4.23 -8.89
C ARG A 587 -6.05 -3.11 -9.83
N MET A 588 -5.32 -2.00 -9.86
CA MET A 588 -5.62 -0.86 -10.74
C MET A 588 -5.46 -1.21 -12.22
N GLN A 589 -4.40 -1.93 -12.60
CA GLN A 589 -4.17 -2.32 -13.99
C GLN A 589 -5.24 -3.32 -14.48
N ASN A 590 -5.69 -4.25 -13.63
CA ASN A 590 -6.80 -5.14 -13.95
C ASN A 590 -8.12 -4.36 -14.11
N ALA A 591 -8.43 -3.45 -13.19
CA ALA A 591 -9.60 -2.58 -13.27
C ALA A 591 -9.64 -1.74 -14.57
N ILE A 592 -8.49 -1.18 -14.97
CA ILE A 592 -8.33 -0.47 -16.26
C ILE A 592 -8.63 -1.42 -17.44
N LEU A 593 -8.06 -2.63 -17.45
CA LEU A 593 -8.27 -3.60 -18.53
C LEU A 593 -9.73 -4.06 -18.63
N ASP A 594 -10.45 -4.19 -17.52
CA ASP A 594 -11.86 -4.57 -17.51
C ASP A 594 -12.77 -3.44 -18.02
N ILE A 595 -12.49 -2.18 -17.64
CA ILE A 595 -13.18 -1.01 -18.20
C ILE A 595 -12.89 -0.88 -19.71
N GLU A 596 -11.63 -1.01 -20.12
CA GLU A 596 -11.22 -0.95 -21.53
C GLU A 596 -11.88 -2.06 -22.37
N GLN A 597 -11.99 -3.29 -21.84
CA GLN A 597 -12.73 -4.37 -22.47
C GLN A 597 -14.24 -4.07 -22.59
N TRP A 598 -14.86 -3.48 -21.56
CA TRP A 598 -16.25 -3.04 -21.62
C TRP A 598 -16.45 -1.97 -22.71
N MET A 599 -15.56 -0.97 -22.78
CA MET A 599 -15.59 0.08 -23.81
C MET A 599 -15.41 -0.52 -25.21
N VAL A 600 -14.41 -1.37 -25.42
CA VAL A 600 -14.15 -2.06 -26.71
C VAL A 600 -15.36 -2.89 -27.15
N LYS A 601 -15.99 -3.64 -26.24
CA LYS A 601 -17.17 -4.45 -26.51
C LYS A 601 -18.35 -3.57 -26.98
N LYS A 602 -18.56 -2.43 -26.32
CA LYS A 602 -19.61 -1.46 -26.70
C LYS A 602 -19.33 -0.82 -28.05
N LEU A 603 -18.14 -0.26 -28.22
CA LEU A 603 -17.73 0.42 -29.45
C LEU A 603 -17.72 -0.52 -30.67
N THR A 604 -17.30 -1.77 -30.51
CA THR A 604 -17.32 -2.78 -31.59
C THR A 604 -18.76 -3.10 -32.03
N ALA A 605 -19.73 -3.08 -31.11
CA ALA A 605 -21.15 -3.29 -31.45
C ALA A 605 -21.80 -2.06 -32.09
N GLU A 606 -21.39 -0.84 -31.70
CA GLU A 606 -21.85 0.41 -32.32
C GLU A 606 -21.17 0.68 -33.69
N HIS A 607 -19.96 0.15 -33.89
CA HIS A 607 -19.12 0.36 -35.08
C HIS A 607 -18.67 -0.94 -35.77
N GLU A 608 -19.57 -1.92 -35.95
CA GLU A 608 -19.27 -3.23 -36.59
C GLU A 608 -18.45 -3.13 -37.90
N HIS A 609 -18.66 -2.05 -38.66
CA HIS A 609 -17.98 -1.75 -39.92
C HIS A 609 -16.47 -1.45 -39.81
N LEU A 610 -15.95 -1.18 -38.60
CA LEU A 610 -14.52 -1.04 -38.32
C LEU A 610 -13.85 -2.38 -37.98
N GLY A 611 -14.63 -3.43 -37.73
CA GLY A 611 -14.13 -4.70 -37.19
C GLY A 611 -13.82 -4.63 -35.69
N THR A 612 -13.10 -5.62 -35.18
CA THR A 612 -12.71 -5.68 -33.75
C THR A 612 -11.79 -4.51 -33.40
N LEU A 613 -12.14 -3.79 -32.33
CA LEU A 613 -11.33 -2.71 -31.78
C LEU A 613 -10.42 -3.20 -30.65
N GLN A 614 -9.39 -2.43 -30.33
CA GLN A 614 -8.51 -2.60 -29.16
C GLN A 614 -8.04 -1.22 -28.64
N PRO A 615 -7.74 -1.05 -27.35
CA PRO A 615 -7.20 0.21 -26.82
C PRO A 615 -5.81 0.46 -27.43
N CYS A 616 -5.50 1.71 -27.77
CA CYS A 616 -4.20 2.03 -28.37
C CYS A 616 -3.06 2.09 -27.35
N TRP A 617 -3.33 2.56 -26.12
CA TRP A 617 -2.36 2.60 -25.03
C TRP A 617 -2.56 1.37 -24.14
N GLN A 618 -1.52 0.55 -23.99
CA GLN A 618 -1.55 -0.64 -23.15
C GLN A 618 -0.23 -0.73 -22.38
N SER A 619 -0.30 -1.19 -21.13
CA SER A 619 0.88 -1.42 -20.31
C SER A 619 1.40 -2.86 -20.48
N PRO A 620 2.72 -3.08 -20.54
CA PRO A 620 3.31 -4.43 -20.57
C PRO A 620 3.26 -5.17 -19.22
N SER A 621 2.90 -4.49 -18.11
CA SER A 621 2.86 -5.07 -16.75
C SER A 621 2.13 -4.14 -15.77
N SER A 622 1.68 -4.65 -14.62
CA SER A 622 1.19 -3.88 -13.45
C SER A 622 1.91 -2.54 -13.23
N ARG A 623 3.24 -2.54 -13.16
CA ARG A 623 4.09 -1.34 -13.02
C ARG A 623 4.92 -1.03 -14.27
N GLY A 624 4.29 -1.18 -15.44
CA GLY A 624 4.84 -0.82 -16.75
C GLY A 624 4.38 0.56 -17.23
N MET A 625 5.25 1.31 -17.91
CA MET A 625 4.85 2.52 -18.61
C MET A 625 4.04 2.17 -19.86
N ASP A 626 2.97 2.93 -20.13
CA ASP A 626 2.12 2.73 -21.30
C ASP A 626 2.86 2.81 -22.64
N VAL A 627 2.56 1.87 -23.52
CA VAL A 627 3.09 1.80 -24.89
C VAL A 627 1.93 1.93 -25.88
N ASN A 628 2.13 2.65 -26.97
CA ASN A 628 1.15 2.77 -28.03
C ASN A 628 1.31 1.60 -29.04
N PHE A 629 0.30 0.74 -29.13
CA PHE A 629 0.28 -0.43 -30.02
C PHE A 629 -0.45 -0.20 -31.35
N CYS A 630 -1.04 0.99 -31.56
CA CYS A 630 -1.67 1.38 -32.81
C CYS A 630 -0.64 2.04 -33.76
N ASN A 631 -0.64 1.65 -35.03
CA ASN A 631 0.32 2.22 -36.00
C ASN A 631 0.01 3.68 -36.31
N GLU A 632 1.04 4.51 -36.49
CA GLU A 632 0.91 5.93 -36.89
C GLU A 632 0.16 6.13 -38.22
N SER A 633 0.16 5.12 -39.10
CA SER A 633 -0.53 5.12 -40.39
C SER A 633 -2.05 4.93 -40.31
N ASP A 634 -2.57 4.52 -39.16
CA ASP A 634 -3.91 3.94 -39.07
C ASP A 634 -4.94 4.95 -38.59
N GLN A 635 -6.18 4.82 -39.09
CA GLN A 635 -7.31 5.56 -38.55
C GLN A 635 -7.72 4.93 -37.22
N VAL A 636 -7.62 5.72 -36.16
CA VAL A 636 -8.07 5.35 -34.81
C VAL A 636 -9.43 5.96 -34.52
N LEU A 637 -10.31 5.23 -33.84
CA LEU A 637 -11.53 5.77 -33.27
C LEU A 637 -11.14 6.53 -31.99
N LEU A 638 -11.54 7.80 -31.94
CA LEU A 638 -11.36 8.69 -30.80
C LEU A 638 -12.70 8.85 -30.10
N PHE A 639 -12.76 8.68 -28.79
CA PHE A 639 -13.92 9.04 -27.96
C PHE A 639 -13.57 10.25 -27.08
N ASN A 640 -14.46 11.24 -27.01
CA ASN A 640 -14.30 12.41 -26.15
C ASN A 640 -15.22 12.33 -24.92
N PRO A 641 -14.67 12.11 -23.71
CA PRO A 641 -15.46 12.01 -22.49
C PRO A 641 -15.94 13.37 -21.93
N LEU A 642 -15.46 14.51 -22.41
CA LEU A 642 -15.87 15.84 -21.95
C LEU A 642 -17.08 16.39 -22.72
N ASP A 643 -17.74 17.42 -22.17
CA ASP A 643 -18.75 18.21 -22.92
C ASP A 643 -18.13 19.21 -23.91
N THR A 644 -16.84 19.51 -23.76
CA THR A 644 -16.07 20.42 -24.62
C THR A 644 -15.41 19.70 -25.79
N GLU A 645 -15.20 20.41 -26.89
CA GLU A 645 -14.44 19.92 -28.04
C GLU A 645 -12.95 19.70 -27.67
N GLN A 646 -12.35 18.60 -28.14
CA GLN A 646 -10.94 18.23 -27.91
C GLN A 646 -10.20 17.96 -29.23
N LEU A 647 -8.86 18.10 -29.24
CA LEU A 647 -8.01 17.92 -30.43
C LEU A 647 -7.05 16.74 -30.32
N CYS A 648 -7.04 15.88 -31.35
CA CYS A 648 -5.95 14.93 -31.63
C CYS A 648 -5.19 15.40 -32.88
N GLY A 649 -4.06 16.09 -32.68
CA GLY A 649 -3.37 16.78 -33.78
C GLY A 649 -4.29 17.80 -34.44
N ASP A 650 -4.49 17.68 -35.75
CA ASP A 650 -5.41 18.53 -36.54
C ASP A 650 -6.88 18.06 -36.51
N VAL A 651 -7.19 16.92 -35.88
CA VAL A 651 -8.53 16.33 -35.83
C VAL A 651 -9.30 16.83 -34.62
N SER A 652 -10.48 17.39 -34.86
CA SER A 652 -11.39 17.89 -33.82
C SER A 652 -12.49 16.89 -33.48
N VAL A 653 -12.68 16.59 -32.19
CA VAL A 653 -13.69 15.67 -31.68
C VAL A 653 -14.61 16.43 -30.73
N LYS A 654 -15.89 16.54 -31.08
CA LYS A 654 -16.88 17.25 -30.25
C LYS A 654 -17.11 16.53 -28.92
N GLY A 655 -17.58 17.27 -27.92
CA GLY A 655 -17.89 16.70 -26.61
C GLY A 655 -18.92 15.57 -26.66
N ARG A 656 -18.75 14.59 -25.76
CA ARG A 656 -19.58 13.38 -25.58
C ARG A 656 -19.83 12.64 -26.91
N SER A 657 -18.81 12.57 -27.77
CA SER A 657 -18.95 12.05 -29.13
C SER A 657 -17.67 11.38 -29.64
N MET A 658 -17.76 10.78 -30.83
CA MET A 658 -16.68 10.03 -31.47
C MET A 658 -16.21 10.70 -32.77
N GLY A 659 -14.93 10.50 -33.12
CA GLY A 659 -14.32 10.94 -34.36
C GLY A 659 -13.21 10.00 -34.84
N MET A 660 -12.79 10.11 -36.10
CA MET A 660 -11.67 9.31 -36.64
C MET A 660 -10.39 10.13 -36.68
N GLY A 661 -9.39 9.71 -35.91
CA GLY A 661 -8.08 10.34 -35.76
C GLY A 661 -6.96 9.70 -36.58
N THR A 662 -5.75 10.27 -36.46
CA THR A 662 -4.49 9.63 -36.85
C THR A 662 -3.46 9.85 -35.75
N LEU A 663 -2.56 8.90 -35.54
CA LEU A 663 -1.57 8.94 -34.47
C LEU A 663 -0.26 9.66 -34.88
N PRO A 664 0.64 9.94 -33.92
CA PRO A 664 0.32 10.08 -32.49
C PRO A 664 -0.54 11.34 -32.27
N CYS A 665 -1.45 11.32 -31.28
CA CYS A 665 -2.13 12.57 -30.87
C CYS A 665 -1.16 13.56 -30.17
N GLU A 666 0.04 13.11 -29.80
CA GLU A 666 1.05 13.84 -28.99
C GLU A 666 2.32 14.17 -29.81
N ARG A 667 2.15 14.72 -31.02
CA ARG A 667 3.27 15.12 -31.90
C ARG A 667 4.15 16.21 -31.25
N PRO A 668 5.48 16.01 -31.10
CA PRO A 668 6.41 17.05 -30.66
C PRO A 668 6.57 18.16 -31.70
N GLY A 669 6.76 19.40 -31.25
CA GLY A 669 7.00 20.54 -32.14
C GLY A 669 6.32 21.84 -31.73
N SER A 670 6.32 22.79 -32.66
CA SER A 670 5.87 24.17 -32.46
C SER A 670 4.63 24.53 -33.29
N ILE A 671 3.93 25.61 -32.92
CA ILE A 671 2.96 26.25 -33.79
C ILE A 671 3.66 27.15 -34.85
N PRO A 672 2.98 27.55 -35.93
CA PRO A 672 3.55 28.50 -36.89
C PRO A 672 3.84 29.86 -36.26
N ASN A 673 5.06 30.36 -36.43
CA ASN A 673 5.60 31.58 -35.78
C ASN A 673 5.77 31.46 -34.25
N SER A 674 6.02 30.24 -33.75
CA SER A 674 6.46 30.01 -32.36
C SER A 674 7.63 30.90 -31.96
N ILE A 675 7.65 31.28 -30.68
CA ILE A 675 8.75 32.01 -30.03
C ILE A 675 9.67 31.10 -29.21
N ILE A 676 9.40 29.78 -29.15
CA ILE A 676 10.13 28.84 -28.30
C ILE A 676 11.61 28.79 -28.69
N GLN A 677 12.48 28.85 -27.68
CA GLN A 677 13.94 28.74 -27.82
C GLN A 677 14.49 27.72 -26.82
N PHE A 678 15.47 26.93 -27.26
CA PHE A 678 16.15 25.93 -26.44
C PHE A 678 17.63 26.24 -26.32
N ASP A 679 18.23 25.95 -25.17
CA ASP A 679 19.68 26.00 -24.99
C ASP A 679 20.36 24.90 -25.85
N PRO A 680 21.38 25.22 -26.66
CA PRO A 680 21.97 24.26 -27.60
C PRO A 680 22.88 23.20 -26.98
N LEU A 681 23.11 23.20 -25.66
CA LEU A 681 23.96 22.23 -24.96
C LEU A 681 23.15 21.21 -24.15
N SER A 682 22.08 21.67 -23.50
CA SER A 682 21.18 20.88 -22.66
C SER A 682 19.86 20.52 -23.36
N GLY A 683 19.45 21.29 -24.37
CA GLY A 683 18.16 21.17 -25.05
C GLY A 683 16.97 21.66 -24.23
N LEU A 684 17.18 22.22 -23.03
CA LEU A 684 16.12 22.75 -22.17
C LEU A 684 15.59 24.10 -22.68
N MET A 685 14.32 24.39 -22.43
CA MET A 685 13.67 25.62 -22.87
C MET A 685 14.23 26.85 -22.15
N THR A 686 14.45 27.93 -22.90
CA THR A 686 14.97 29.22 -22.41
C THR A 686 14.02 30.39 -22.66
N HIS A 687 13.04 30.21 -23.55
CA HIS A 687 11.98 31.17 -23.84
C HIS A 687 10.75 30.41 -24.40
N PRO A 688 9.50 30.80 -24.10
CA PRO A 688 9.08 31.92 -23.24
C PRO A 688 9.32 31.68 -21.74
N ILE A 689 9.49 30.43 -21.32
CA ILE A 689 9.76 30.02 -19.94
C ILE A 689 11.15 29.40 -19.89
N LYS A 690 11.89 29.60 -18.79
CA LYS A 690 13.16 28.94 -18.55
C LYS A 690 12.91 27.63 -17.80
N GLU A 691 13.07 26.50 -18.49
CA GLU A 691 13.06 25.14 -17.95
C GLU A 691 14.43 24.83 -17.34
N GLN A 692 14.46 24.32 -16.11
CA GLN A 692 15.67 23.80 -15.48
C GLN A 692 15.42 22.43 -14.86
N TRP A 693 16.26 21.45 -15.19
CA TRP A 693 16.26 20.15 -14.51
C TRP A 693 17.16 20.23 -13.28
N MET A 694 16.57 20.08 -12.10
CA MET A 694 17.26 20.21 -10.82
C MET A 694 17.27 18.88 -10.06
N VAL A 695 18.28 18.71 -9.21
CA VAL A 695 18.48 17.54 -8.36
C VAL A 695 18.73 17.99 -6.93
N TRP A 696 17.92 17.50 -6.00
CA TRP A 696 18.28 17.47 -4.58
C TRP A 696 19.10 16.22 -4.32
N SER A 697 20.36 16.37 -3.92
CA SER A 697 21.02 15.30 -3.16
C SER A 697 20.51 15.35 -1.73
N VAL A 698 20.04 14.22 -1.21
CA VAL A 698 19.55 14.05 0.16
C VAL A 698 20.45 13.05 0.90
N ASN A 699 20.31 12.94 2.23
CA ASN A 699 21.08 11.97 3.03
C ASN A 699 20.24 11.38 4.19
N GLU A 700 19.03 11.87 4.36
CA GLU A 700 18.06 11.58 5.42
C GLU A 700 16.66 11.72 4.79
N GLY A 701 15.59 11.31 5.48
CA GLY A 701 14.23 11.23 4.93
C GLY A 701 13.84 9.81 4.51
N GLY A 702 12.69 9.67 3.85
CA GLY A 702 12.11 8.36 3.50
C GLY A 702 10.80 8.52 2.72
N ALA A 703 9.93 7.51 2.71
CA ALA A 703 8.69 7.54 1.93
C ALA A 703 7.74 8.69 2.34
N TYR A 704 7.72 9.05 3.63
CA TYR A 704 6.88 10.13 4.17
C TYR A 704 7.65 11.47 4.17
N LEU A 705 8.88 11.47 4.69
CA LEU A 705 9.66 12.68 4.93
C LEU A 705 10.52 13.11 3.75
N PHE A 706 10.59 14.42 3.51
CA PHE A 706 11.59 15.07 2.66
C PHE A 706 12.58 15.84 3.55
N VAL A 707 13.88 15.52 3.44
CA VAL A 707 14.96 16.20 4.20
C VAL A 707 16.03 16.71 3.22
N PRO A 708 15.88 17.94 2.69
CA PRO A 708 16.74 18.48 1.64
C PRO A 708 18.21 18.62 2.07
N GLY A 709 19.12 18.08 1.25
CA GLY A 709 20.57 18.31 1.38
C GLY A 709 21.06 19.46 0.49
N SER A 710 21.38 19.17 -0.77
CA SER A 710 21.93 20.17 -1.70
C SER A 710 21.31 20.14 -3.10
N LEU A 711 20.65 21.25 -3.47
CA LEU A 711 20.10 21.50 -4.80
C LEU A 711 21.21 21.85 -5.81
N HIS A 712 21.11 21.30 -7.02
CA HIS A 712 21.98 21.64 -8.14
C HIS A 712 21.34 21.31 -9.50
N ASP A 713 21.82 21.91 -10.59
CA ASP A 713 21.43 21.52 -11.95
C ASP A 713 21.88 20.08 -12.26
N TYR A 714 21.08 19.33 -13.02
CA TYR A 714 21.39 17.96 -13.46
C TYR A 714 22.67 17.88 -14.32
N LYS A 715 23.51 16.86 -14.08
CA LYS A 715 24.87 16.74 -14.65
C LYS A 715 25.06 15.46 -15.49
N GLY A 716 24.04 15.03 -16.22
CA GLY A 716 24.16 13.96 -17.22
C GLY A 716 25.16 14.30 -18.33
N ILE A 717 25.89 13.29 -18.81
CA ILE A 717 26.94 13.43 -19.83
C ILE A 717 26.55 12.84 -21.19
N ASP A 718 25.31 12.36 -21.29
CA ASP A 718 24.76 11.54 -22.37
C ASP A 718 23.48 12.14 -22.98
N ILE A 719 23.31 13.46 -22.83
CA ILE A 719 22.19 14.24 -23.38
C ILE A 719 22.20 14.16 -24.91
N GLN A 720 21.09 13.70 -25.48
CA GLN A 720 20.82 13.68 -26.91
C GLN A 720 19.67 14.64 -27.23
N ILE A 721 19.93 15.65 -28.06
CA ILE A 721 18.95 16.65 -28.47
C ILE A 721 18.42 16.29 -29.85
N GLU A 722 17.10 16.10 -29.95
CA GLU A 722 16.38 15.72 -31.16
C GLU A 722 15.30 16.75 -31.51
N MET A 723 14.85 16.73 -32.77
CA MET A 723 13.83 17.65 -33.30
C MET A 723 14.10 19.15 -33.03
N GLY A 724 15.36 19.54 -32.85
CA GLY A 724 15.75 20.94 -32.57
C GLY A 724 15.53 21.40 -31.12
N GLY A 725 15.36 20.48 -30.16
CA GLY A 725 15.12 20.77 -28.74
C GLY A 725 13.76 20.30 -28.23
N PHE A 726 12.80 20.07 -29.14
CA PHE A 726 11.47 19.55 -28.80
C PHE A 726 11.49 18.12 -28.24
N VAL A 727 12.56 17.36 -28.45
CA VAL A 727 12.82 16.09 -27.75
C VAL A 727 14.24 16.10 -27.20
N VAL A 728 14.41 15.76 -25.93
CA VAL A 728 15.72 15.56 -25.27
C VAL A 728 15.68 14.22 -24.55
N LYS A 729 16.78 13.45 -24.55
CA LYS A 729 16.85 12.16 -23.86
C LYS A 729 18.25 11.82 -23.33
N THR A 730 18.28 10.97 -22.30
CA THR A 730 19.45 10.36 -21.65
C THR A 730 19.21 8.86 -21.46
N LYS A 731 20.11 8.15 -20.75
CA LYS A 731 19.92 6.78 -20.26
C LYS A 731 18.70 6.58 -19.34
N ASN A 732 18.31 7.62 -18.59
CA ASN A 732 17.39 7.53 -17.44
C ASN A 732 16.13 8.39 -17.63
N TRP A 733 16.10 9.31 -18.59
CA TRP A 733 14.93 10.15 -18.83
C TRP A 733 14.81 10.61 -20.28
N ARG A 734 13.59 10.95 -20.69
CA ARG A 734 13.25 11.62 -21.95
C ARG A 734 12.24 12.74 -21.68
N ARG A 735 12.44 13.90 -22.32
CA ARG A 735 11.55 15.06 -22.23
C ARG A 735 11.07 15.45 -23.61
N THR A 736 9.76 15.46 -23.80
CA THR A 736 9.09 15.91 -25.03
C THR A 736 8.37 17.24 -24.78
N VAL A 737 8.48 18.19 -25.71
CA VAL A 737 7.75 19.47 -25.70
C VAL A 737 6.79 19.54 -26.87
N ILE A 738 5.58 20.01 -26.58
CA ILE A 738 4.47 20.12 -27.51
C ILE A 738 3.83 21.51 -27.31
N GLU A 739 3.99 22.42 -28.27
CA GLU A 739 3.26 23.70 -28.28
C GLU A 739 1.98 23.58 -29.12
N ARG A 740 0.83 24.03 -28.60
CA ARG A 740 -0.45 23.92 -29.29
C ARG A 740 -1.30 25.15 -29.15
N THR A 741 -2.14 25.39 -30.16
CA THR A 741 -3.22 26.37 -30.10
C THR A 741 -4.58 25.67 -30.18
N VAL A 742 -5.34 25.71 -29.10
CA VAL A 742 -6.70 25.15 -28.99
C VAL A 742 -7.77 26.21 -29.27
N PRO A 743 -8.95 25.83 -29.79
CA PRO A 743 -10.14 26.67 -29.75
C PRO A 743 -10.54 26.96 -28.30
N THR A 744 -11.02 28.17 -28.02
CA THR A 744 -11.58 28.53 -26.71
C THR A 744 -12.91 29.25 -26.83
N ASN A 745 -13.82 28.94 -25.91
CA ASN A 745 -15.16 29.56 -25.86
C ASN A 745 -15.14 31.06 -25.46
N PHE A 746 -13.97 31.60 -25.12
CA PHE A 746 -13.82 32.92 -24.48
C PHE A 746 -12.88 33.87 -25.24
N GLN A 747 -11.86 33.36 -25.91
CA GLN A 747 -10.88 34.15 -26.68
C GLN A 747 -10.71 33.65 -28.12
N GLY A 748 -11.52 32.67 -28.56
CA GLY A 748 -11.49 32.08 -29.89
C GLY A 748 -10.34 31.06 -30.06
N LYS A 749 -9.11 31.43 -29.69
CA LYS A 749 -7.94 30.54 -29.66
C LYS A 749 -6.99 30.93 -28.52
N ALA A 750 -6.38 29.94 -27.86
CA ALA A 750 -5.33 30.14 -26.86
C ALA A 750 -4.19 29.13 -27.07
N THR A 751 -2.97 29.48 -26.66
CA THR A 751 -1.77 28.64 -26.79
C THR A 751 -1.30 28.12 -25.44
N PHE A 752 -0.86 26.86 -25.39
CA PHE A 752 -0.20 26.25 -24.24
C PHE A 752 1.07 25.49 -24.64
N ILE A 753 1.93 25.21 -23.66
CA ILE A 753 3.11 24.36 -23.81
C ILE A 753 2.94 23.13 -22.91
N GLU A 754 2.96 21.94 -23.50
CA GLU A 754 2.85 20.67 -22.80
C GLU A 754 4.22 19.98 -22.79
N PHE A 755 4.71 19.68 -21.59
CA PHE A 755 5.96 18.97 -21.33
C PHE A 755 5.62 17.56 -20.86
N ILE A 756 6.17 16.53 -21.52
CA ILE A 756 6.03 15.14 -21.09
C ILE A 756 7.40 14.66 -20.64
N TYR A 757 7.52 14.39 -19.34
CA TYR A 757 8.71 13.81 -18.72
C TYR A 757 8.50 12.31 -18.57
N GLU A 758 9.30 11.51 -19.27
CA GLU A 758 9.42 10.07 -19.04
C GLU A 758 10.68 9.88 -18.19
N THR A 759 10.55 9.52 -16.91
CA THR A 759 11.64 9.44 -15.93
C THR A 759 11.81 8.03 -15.39
N ASN A 760 13.04 7.67 -15.06
CA ASN A 760 13.37 6.45 -14.32
C ASN A 760 14.59 6.72 -13.45
N LEU A 761 14.35 7.11 -12.20
CA LEU A 761 15.43 7.42 -11.26
C LEU A 761 16.17 6.14 -10.84
N ARG A 762 17.48 6.11 -11.08
CA ARG A 762 18.37 4.96 -10.82
C ARG A 762 19.56 5.26 -9.91
N ASP A 763 19.78 6.54 -9.65
CA ASP A 763 20.88 7.02 -8.83
C ASP A 763 20.28 7.25 -7.42
N ASP A 764 20.81 6.57 -6.39
CA ASP A 764 20.28 6.59 -5.02
C ASP A 764 20.59 7.91 -4.30
N GLU A 765 19.74 8.30 -3.34
CA GLU A 765 19.83 9.54 -2.55
C GLU A 765 19.67 10.84 -3.38
N GLU A 766 18.85 10.76 -4.42
CA GLU A 766 18.43 11.90 -5.24
C GLU A 766 16.90 12.08 -5.22
N GLU A 767 16.46 13.33 -5.34
CA GLU A 767 15.12 13.70 -5.77
C GLU A 767 15.23 14.62 -6.99
N TRP A 768 14.47 14.32 -8.05
CA TRP A 768 14.49 15.07 -9.31
C TRP A 768 13.27 15.97 -9.39
N LEU A 769 13.48 17.24 -9.77
CA LEU A 769 12.41 18.20 -10.02
C LEU A 769 12.70 19.01 -11.28
N VAL A 770 11.64 19.52 -11.91
CA VAL A 770 11.74 20.59 -12.90
C VAL A 770 11.35 21.93 -12.27
N ARG A 771 12.17 22.94 -12.52
CA ARG A 771 11.89 24.34 -12.19
C ARG A 771 11.47 25.07 -13.45
N PHE A 772 10.30 25.70 -13.40
CA PHE A 772 9.85 26.67 -14.41
C PHE A 772 10.11 28.08 -13.86
N ASN A 773 11.05 28.79 -14.48
CA ASN A 773 11.45 30.14 -14.08
C ASN A 773 10.97 31.18 -15.11
N THR A 774 10.44 32.29 -14.60
CA THR A 774 9.89 33.42 -15.37
C THR A 774 10.31 34.75 -14.73
N ASP A 775 10.04 35.86 -15.40
CA ASP A 775 10.21 37.22 -14.88
C ASP A 775 8.92 37.77 -14.23
N ILE A 776 7.98 36.90 -13.84
CA ILE A 776 6.80 37.26 -13.04
C ILE A 776 7.27 37.70 -11.66
N GLN A 777 6.68 38.78 -11.13
CA GLN A 777 6.96 39.28 -9.78
C GLN A 777 5.84 38.86 -8.85
N SER A 778 6.03 37.69 -8.24
CA SER A 778 5.04 37.04 -7.38
C SER A 778 5.06 37.55 -5.94
N ASP A 779 6.06 38.36 -5.56
CA ASP A 779 6.30 38.86 -4.20
C ASP A 779 6.28 37.71 -3.14
N GLY A 780 6.72 36.51 -3.56
CA GLY A 780 6.72 35.30 -2.74
C GLY A 780 5.33 34.69 -2.46
N VAL A 781 4.29 35.04 -3.23
CA VAL A 781 2.94 34.46 -3.15
C VAL A 781 2.78 33.31 -4.13
N PHE A 782 2.23 32.19 -3.67
CA PHE A 782 2.10 30.95 -4.42
C PHE A 782 0.74 30.28 -4.15
N HIS A 783 0.16 29.62 -5.14
CA HIS A 783 -1.14 28.95 -5.03
C HIS A 783 -1.05 27.49 -5.48
N THR A 784 -1.70 26.58 -4.74
CA THR A 784 -1.86 25.15 -5.13
C THR A 784 -3.32 24.74 -5.02
N ASP A 785 -3.72 23.74 -5.82
CA ASP A 785 -5.01 23.10 -5.65
C ASP A 785 -5.06 22.18 -4.42
N LEU A 786 -6.29 21.93 -3.98
CA LEU A 786 -6.68 21.02 -2.93
C LEU A 786 -7.65 20.02 -3.56
N ASN A 787 -7.12 18.85 -3.91
CA ASN A 787 -7.84 17.70 -4.47
C ASN A 787 -8.58 18.01 -5.80
N GLY A 788 -7.98 18.80 -6.70
CA GLY A 788 -8.60 19.20 -7.96
C GLY A 788 -9.79 20.16 -7.83
N PHE A 789 -10.13 20.61 -6.61
CA PHE A 789 -11.38 21.29 -6.31
C PHE A 789 -11.21 22.69 -5.73
N ASN A 790 -10.55 22.81 -4.57
CA ASN A 790 -10.36 24.08 -3.87
C ASN A 790 -8.91 24.58 -4.07
N PHE A 791 -8.58 25.77 -3.58
CA PHE A 791 -7.24 26.36 -3.63
C PHE A 791 -6.81 26.87 -2.28
N ASP A 792 -5.52 26.74 -1.99
CA ASP A 792 -4.86 27.40 -0.87
C ASP A 792 -3.86 28.46 -1.36
N THR A 793 -3.42 29.33 -0.46
CA THR A 793 -2.45 30.40 -0.78
C THR A 793 -1.32 30.42 0.24
N HIS A 794 -0.11 30.22 -0.28
CA HIS A 794 1.12 30.05 0.46
C HIS A 794 2.00 31.28 0.31
N TYR A 795 2.84 31.51 1.31
CA TYR A 795 3.78 32.62 1.36
C TYR A 795 5.18 32.09 1.62
N HIS A 796 6.16 32.52 0.82
CA HIS A 796 7.56 32.16 1.01
C HIS A 796 8.06 32.62 2.39
N ARG A 797 8.63 31.68 3.16
CA ARG A 797 9.08 31.85 4.55
C ARG A 797 10.57 31.50 4.65
N PRO A 798 11.49 32.45 4.42
CA PRO A 798 12.94 32.19 4.46
C PRO A 798 13.48 31.92 5.88
N ASP A 799 12.63 32.02 6.90
CA ASP A 799 12.88 31.62 8.28
C ASP A 799 12.41 30.20 8.63
N LEU A 800 11.69 29.52 7.72
CA LEU A 800 11.29 28.12 7.85
C LEU A 800 12.16 27.22 6.95
N PRO A 801 12.34 25.93 7.31
CA PRO A 801 13.11 25.01 6.48
C PRO A 801 12.38 24.70 5.16
N ILE A 802 13.14 24.23 4.16
CA ILE A 802 12.64 24.10 2.78
C ILE A 802 11.51 23.06 2.67
N GLN A 803 11.60 21.95 3.41
CA GLN A 803 10.57 20.92 3.42
C GLN A 803 9.22 21.37 4.02
N ALA A 804 9.18 22.48 4.76
CA ALA A 804 7.95 23.12 5.23
C ALA A 804 7.21 23.91 4.14
N GLN A 805 7.91 24.24 3.05
CA GLN A 805 7.44 25.08 1.94
C GLN A 805 7.18 24.27 0.65
N VAL A 806 7.26 22.93 0.76
CA VAL A 806 6.78 22.00 -0.26
C VAL A 806 5.35 21.61 0.12
N TYR A 807 4.46 21.71 -0.87
CA TYR A 807 3.01 21.52 -0.76
C TYR A 807 2.53 20.46 -1.77
N PRO A 808 1.35 19.85 -1.57
CA PRO A 808 0.78 18.97 -2.58
C PRO A 808 0.31 19.79 -3.79
N MET A 809 0.56 19.28 -4.99
CA MET A 809 -0.09 19.67 -6.23
C MET A 809 -0.83 18.45 -6.79
N PRO A 810 -2.10 18.22 -6.41
CA PRO A 810 -2.89 17.13 -6.98
C PRO A 810 -3.12 17.30 -8.47
N THR A 811 -3.23 18.54 -8.95
CA THR A 811 -3.43 18.87 -10.38
C THR A 811 -2.92 20.24 -10.85
N HIS A 812 -2.67 21.24 -9.99
CA HIS A 812 -2.43 22.65 -10.38
C HIS A 812 -1.60 23.47 -9.35
N ALA A 813 -0.52 24.09 -9.81
CA ALA A 813 0.25 25.13 -9.10
C ALA A 813 0.31 26.45 -9.90
N SER A 814 0.33 27.62 -9.23
CA SER A 814 0.32 28.93 -9.91
C SER A 814 1.02 30.06 -9.14
N ILE A 815 1.58 31.01 -9.91
CA ILE A 815 2.10 32.32 -9.45
C ILE A 815 1.60 33.43 -10.40
N GLN A 816 1.49 34.67 -9.92
CA GLN A 816 1.01 35.80 -10.72
C GLN A 816 1.59 37.14 -10.28
N ASP A 817 1.69 38.08 -11.22
CA ASP A 817 1.88 39.52 -10.96
C ASP A 817 0.59 40.29 -11.31
N SER A 818 0.63 41.62 -11.49
CA SER A 818 -0.57 42.42 -11.82
C SER A 818 -1.07 42.24 -13.26
N ASP A 819 -0.22 41.71 -14.14
CA ASP A 819 -0.40 41.75 -15.58
C ASP A 819 -0.39 40.32 -16.18
N ARG A 820 0.23 39.35 -15.49
CA ARG A 820 0.51 37.99 -15.97
C ARG A 820 0.31 36.92 -14.90
N ARG A 821 -0.02 35.71 -15.33
CA ARG A 821 -0.06 34.49 -14.50
C ARG A 821 0.72 33.36 -15.16
N LEU A 822 1.52 32.64 -14.38
CA LEU A 822 2.06 31.32 -14.71
C LEU A 822 1.21 30.26 -14.00
N THR A 823 0.82 29.23 -14.74
CA THR A 823 0.11 28.06 -14.23
C THR A 823 0.81 26.82 -14.74
N VAL A 824 1.07 25.86 -13.86
CA VAL A 824 1.49 24.50 -14.18
C VAL A 824 0.36 23.56 -13.78
N LEU A 825 -0.16 22.79 -14.73
CA LEU A 825 -1.14 21.72 -14.51
C LEU A 825 -0.45 20.36 -14.66
N SER A 826 -0.87 19.36 -13.89
CA SER A 826 -0.36 17.98 -13.97
C SER A 826 -1.47 16.96 -14.26
N GLU A 827 -1.12 15.84 -14.90
CA GLU A 827 -2.00 14.66 -15.03
C GLU A 827 -2.03 13.77 -13.77
N HIS A 828 -1.19 14.04 -12.77
CA HIS A 828 -1.20 13.36 -11.46
C HIS A 828 -0.57 14.17 -10.31
N SER A 829 -0.84 13.72 -9.09
CA SER A 829 -0.36 14.33 -7.84
C SER A 829 1.18 14.34 -7.72
N GLN A 830 1.75 15.48 -7.36
CA GLN A 830 3.20 15.68 -7.19
C GLN A 830 3.48 16.69 -6.05
N GLY A 831 4.69 16.68 -5.50
CA GLY A 831 5.17 17.77 -4.64
C GLY A 831 5.54 19.01 -5.44
N THR A 832 5.18 20.20 -4.94
CA THR A 832 5.50 21.49 -5.57
C THR A 832 5.95 22.54 -4.55
N ALA A 833 6.68 23.56 -5.00
CA ALA A 833 7.04 24.72 -4.20
C ALA A 833 7.27 25.97 -5.08
N SER A 834 7.29 27.16 -4.47
CA SER A 834 7.90 28.36 -5.04
C SER A 834 9.05 28.79 -4.12
N LEU A 835 10.27 28.32 -4.44
CA LEU A 835 11.46 28.55 -3.61
C LEU A 835 12.23 29.82 -3.99
N GLU A 836 11.99 30.36 -5.18
CA GLU A 836 12.53 31.61 -5.71
C GLU A 836 11.40 32.41 -6.38
N ASP A 837 11.42 33.74 -6.29
CA ASP A 837 10.39 34.57 -6.91
C ASP A 837 10.37 34.39 -8.44
N GLY A 838 9.17 34.33 -9.04
CA GLY A 838 8.99 34.03 -10.45
C GLY A 838 9.16 32.54 -10.82
N THR A 839 9.27 31.62 -9.84
CA THR A 839 9.45 30.18 -10.07
C THR A 839 8.32 29.28 -9.56
N ILE A 840 8.12 28.16 -10.24
CA ILE A 840 7.38 26.98 -9.74
C ILE A 840 8.29 25.76 -9.91
N ASP A 841 8.53 25.06 -8.81
CA ASP A 841 9.24 23.77 -8.75
C ASP A 841 8.23 22.63 -8.70
N VAL A 842 8.43 21.59 -9.50
CA VAL A 842 7.59 20.38 -9.55
C VAL A 842 8.47 19.15 -9.49
N TRP A 843 8.30 18.34 -8.44
CA TRP A 843 9.02 17.08 -8.25
C TRP A 843 8.50 16.01 -9.21
N LEU A 844 9.42 15.24 -9.79
CA LEU A 844 9.14 14.23 -10.82
C LEU A 844 9.35 12.79 -10.30
N ASP A 845 10.40 12.54 -9.51
CA ASP A 845 10.72 11.22 -8.93
C ASP A 845 11.67 11.38 -7.74
N ARG A 846 11.70 10.40 -6.82
CA ARG A 846 12.58 10.39 -5.62
C ARG A 846 12.99 8.98 -5.24
N ARG A 847 14.26 8.81 -4.82
CA ARG A 847 14.87 7.50 -4.60
C ARG A 847 15.79 7.48 -3.39
N LEU A 848 15.41 6.70 -2.37
CA LEU A 848 15.99 6.72 -1.03
C LEU A 848 16.22 5.29 -0.53
N SER A 849 17.41 5.00 -0.01
CA SER A 849 17.77 3.67 0.50
C SER A 849 17.35 3.43 1.94
N GLN A 850 17.29 4.48 2.77
CA GLN A 850 16.79 4.46 4.15
C GLN A 850 15.27 4.70 4.26
N GLY A 851 14.68 4.17 5.34
CA GLY A 851 13.37 4.60 5.83
C GLY A 851 13.50 5.70 6.89
N ASP A 852 12.43 6.49 7.05
CA ASP A 852 12.33 7.69 7.91
C ASP A 852 11.80 7.42 9.34
N GLY A 853 11.76 6.14 9.75
CA GLY A 853 11.33 5.75 11.08
C GLY A 853 9.83 5.89 11.36
N ARG A 854 8.99 6.10 10.34
CA ARG A 854 7.52 6.21 10.48
C ARG A 854 6.74 4.89 10.43
N GLY A 855 7.43 3.75 10.54
CA GLY A 855 6.83 2.41 10.66
C GLY A 855 6.97 1.51 9.43
N LEU A 856 7.17 2.11 8.25
CA LEU A 856 7.40 1.39 6.98
C LEU A 856 8.69 0.52 6.97
N GLU A 857 9.71 0.92 7.75
CA GLU A 857 11.02 0.23 7.90
C GLU A 857 11.83 -0.03 6.60
N GLN A 858 11.35 0.42 5.44
CA GLN A 858 12.08 0.46 4.15
C GLN A 858 12.15 1.89 3.57
N GLY A 859 13.05 2.11 2.61
CA GLY A 859 13.09 3.31 1.77
C GLY A 859 12.21 3.21 0.52
N VAL A 860 12.52 4.02 -0.49
CA VAL A 860 11.87 4.05 -1.80
C VAL A 860 12.93 3.74 -2.86
N GLN A 861 13.04 2.46 -3.26
CA GLN A 861 14.01 1.99 -4.27
C GLN A 861 13.35 1.22 -5.42
N ASP A 862 12.02 1.22 -5.50
CA ASP A 862 11.19 0.49 -6.46
C ASP A 862 10.82 1.31 -7.72
N ASN A 863 11.56 2.38 -8.01
CA ASN A 863 11.30 3.26 -9.15
C ASN A 863 11.21 2.49 -10.50
N VAL A 864 10.18 2.78 -11.28
CA VAL A 864 9.96 2.28 -12.64
C VAL A 864 10.00 3.42 -13.65
N TRP A 865 9.75 3.15 -14.94
CA TRP A 865 9.55 4.23 -15.91
C TRP A 865 8.20 4.92 -15.64
N THR A 866 8.26 6.17 -15.19
CA THR A 866 7.10 7.03 -14.92
C THR A 866 6.93 8.03 -16.07
N ARG A 867 5.68 8.31 -16.45
CA ARG A 867 5.34 9.40 -17.38
C ARG A 867 4.56 10.48 -16.62
N SER A 868 5.11 11.69 -16.58
CA SER A 868 4.50 12.88 -16.00
C SER A 868 4.31 13.95 -17.07
N LYS A 869 3.06 14.14 -17.52
CA LYS A 869 2.67 15.26 -18.36
C LYS A 869 2.33 16.49 -17.51
N LEU A 870 3.04 17.58 -17.78
CA LEU A 870 2.75 18.92 -17.27
C LEU A 870 2.28 19.83 -18.40
N ARG A 871 1.15 20.52 -18.22
CA ARG A 871 0.66 21.55 -19.16
C ARG A 871 0.86 22.93 -18.54
N VAL A 872 1.72 23.72 -19.17
CA VAL A 872 2.16 25.02 -18.68
C VAL A 872 1.50 26.15 -19.49
N LEU A 873 0.94 27.10 -18.76
CA LEU A 873 0.18 28.24 -19.27
C LEU A 873 0.84 29.54 -18.79
N VAL A 874 1.06 30.47 -19.72
CA VAL A 874 1.37 31.87 -19.41
C VAL A 874 0.24 32.72 -19.96
N GLU A 875 -0.52 33.33 -19.06
CA GLU A 875 -1.68 34.15 -19.38
C GLU A 875 -1.37 35.64 -19.16
N THR A 876 -2.02 36.52 -19.92
CA THR A 876 -1.81 37.97 -19.87
C THR A 876 -3.15 38.72 -19.75
N GLU A 877 -3.13 39.86 -19.07
CA GLU A 877 -4.27 40.73 -18.71
C GLU A 877 -5.14 40.23 -17.55
N GLY A 878 -5.40 41.12 -16.58
CA GLY A 878 -6.57 41.05 -15.69
C GLY A 878 -6.35 40.64 -14.23
N TYR A 879 -5.14 40.21 -13.85
CA TYR A 879 -4.83 39.69 -12.52
C TYR A 879 -4.71 40.80 -11.47
N LYS A 880 -5.79 41.07 -10.73
CA LYS A 880 -5.70 42.02 -9.62
C LYS A 880 -5.00 41.40 -8.42
N HIS A 881 -3.86 41.98 -8.05
CA HIS A 881 -3.23 41.68 -6.77
C HIS A 881 -3.94 42.44 -5.63
N GLY A 882 -5.16 42.01 -5.30
CA GLY A 882 -5.83 42.38 -4.05
C GLY A 882 -5.39 41.42 -2.94
N GLN A 883 -4.80 41.93 -1.85
CA GLN A 883 -4.35 41.09 -0.71
C GLN A 883 -5.50 40.40 0.05
N ASN A 884 -6.75 40.66 -0.35
CA ASN A 884 -7.98 40.11 0.22
C ASN A 884 -8.93 39.57 -0.87
N GLU A 885 -8.46 39.36 -2.11
CA GLU A 885 -9.25 38.72 -3.17
C GLU A 885 -8.85 37.23 -3.27
N GLU A 886 -9.80 36.31 -3.08
CA GLU A 886 -9.59 34.85 -3.18
C GLU A 886 -9.09 34.42 -4.57
N PHE A 887 -8.23 33.39 -4.63
CA PHE A 887 -7.66 32.92 -5.89
C PHE A 887 -8.70 32.16 -6.74
N ASP A 888 -9.08 32.73 -7.89
CA ASP A 888 -9.86 32.04 -8.91
C ASP A 888 -9.03 31.69 -10.16
N THR A 889 -9.35 30.54 -10.77
CA THR A 889 -8.70 30.02 -11.97
C THR A 889 -9.47 30.44 -13.23
N THR A 890 -8.75 30.79 -14.30
CA THR A 890 -9.37 31.36 -15.50
C THR A 890 -10.24 30.34 -16.23
N PRO A 891 -11.22 30.77 -17.06
CA PRO A 891 -11.98 29.85 -17.90
C PRO A 891 -11.10 29.04 -18.89
N LEU A 892 -9.94 29.58 -19.27
CA LEU A 892 -8.92 28.86 -20.05
C LEU A 892 -8.25 27.77 -19.20
N CYS A 893 -7.73 28.12 -18.02
CA CYS A 893 -7.15 27.17 -17.07
C CYS A 893 -8.13 26.02 -16.74
N LYS A 894 -9.39 26.36 -16.46
CA LYS A 894 -10.48 25.39 -16.20
C LYS A 894 -10.79 24.49 -17.41
N GLN A 895 -10.61 24.95 -18.65
CA GLN A 895 -10.71 24.10 -19.85
C GLN A 895 -9.49 23.18 -19.96
N MET A 896 -8.28 23.71 -19.78
CA MET A 896 -7.02 22.98 -19.94
C MET A 896 -6.82 21.89 -18.88
N TRP A 897 -7.27 22.13 -17.64
CA TRP A 897 -7.29 21.16 -16.56
C TRP A 897 -8.20 19.96 -16.89
N LYS A 898 -9.38 20.21 -17.48
CA LYS A 898 -10.30 19.14 -17.91
C LYS A 898 -9.73 18.31 -19.06
N GLU A 899 -9.15 18.95 -20.06
CA GLU A 899 -8.50 18.26 -21.19
C GLU A 899 -7.27 17.43 -20.78
N LEU A 900 -6.60 17.82 -19.69
CA LEU A 900 -5.43 17.10 -19.17
C LEU A 900 -5.84 15.86 -18.38
N ASN A 901 -6.83 15.99 -17.49
CA ASN A 901 -7.29 14.91 -16.61
C ASN A 901 -8.34 13.98 -17.26
N HIS A 902 -9.09 14.46 -18.25
CA HIS A 902 -10.04 13.66 -19.05
C HIS A 902 -9.74 13.79 -20.57
N PRO A 903 -8.58 13.28 -21.02
CA PRO A 903 -8.20 13.30 -22.43
C PRO A 903 -9.15 12.44 -23.29
N LEU A 904 -8.94 12.50 -24.61
CA LEU A 904 -9.55 11.54 -25.54
C LEU A 904 -9.14 10.10 -25.20
N GLU A 905 -10.07 9.15 -25.31
CA GLU A 905 -9.80 7.72 -25.34
C GLU A 905 -9.60 7.22 -26.78
N LEU A 906 -8.67 6.28 -26.99
CA LEU A 906 -8.17 5.90 -28.33
C LEU A 906 -8.28 4.40 -28.59
N PHE A 907 -8.94 4.03 -29.68
CA PHE A 907 -9.12 2.64 -30.09
C PHE A 907 -8.68 2.41 -31.55
N GLY A 908 -7.84 1.41 -31.78
CA GLY A 908 -7.40 0.99 -33.11
C GLY A 908 -8.11 -0.28 -33.57
N THR A 909 -8.06 -0.56 -34.87
CA THR A 909 -8.61 -1.80 -35.44
C THR A 909 -7.60 -2.95 -35.35
N VAL A 910 -8.08 -4.15 -35.02
CA VAL A 910 -7.27 -5.37 -35.04
C VAL A 910 -7.09 -5.82 -36.50
N LYS A 911 -5.90 -5.58 -37.05
CA LYS A 911 -5.57 -6.02 -38.42
C LYS A 911 -5.29 -7.53 -38.48
N ASP A 912 -5.84 -8.19 -39.50
CA ASP A 912 -5.59 -9.60 -39.88
C ASP A 912 -4.11 -9.96 -40.19
N THR A 913 -3.17 -9.04 -40.01
CA THR A 913 -1.75 -9.20 -40.38
C THR A 913 -0.86 -9.75 -39.27
N VAL A 914 -1.42 -10.35 -38.22
CA VAL A 914 -0.69 -11.29 -37.34
C VAL A 914 -1.47 -12.59 -37.14
N LYS A 915 -1.30 -13.54 -38.06
CA LYS A 915 -1.48 -14.97 -37.77
C LYS A 915 -0.33 -15.45 -36.87
N GLY A 916 -0.38 -15.08 -35.59
CA GLY A 916 0.74 -15.32 -34.67
C GLY A 916 0.68 -14.67 -33.29
N PHE A 917 -0.42 -14.04 -32.85
CA PHE A 917 -0.52 -13.51 -31.47
C PHE A 917 -0.90 -14.59 -30.45
N GLY A 918 -0.05 -15.62 -30.37
CA GLY A 918 0.33 -16.21 -29.10
C GLY A 918 1.56 -15.44 -28.60
N SER A 919 1.44 -14.74 -27.47
CA SER A 919 2.46 -13.83 -26.97
C SER A 919 3.83 -14.50 -26.82
N THR A 920 4.83 -13.90 -27.47
CA THR A 920 6.25 -14.22 -27.29
C THR A 920 6.99 -12.92 -26.97
N PRO A 921 7.53 -12.74 -25.76
CA PRO A 921 8.37 -11.59 -25.44
C PRO A 921 9.65 -11.62 -26.28
N PHE A 922 9.91 -10.57 -27.05
CA PHE A 922 11.17 -10.46 -27.80
C PHE A 922 12.34 -10.26 -26.83
N HIS A 923 13.27 -11.21 -26.83
CA HIS A 923 14.50 -11.11 -26.04
C HIS A 923 15.52 -10.19 -26.72
N ASN A 924 16.10 -9.29 -25.92
CA ASN A 924 17.45 -8.73 -26.06
C ASN A 924 17.81 -7.95 -27.35
N ASP A 925 17.98 -6.63 -27.22
CA ASP A 925 19.21 -6.01 -27.75
C ASP A 925 19.70 -4.77 -26.95
N PHE A 926 19.80 -4.92 -25.63
CA PHE A 926 20.63 -4.06 -24.78
C PHE A 926 21.50 -4.92 -23.86
N LYS A 927 22.79 -4.57 -23.72
CA LYS A 927 23.75 -5.29 -22.87
C LYS A 927 24.28 -4.38 -21.75
N PRO A 928 23.76 -4.49 -20.51
CA PRO A 928 24.41 -3.91 -19.35
C PRO A 928 25.73 -4.64 -19.07
N SER A 929 26.83 -3.91 -18.94
CA SER A 929 28.15 -4.50 -18.74
C SER A 929 28.47 -4.71 -17.26
N ASN A 930 28.67 -5.97 -16.86
CA ASN A 930 29.47 -6.43 -15.71
C ASN A 930 29.40 -5.57 -14.43
N PHE A 931 28.40 -5.80 -13.57
CA PHE A 931 28.51 -5.56 -12.13
C PHE A 931 28.56 -6.90 -11.38
N ASN A 932 29.38 -6.99 -10.33
CA ASN A 932 29.78 -8.27 -9.74
C ASN A 932 29.75 -8.22 -8.19
N PRO A 933 28.57 -8.40 -7.57
CA PRO A 933 28.41 -8.28 -6.12
C PRO A 933 28.82 -9.57 -5.40
N THR A 934 29.97 -9.57 -4.74
CA THR A 934 30.42 -10.66 -3.86
C THR A 934 30.27 -10.31 -2.38
N GLN A 935 29.37 -11.00 -1.67
CA GLN A 935 29.37 -11.32 -0.22
C GLN A 935 29.55 -10.14 0.77
N THR A 936 28.71 -9.90 1.77
CA THR A 936 28.12 -10.78 2.83
C THR A 936 26.93 -10.03 3.50
N GLY A 937 26.02 -10.63 4.26
CA GLY A 937 25.80 -12.02 4.67
C GLY A 937 24.71 -12.11 5.76
N ASP A 938 24.12 -13.30 5.93
CA ASP A 938 23.23 -13.76 7.02
C ASP A 938 22.30 -12.74 7.72
N ASP A 939 21.04 -12.65 7.28
CA ASP A 939 19.87 -12.61 8.18
C ASP A 939 18.70 -13.40 7.58
N LEU A 940 17.80 -13.94 8.41
CA LEU A 940 16.73 -14.87 8.04
C LEU A 940 15.34 -14.25 8.13
N SER A 941 15.16 -13.08 7.50
CA SER A 941 13.84 -12.53 7.17
C SER A 941 13.41 -12.93 5.75
N HIS A 942 12.15 -13.33 5.58
CA HIS A 942 11.61 -13.76 4.29
C HIS A 942 11.34 -12.57 3.36
N LYS A 943 12.40 -12.05 2.71
CA LYS A 943 12.25 -11.16 1.56
C LYS A 943 11.46 -11.89 0.46
N GLN A 944 10.27 -11.40 0.15
CA GLN A 944 9.44 -11.95 -0.93
C GLN A 944 10.03 -11.50 -2.27
N GLN A 945 10.96 -12.29 -2.78
CA GLN A 945 11.65 -12.05 -4.04
C GLN A 945 10.68 -12.29 -5.19
N ALA A 946 10.42 -11.27 -6.01
CA ALA A 946 9.54 -11.38 -7.18
C ALA A 946 10.00 -12.52 -8.09
N TYR A 947 9.16 -13.54 -8.23
CA TYR A 947 9.47 -14.76 -8.96
C TYR A 947 9.36 -14.51 -10.48
N LYS A 948 10.47 -14.67 -11.21
CA LYS A 948 10.57 -14.38 -12.65
C LYS A 948 9.67 -15.28 -13.53
N TYR A 949 9.43 -16.51 -13.10
CA TYR A 949 8.73 -17.53 -13.89
C TYR A 949 7.42 -17.93 -13.21
N GLU A 950 6.29 -17.72 -13.88
CA GLU A 950 5.05 -18.39 -13.53
C GLU A 950 5.18 -19.88 -13.92
N ILE A 951 5.12 -20.75 -12.91
CA ILE A 951 5.21 -22.21 -13.03
C ILE A 951 4.11 -22.82 -12.14
N PRO A 952 2.91 -23.09 -12.69
CA PRO A 952 1.85 -23.79 -11.98
C PRO A 952 2.22 -25.24 -11.67
N ILE A 953 1.68 -25.78 -10.57
CA ILE A 953 1.81 -27.20 -10.24
C ILE A 953 0.54 -27.92 -10.68
N VAL A 954 0.71 -28.99 -11.45
CA VAL A 954 -0.36 -29.85 -11.94
C VAL A 954 -0.35 -31.14 -11.14
N PHE A 955 -1.42 -31.37 -10.39
CA PHE A 955 -1.64 -32.60 -9.64
C PHE A 955 -2.57 -33.52 -10.43
N MET A 956 -2.06 -34.68 -10.85
CA MET A 956 -2.86 -35.79 -11.34
C MET A 956 -3.41 -36.54 -10.13
N VAL A 957 -4.73 -36.51 -9.91
CA VAL A 957 -5.36 -37.02 -8.68
C VAL A 957 -6.38 -38.14 -8.95
N GLN A 958 -6.35 -39.18 -8.12
CA GLN A 958 -7.25 -40.33 -8.18
C GLN A 958 -7.98 -40.50 -6.82
N LYS A 959 -8.10 -41.74 -6.33
CA LYS A 959 -8.86 -42.13 -5.13
C LYS A 959 -8.20 -41.78 -3.78
N ARG A 960 -6.99 -41.19 -3.74
CA ARG A 960 -6.16 -41.12 -2.52
C ARG A 960 -6.23 -39.77 -1.78
N VAL A 961 -7.42 -39.38 -1.35
CA VAL A 961 -7.67 -38.05 -0.73
C VAL A 961 -6.78 -37.78 0.49
N ASP A 962 -6.48 -38.79 1.34
CA ASP A 962 -5.62 -38.60 2.51
C ASP A 962 -4.14 -38.39 2.19
N TYR A 963 -3.64 -38.94 1.08
CA TYR A 963 -2.31 -38.61 0.57
C TYR A 963 -2.30 -37.15 0.08
N PHE A 964 -3.33 -36.76 -0.69
CA PHE A 964 -3.41 -35.41 -1.22
C PHE A 964 -3.55 -34.33 -0.13
N LYS A 965 -4.26 -34.62 0.97
CA LYS A 965 -4.27 -33.77 2.18
C LYS A 965 -2.85 -33.49 2.69
N ARG A 966 -1.99 -34.51 2.76
CA ARG A 966 -0.59 -34.37 3.20
C ARG A 966 0.27 -33.60 2.18
N VAL A 967 0.05 -33.80 0.88
CA VAL A 967 0.70 -33.02 -0.19
C VAL A 967 0.36 -31.53 -0.04
N ILE A 968 -0.92 -31.19 0.06
CA ILE A 968 -1.38 -29.80 0.27
C ILE A 968 -0.86 -29.22 1.60
N ASP A 969 -0.81 -30.00 2.68
CA ASP A 969 -0.23 -29.57 3.96
C ASP A 969 1.29 -29.36 3.90
N SER A 970 2.01 -29.97 2.95
CA SER A 970 3.41 -29.65 2.66
C SER A 970 3.53 -28.39 1.80
N LEU A 971 2.65 -28.21 0.81
CA LEU A 971 2.62 -27.03 -0.06
C LEU A 971 2.24 -25.76 0.71
N ARG A 972 1.31 -25.83 1.66
CA ARG A 972 0.98 -24.76 2.64
C ARG A 972 2.19 -24.28 3.45
N LYS A 973 3.18 -25.15 3.67
CA LYS A 973 4.42 -24.90 4.45
C LYS A 973 5.63 -24.55 3.56
N SER A 974 5.38 -24.34 2.27
CA SER A 974 6.41 -24.02 1.28
C SER A 974 6.36 -22.57 0.83
N ASP A 975 7.40 -22.18 0.08
CA ASP A 975 7.55 -20.90 -0.60
C ASP A 975 6.71 -20.77 -1.90
N PHE A 976 5.81 -21.72 -2.18
CA PHE A 976 4.88 -21.65 -3.31
C PHE A 976 3.94 -20.43 -3.20
N PRO A 977 3.84 -19.58 -4.23
CA PRO A 977 3.08 -18.32 -4.19
C PRO A 977 1.57 -18.55 -4.40
N ARG A 978 0.93 -19.14 -3.38
CA ARG A 978 -0.48 -19.59 -3.36
C ARG A 978 -1.52 -18.59 -3.87
N ALA A 979 -1.27 -17.30 -3.69
CA ALA A 979 -2.19 -16.21 -4.04
C ALA A 979 -2.07 -15.73 -5.50
N THR A 980 -0.97 -16.05 -6.21
CA THR A 980 -0.69 -15.50 -7.55
C THR A 980 -0.35 -16.54 -8.61
N VAL A 981 -0.18 -17.82 -8.23
CA VAL A 981 0.06 -18.92 -9.16
C VAL A 981 -0.90 -20.07 -8.83
N PRO A 982 -1.69 -20.55 -9.79
CA PRO A 982 -2.66 -21.61 -9.53
C PRO A 982 -2.02 -22.98 -9.33
N ILE A 983 -2.71 -23.82 -8.56
CA ILE A 983 -2.58 -25.27 -8.65
C ILE A 983 -3.68 -25.80 -9.57
N ILE A 984 -3.33 -26.72 -10.45
CA ILE A 984 -4.26 -27.33 -11.41
C ILE A 984 -4.48 -28.77 -10.97
N ILE A 985 -5.74 -29.11 -10.65
CA ILE A 985 -6.12 -30.43 -10.17
C ILE A 985 -6.78 -31.19 -11.33
N SER A 986 -6.11 -32.23 -11.81
CA SER A 986 -6.61 -33.11 -12.87
C SER A 986 -7.19 -34.36 -12.25
N HIS A 987 -8.52 -34.40 -12.15
CA HIS A 987 -9.26 -35.51 -11.55
C HIS A 987 -9.48 -36.63 -12.57
N ASP A 988 -9.10 -37.86 -12.24
CA ASP A 988 -9.58 -39.04 -12.97
C ASP A 988 -11.05 -39.32 -12.62
N GLY A 989 -11.96 -38.56 -13.23
CA GLY A 989 -13.41 -38.66 -13.03
C GLY A 989 -13.91 -37.99 -11.75
N ARG A 990 -15.23 -37.93 -11.58
CA ARG A 990 -15.89 -37.22 -10.47
C ARG A 990 -15.89 -38.01 -9.16
N ILE A 991 -14.72 -38.07 -8.51
CA ILE A 991 -14.56 -38.62 -7.16
C ILE A 991 -14.99 -37.56 -6.13
N GLN A 992 -16.23 -37.67 -5.62
CA GLN A 992 -16.84 -36.63 -4.78
C GLN A 992 -16.04 -36.30 -3.51
N GLU A 993 -15.37 -37.26 -2.87
CA GLU A 993 -14.54 -36.98 -1.69
C GLU A 993 -13.32 -36.11 -2.04
N MET A 994 -12.70 -36.34 -3.20
CA MET A 994 -11.61 -35.50 -3.71
C MET A 994 -12.14 -34.11 -4.10
N ILE A 995 -13.29 -34.02 -4.76
CA ILE A 995 -13.94 -32.74 -5.10
C ILE A 995 -14.22 -31.92 -3.84
N ASN A 996 -14.89 -32.50 -2.83
CA ASN A 996 -15.19 -31.81 -1.57
C ASN A 996 -13.92 -31.32 -0.85
N PHE A 997 -12.80 -32.05 -0.95
CA PHE A 997 -11.53 -31.62 -0.38
C PHE A 997 -10.85 -30.51 -1.21
N VAL A 998 -10.94 -30.58 -2.54
CA VAL A 998 -10.39 -29.57 -3.44
C VAL A 998 -11.18 -28.25 -3.34
N GLU A 999 -12.50 -28.32 -3.20
CA GLU A 999 -13.36 -27.18 -2.85
C GLU A 999 -12.96 -26.57 -1.50
N SER A 1000 -12.67 -27.38 -0.48
CA SER A 1000 -12.28 -26.89 0.86
C SER A 1000 -10.88 -26.27 0.97
N ILE A 1001 -10.12 -26.21 -0.14
CA ILE A 1001 -8.82 -25.51 -0.22
C ILE A 1001 -8.83 -24.32 -1.19
N GLN A 1002 -9.97 -23.96 -1.80
CA GLN A 1002 -10.10 -22.78 -2.67
C GLN A 1002 -9.93 -21.45 -1.92
N SER A 1003 -10.03 -21.45 -0.58
CA SER A 1003 -9.66 -20.32 0.28
C SER A 1003 -8.14 -20.11 0.39
N ASP A 1004 -7.36 -21.17 0.17
CA ASP A 1004 -5.94 -21.25 0.53
C ASP A 1004 -5.00 -21.14 -0.69
N PHE A 1005 -5.54 -21.40 -1.88
CA PHE A 1005 -4.85 -21.49 -3.18
C PHE A 1005 -5.77 -20.99 -4.30
N GLN A 1006 -5.21 -20.39 -5.35
CA GLN A 1006 -5.91 -20.38 -6.64
C GLN A 1006 -5.98 -21.83 -7.18
N VAL A 1007 -7.19 -22.34 -7.45
CA VAL A 1007 -7.42 -23.75 -7.86
C VAL A 1007 -8.13 -23.80 -9.21
N ILE A 1008 -7.59 -24.56 -10.16
CA ILE A 1008 -8.26 -24.91 -11.43
C ILE A 1008 -8.59 -26.40 -11.41
N GLN A 1009 -9.87 -26.78 -11.38
CA GLN A 1009 -10.30 -28.19 -11.46
C GLN A 1009 -10.54 -28.61 -12.92
N LEU A 1010 -9.91 -29.69 -13.35
CA LEU A 1010 -10.09 -30.35 -14.64
C LEU A 1010 -10.62 -31.77 -14.42
N PHE A 1011 -11.71 -32.13 -15.10
CA PHE A 1011 -12.34 -33.46 -14.96
C PHE A 1011 -12.13 -34.28 -16.23
N HIS A 1012 -11.39 -35.39 -16.12
CA HIS A 1012 -11.07 -36.29 -17.23
C HIS A 1012 -12.35 -36.92 -17.83
N PRO A 1013 -12.83 -36.49 -19.03
CA PRO A 1013 -14.11 -36.94 -19.57
C PRO A 1013 -14.04 -38.37 -20.15
N TYR A 1014 -12.83 -38.92 -20.23
CA TYR A 1014 -12.50 -40.28 -20.63
C TYR A 1014 -12.09 -41.14 -19.43
N SER A 1015 -12.39 -40.70 -18.20
CA SER A 1015 -12.08 -41.44 -16.98
C SER A 1015 -12.77 -42.80 -16.92
N CYS A 1016 -12.02 -43.83 -16.56
CA CYS A 1016 -12.50 -45.20 -16.58
C CYS A 1016 -13.41 -45.53 -15.37
N ILE A 1017 -13.42 -44.66 -14.35
CA ILE A 1017 -14.43 -44.62 -13.30
C ILE A 1017 -15.80 -44.17 -13.86
N GLU A 1018 -15.81 -43.28 -14.86
CA GLU A 1018 -17.04 -42.81 -15.53
C GLU A 1018 -17.47 -43.71 -16.71
N HIS A 1019 -16.55 -44.55 -17.24
CA HIS A 1019 -16.81 -45.52 -18.32
C HIS A 1019 -16.67 -47.01 -17.89
N PRO A 1020 -17.27 -47.48 -16.79
CA PRO A 1020 -16.99 -48.80 -16.21
C PRO A 1020 -17.54 -50.01 -16.99
N ASN A 1021 -18.14 -49.79 -18.17
CA ASN A 1021 -18.68 -50.84 -19.06
C ASN A 1021 -18.49 -50.49 -20.56
N SER A 1022 -17.61 -49.55 -20.90
CA SER A 1022 -17.47 -48.98 -22.25
C SER A 1022 -16.09 -48.38 -22.49
N PHE A 1023 -15.64 -48.30 -23.75
CA PHE A 1023 -14.37 -47.65 -24.08
C PHE A 1023 -14.40 -46.15 -23.68
N PRO A 1024 -13.33 -45.59 -23.09
CA PRO A 1024 -12.01 -46.19 -22.86
C PRO A 1024 -11.81 -46.89 -21.50
N GLY A 1025 -12.86 -47.07 -20.70
CA GLY A 1025 -12.83 -47.96 -19.53
C GLY A 1025 -12.98 -49.44 -19.89
N ASP A 1026 -13.66 -50.20 -19.04
CA ASP A 1026 -13.82 -51.65 -19.18
C ASP A 1026 -14.87 -52.02 -20.23
N ASP A 1027 -14.45 -52.21 -21.49
CA ASP A 1027 -15.29 -52.72 -22.56
C ASP A 1027 -14.96 -54.19 -22.89
N PRO A 1028 -15.81 -55.17 -22.52
CA PRO A 1028 -15.58 -56.59 -22.78
C PRO A 1028 -15.53 -56.98 -24.26
N SER A 1029 -15.92 -56.09 -25.18
CA SER A 1029 -15.86 -56.36 -26.63
C SER A 1029 -14.46 -56.20 -27.23
N LEU A 1030 -13.59 -55.39 -26.62
CA LEU A 1030 -12.24 -55.11 -27.15
C LEU A 1030 -11.33 -56.34 -27.08
N ASN A 1031 -11.43 -57.10 -25.98
CA ASN A 1031 -10.70 -58.36 -25.81
C ASN A 1031 -11.26 -59.53 -26.65
N LYS A 1032 -12.31 -59.32 -27.45
CA LYS A 1032 -12.98 -60.38 -28.21
C LYS A 1032 -12.32 -60.63 -29.57
N GLY A 1033 -11.21 -61.37 -29.55
CA GLY A 1033 -10.44 -61.69 -30.75
C GLY A 1033 -9.21 -60.80 -30.98
N TYR A 1034 -8.87 -59.98 -29.98
CA TYR A 1034 -7.54 -59.41 -29.81
C TYR A 1034 -6.56 -60.53 -29.42
N GLU A 1035 -5.39 -60.60 -30.06
CA GLU A 1035 -4.39 -61.65 -29.81
C GLU A 1035 -3.49 -61.37 -28.60
N GLY A 1036 -3.58 -60.16 -28.04
CA GLY A 1036 -2.79 -59.67 -26.92
C GLY A 1036 -1.83 -58.54 -27.31
N ASP A 1037 -1.20 -57.94 -26.31
CA ASP A 1037 -0.10 -56.97 -26.47
C ASP A 1037 1.21 -57.65 -26.92
N SER A 1038 2.34 -56.93 -26.93
CA SER A 1038 3.67 -57.45 -27.29
C SER A 1038 4.16 -58.62 -26.40
N TYR A 1039 3.46 -58.88 -25.28
CA TYR A 1039 3.71 -59.96 -24.32
C TYR A 1039 2.56 -61.00 -24.30
N GLY A 1040 1.49 -60.78 -25.06
CA GLY A 1040 0.29 -61.63 -25.11
C GLY A 1040 -0.76 -61.32 -24.03
N ASN A 1041 -0.65 -60.20 -23.32
CA ASN A 1041 -1.65 -59.79 -22.34
C ASN A 1041 -2.91 -59.23 -23.03
N LEU A 1042 -4.08 -59.56 -22.50
CA LEU A 1042 -5.33 -58.91 -22.86
C LEU A 1042 -5.33 -57.45 -22.35
N ARG A 1043 -6.13 -56.59 -22.99
CA ARG A 1043 -6.32 -55.19 -22.58
C ARG A 1043 -6.94 -55.14 -21.18
N ASP A 1044 -6.32 -54.41 -20.28
CA ASP A 1044 -6.82 -54.09 -18.94
C ASP A 1044 -7.06 -52.57 -18.87
N ALA A 1045 -8.26 -52.13 -18.48
CA ALA A 1045 -8.57 -50.71 -18.42
C ALA A 1045 -7.77 -50.00 -17.34
N HIS A 1046 -7.64 -50.58 -16.13
CA HIS A 1046 -6.91 -49.97 -15.02
C HIS A 1046 -5.44 -49.70 -15.39
N VAL A 1047 -4.88 -50.49 -16.28
CA VAL A 1047 -3.53 -50.31 -16.84
C VAL A 1047 -3.49 -49.22 -17.91
N CYS A 1048 -4.38 -49.25 -18.91
CA CYS A 1048 -4.38 -48.24 -19.99
C CYS A 1048 -4.77 -46.82 -19.53
N CYS A 1049 -5.64 -46.69 -18.52
CA CYS A 1049 -6.27 -45.41 -18.22
C CYS A 1049 -5.33 -44.36 -17.59
N LEU A 1050 -4.21 -44.78 -16.99
CA LEU A 1050 -3.14 -43.87 -16.51
C LEU A 1050 -2.54 -43.05 -17.67
N LYS A 1051 -2.18 -43.71 -18.78
CA LYS A 1051 -1.62 -43.05 -19.97
C LYS A 1051 -2.67 -42.27 -20.74
N HIS A 1052 -3.95 -42.65 -20.70
CA HIS A 1052 -5.04 -41.78 -21.19
C HIS A 1052 -5.18 -40.51 -20.36
N HIS A 1053 -5.27 -40.61 -19.03
CA HIS A 1053 -5.43 -39.47 -18.13
C HIS A 1053 -4.27 -38.49 -18.27
N PHE A 1054 -3.02 -38.97 -18.26
CA PHE A 1054 -1.85 -38.12 -18.51
C PHE A 1054 -1.91 -37.44 -19.88
N THR A 1055 -2.22 -38.20 -20.95
CA THR A 1055 -2.25 -37.68 -22.32
C THR A 1055 -3.35 -36.63 -22.53
N TRP A 1056 -4.52 -36.82 -21.93
CA TRP A 1056 -5.57 -35.80 -21.94
C TRP A 1056 -5.17 -34.58 -21.10
N MET A 1057 -4.72 -34.80 -19.86
CA MET A 1057 -4.33 -33.75 -18.90
C MET A 1057 -3.31 -32.80 -19.51
N ILE A 1058 -2.22 -33.33 -20.08
CA ILE A 1058 -1.15 -32.49 -20.63
C ILE A 1058 -1.65 -31.63 -21.81
N ASN A 1059 -2.52 -32.17 -22.67
CA ASN A 1059 -3.08 -31.38 -23.78
C ASN A 1059 -4.07 -30.29 -23.30
N GLU A 1060 -4.92 -30.56 -22.30
CA GLU A 1060 -5.79 -29.51 -21.75
C GLU A 1060 -5.01 -28.42 -20.99
N VAL A 1061 -4.05 -28.81 -20.14
CA VAL A 1061 -3.25 -27.87 -19.33
C VAL A 1061 -2.50 -26.85 -20.17
N PHE A 1062 -1.86 -27.27 -21.27
CA PHE A 1062 -1.10 -26.34 -22.12
C PHE A 1062 -2.00 -25.38 -22.93
N GLU A 1063 -3.27 -25.74 -23.17
CA GLU A 1063 -4.28 -24.94 -23.87
C GLU A 1063 -5.09 -24.00 -22.95
N LEU A 1064 -4.98 -24.13 -21.61
CA LEU A 1064 -5.68 -23.24 -20.67
C LEU A 1064 -5.27 -21.78 -20.86
N THR A 1065 -6.28 -20.91 -21.04
CA THR A 1065 -6.09 -19.47 -21.28
C THR A 1065 -5.56 -18.72 -20.05
N SER A 1066 -5.99 -19.10 -18.85
CA SER A 1066 -5.61 -18.48 -17.58
C SER A 1066 -4.11 -18.61 -17.25
N VAL A 1067 -3.49 -19.73 -17.64
CA VAL A 1067 -2.07 -20.04 -17.42
C VAL A 1067 -1.26 -19.97 -18.72
N LYS A 1068 -1.77 -19.27 -19.74
CA LYS A 1068 -1.16 -19.22 -21.08
C LYS A 1068 0.23 -18.59 -21.07
N MET A 1069 0.56 -17.76 -20.07
CA MET A 1069 1.88 -17.13 -19.91
C MET A 1069 2.90 -18.01 -19.17
N ALA A 1070 2.46 -19.08 -18.49
CA ALA A 1070 3.33 -19.99 -17.75
C ALA A 1070 4.51 -20.50 -18.58
N ALA A 1071 5.72 -20.42 -18.00
CA ALA A 1071 6.96 -20.84 -18.64
C ALA A 1071 7.02 -22.36 -18.85
N GLY A 1072 6.35 -23.10 -17.96
CA GLY A 1072 6.14 -24.53 -17.99
C GLY A 1072 5.32 -24.95 -16.77
N PHE A 1073 5.08 -26.25 -16.64
CA PHE A 1073 4.25 -26.82 -15.58
C PHE A 1073 5.04 -27.91 -14.85
N LEU A 1074 4.96 -27.93 -13.51
CA LEU A 1074 5.47 -29.05 -12.71
C LEU A 1074 4.37 -30.11 -12.59
N PHE A 1075 4.58 -31.30 -13.14
CA PHE A 1075 3.63 -32.41 -13.05
C PHE A 1075 3.95 -33.31 -11.86
N MET A 1076 2.92 -33.63 -11.07
CA MET A 1076 3.00 -34.41 -9.82
C MET A 1076 1.79 -35.34 -9.69
N GLU A 1077 1.96 -36.45 -8.96
CA GLU A 1077 0.86 -37.31 -8.50
C GLU A 1077 0.47 -36.95 -7.06
N GLU A 1078 -0.64 -37.49 -6.54
CA GLU A 1078 -1.22 -37.04 -5.27
C GLU A 1078 -0.50 -37.50 -3.98
N ASP A 1079 0.70 -38.07 -4.12
CA ASP A 1079 1.52 -38.71 -3.10
C ASP A 1079 2.98 -38.20 -3.04
N TYR A 1080 3.27 -37.01 -3.58
CA TYR A 1080 4.57 -36.35 -3.48
C TYR A 1080 4.52 -35.11 -2.58
N LEU A 1081 5.13 -35.20 -1.39
CA LEU A 1081 5.34 -34.03 -0.53
C LEU A 1081 6.38 -33.08 -1.16
N VAL A 1082 6.22 -31.77 -0.96
CA VAL A 1082 7.17 -30.75 -1.47
C VAL A 1082 8.11 -30.23 -0.37
N ALA A 1083 9.30 -29.81 -0.77
CA ALA A 1083 10.24 -29.10 0.10
C ALA A 1083 9.76 -27.66 0.40
N PRO A 1084 10.18 -27.07 1.54
CA PRO A 1084 9.90 -25.66 1.85
C PRO A 1084 10.45 -24.63 0.84
N THR A 1085 11.39 -25.04 -0.02
CA THR A 1085 12.08 -24.23 -1.04
C THR A 1085 11.76 -24.70 -2.49
N ILE A 1086 10.57 -25.27 -2.69
CA ILE A 1086 10.13 -25.82 -3.98
C ILE A 1086 10.12 -24.75 -5.07
N TYR A 1087 9.68 -23.52 -4.75
CA TYR A 1087 9.55 -22.46 -5.74
C TYR A 1087 10.87 -21.75 -6.03
N GLU A 1088 11.67 -21.42 -5.01
CA GLU A 1088 13.06 -20.93 -5.16
C GLU A 1088 13.90 -21.90 -6.01
N THR A 1089 13.67 -23.22 -5.87
CA THR A 1089 14.22 -24.24 -6.77
C THR A 1089 13.69 -24.10 -8.19
N LEU A 1090 12.37 -24.09 -8.41
CA LEU A 1090 11.77 -23.97 -9.75
C LEU A 1090 12.28 -22.71 -10.48
N GLN A 1091 12.32 -21.56 -9.80
CA GLN A 1091 12.87 -20.32 -10.33
C GLN A 1091 14.34 -20.46 -10.74
N THR A 1092 15.18 -21.03 -9.88
CA THR A 1092 16.61 -21.20 -10.15
C THR A 1092 16.84 -22.17 -11.31
N GLY A 1093 16.04 -23.25 -11.40
CA GLY A 1093 16.13 -24.25 -12.45
C GLY A 1093 15.74 -23.69 -13.83
N PHE A 1094 14.59 -23.01 -13.94
CA PHE A 1094 14.22 -22.32 -15.19
C PHE A 1094 15.22 -21.20 -15.54
N GLY A 1095 15.79 -20.52 -14.54
CA GLY A 1095 16.91 -19.60 -14.71
C GLY A 1095 18.14 -20.22 -15.41
N PHE A 1096 18.44 -21.49 -15.15
CA PHE A 1096 19.52 -22.22 -15.84
C PHE A 1096 19.13 -22.74 -17.23
N LEU A 1097 17.86 -23.06 -17.48
CA LEU A 1097 17.36 -23.45 -18.81
C LEU A 1097 17.33 -22.24 -19.78
N ASP A 1098 17.03 -21.04 -19.27
CA ASP A 1098 17.13 -19.78 -20.01
C ASP A 1098 18.57 -19.41 -20.40
N GLN A 1099 19.56 -19.69 -19.54
CA GLN A 1099 20.96 -19.30 -19.77
C GLN A 1099 21.56 -20.01 -20.98
N ASP A 1100 22.18 -19.23 -21.87
CA ASP A 1100 22.80 -19.68 -23.13
C ASP A 1100 21.86 -20.49 -24.05
N ASN A 1101 20.55 -20.28 -23.94
CA ASN A 1101 19.51 -20.94 -24.73
C ASN A 1101 19.50 -22.48 -24.60
N LYS A 1102 19.87 -23.02 -23.42
CA LYS A 1102 19.98 -24.47 -23.14
C LYS A 1102 18.64 -25.22 -23.14
N LYS A 1103 17.51 -24.55 -23.37
CA LYS A 1103 16.15 -25.11 -23.47
C LYS A 1103 16.07 -26.33 -24.39
N ASP A 1104 16.87 -26.36 -25.44
CA ASP A 1104 16.83 -27.40 -26.48
C ASP A 1104 17.75 -28.59 -26.12
N GLU A 1105 18.65 -28.43 -25.14
CA GLU A 1105 19.56 -29.50 -24.67
C GLU A 1105 18.97 -30.36 -23.54
N TYR A 1106 17.94 -29.87 -22.84
CA TYR A 1106 17.37 -30.46 -21.63
C TYR A 1106 15.85 -30.66 -21.78
N PHE A 1107 15.34 -31.79 -21.31
CA PHE A 1107 13.89 -32.05 -21.27
C PHE A 1107 13.17 -31.20 -20.23
N GLY A 1108 13.87 -30.81 -19.16
CA GLY A 1108 13.32 -30.02 -18.06
C GLY A 1108 14.07 -30.25 -16.76
N LEU A 1109 13.42 -29.86 -15.65
CA LEU A 1109 13.85 -30.17 -14.30
C LEU A 1109 13.27 -31.53 -13.88
N THR A 1110 14.05 -32.34 -13.15
CA THR A 1110 13.54 -33.45 -12.33
C THR A 1110 13.80 -33.09 -10.87
N LEU A 1111 12.81 -33.20 -9.99
CA LEU A 1111 12.91 -32.69 -8.61
C LEU A 1111 13.23 -33.76 -7.56
N ASP A 1112 13.09 -35.03 -7.92
CA ASP A 1112 13.50 -36.16 -7.09
C ASP A 1112 14.92 -36.67 -7.45
N ILE A 1113 15.57 -37.30 -6.48
CA ILE A 1113 16.83 -38.05 -6.62
C ILE A 1113 16.73 -39.48 -6.05
N SER A 1114 15.54 -39.93 -5.65
CA SER A 1114 15.25 -41.17 -4.88
C SER A 1114 15.51 -42.50 -5.60
N ASP A 1115 15.82 -42.45 -6.90
CA ASP A 1115 16.39 -43.58 -7.63
C ASP A 1115 17.60 -44.16 -6.87
N ASN A 1116 17.79 -45.49 -6.88
CA ASN A 1116 18.58 -46.25 -5.88
C ASN A 1116 20.08 -45.89 -5.77
N PHE A 1117 20.55 -44.97 -6.61
CA PHE A 1117 21.88 -44.35 -6.62
C PHE A 1117 22.08 -43.29 -5.51
N ALA A 1118 21.05 -42.90 -4.76
CA ALA A 1118 21.11 -41.91 -3.67
C ALA A 1118 22.19 -42.17 -2.59
N ASN A 1119 22.68 -43.40 -2.47
CA ASN A 1119 23.75 -43.84 -1.56
C ASN A 1119 25.13 -43.15 -1.72
N LYS A 1120 25.26 -42.10 -2.56
CA LYS A 1120 26.45 -41.25 -2.69
C LYS A 1120 26.11 -39.75 -2.82
N ILE A 1121 25.35 -39.21 -1.85
CA ILE A 1121 25.12 -37.76 -1.69
C ILE A 1121 26.43 -36.97 -1.90
N PRO A 1122 26.48 -35.99 -2.83
CA PRO A 1122 27.68 -35.21 -3.09
C PRO A 1122 28.16 -34.43 -1.86
N LYS A 1123 29.48 -34.29 -1.69
CA LYS A 1123 30.09 -33.48 -0.60
C LYS A 1123 29.90 -31.96 -0.74
N LYS A 1124 29.08 -31.51 -1.69
CA LYS A 1124 28.71 -30.12 -1.93
C LYS A 1124 27.18 -30.01 -1.96
N ARG A 1125 26.64 -29.52 -0.86
CA ARG A 1125 25.24 -29.11 -0.74
C ARG A 1125 24.94 -27.89 -1.62
N ASN A 1126 23.67 -27.61 -1.86
CA ASN A 1126 23.18 -26.36 -2.44
C ASN A 1126 23.64 -26.06 -3.89
N GLN A 1127 23.86 -27.08 -4.73
CA GLN A 1127 24.29 -26.94 -6.14
C GLN A 1127 23.39 -27.75 -7.10
N TRP A 1128 23.39 -27.37 -8.37
CA TRP A 1128 22.71 -28.08 -9.46
C TRP A 1128 23.65 -29.03 -10.21
N THR A 1129 23.10 -30.13 -10.76
CA THR A 1129 23.79 -31.04 -11.69
C THR A 1129 22.94 -31.40 -12.89
N THR A 1130 23.61 -31.80 -13.98
CA THR A 1130 22.98 -32.42 -15.15
C THR A 1130 22.98 -33.93 -14.98
N LYS A 1131 21.81 -34.56 -15.12
CA LYS A 1131 21.66 -36.03 -15.21
C LYS A 1131 21.14 -36.41 -16.60
N ARG A 1132 21.02 -37.71 -16.88
CA ARG A 1132 20.02 -38.18 -17.85
C ARG A 1132 18.66 -38.22 -17.16
N PHE A 1133 17.59 -38.21 -17.94
CA PHE A 1133 16.21 -38.28 -17.43
C PHE A 1133 16.01 -39.42 -16.42
N VAL A 1134 15.23 -39.11 -15.39
CA VAL A 1134 14.74 -40.02 -14.33
C VAL A 1134 13.24 -39.72 -14.19
N SER A 1135 12.44 -40.75 -13.92
CA SER A 1135 11.00 -40.65 -13.68
C SER A 1135 10.66 -39.93 -12.35
N GLY A 1136 9.37 -39.63 -12.17
CA GLY A 1136 8.87 -38.83 -11.04
C GLY A 1136 8.72 -37.33 -11.37
N PRO A 1137 8.47 -36.46 -10.37
CA PRO A 1137 8.08 -35.06 -10.58
C PRO A 1137 9.03 -34.26 -11.47
N MET A 1138 8.46 -33.79 -12.58
CA MET A 1138 9.20 -33.17 -13.68
C MET A 1138 8.50 -31.93 -14.20
N THR A 1139 9.30 -30.97 -14.69
CA THR A 1139 8.75 -29.75 -15.32
C THR A 1139 8.77 -29.89 -16.83
N ILE A 1140 7.63 -29.74 -17.49
CA ILE A 1140 7.57 -29.69 -18.96
C ILE A 1140 7.34 -28.25 -19.39
N GLY A 1141 8.21 -27.74 -20.26
CA GLY A 1141 8.09 -26.41 -20.88
C GLY A 1141 7.34 -26.46 -22.21
N ARG A 1142 6.78 -25.32 -22.64
CA ARG A 1142 5.96 -25.23 -23.88
C ARG A 1142 6.66 -25.76 -25.14
N HIS A 1143 7.98 -25.59 -25.26
CA HIS A 1143 8.76 -26.17 -26.37
C HIS A 1143 8.80 -27.71 -26.33
N MET A 1144 9.01 -28.32 -25.16
CA MET A 1144 9.06 -29.77 -25.00
C MET A 1144 7.70 -30.43 -25.23
N PHE A 1145 6.61 -29.76 -24.84
CA PHE A 1145 5.26 -30.20 -25.16
C PHE A 1145 5.01 -30.19 -26.69
N ALA A 1146 5.45 -29.16 -27.41
CA ALA A 1146 5.35 -29.13 -28.87
C ALA A 1146 6.16 -30.25 -29.56
N LEU A 1147 7.32 -30.63 -29.01
CA LEU A 1147 8.06 -31.82 -29.49
C LEU A 1147 7.31 -33.13 -29.18
N LEU A 1148 6.68 -33.25 -28.01
CA LEU A 1148 5.85 -34.41 -27.68
C LEU A 1148 4.64 -34.54 -28.62
N GLN A 1149 3.98 -33.42 -28.95
CA GLN A 1149 2.91 -33.37 -29.96
C GLN A 1149 3.43 -33.77 -31.36
N GLN A 1150 4.64 -33.35 -31.74
CA GLN A 1150 5.27 -33.73 -33.01
C GLN A 1150 5.56 -35.24 -33.10
N PHE A 1151 5.89 -35.88 -31.98
CA PHE A 1151 6.19 -37.32 -31.89
C PHE A 1151 5.07 -38.14 -31.22
N SER A 1152 3.84 -37.62 -31.25
CA SER A 1152 2.64 -38.23 -30.64
C SER A 1152 2.40 -39.66 -31.14
N ASN A 1153 2.63 -39.91 -32.44
CA ASN A 1153 2.45 -41.23 -33.02
C ASN A 1153 3.41 -42.24 -32.40
N GLN A 1154 4.70 -41.91 -32.29
CA GLN A 1154 5.71 -42.77 -31.68
C GLN A 1154 5.47 -43.01 -30.18
N TYR A 1155 4.89 -42.04 -29.47
CA TYR A 1155 4.48 -42.16 -28.06
C TYR A 1155 3.24 -43.06 -27.89
N CYS A 1156 2.24 -42.88 -28.75
CA CYS A 1156 0.97 -43.62 -28.70
C CYS A 1156 1.07 -45.04 -29.29
N GLU A 1157 2.02 -45.32 -30.19
CA GLU A 1157 2.25 -46.65 -30.77
C GLU A 1157 3.19 -47.53 -29.92
N PHE A 1158 3.96 -46.92 -29.00
CA PHE A 1158 4.86 -47.66 -28.12
C PHE A 1158 4.08 -48.39 -27.02
N ASP A 1159 4.18 -49.72 -27.02
CA ASP A 1159 3.49 -50.65 -26.12
C ASP A 1159 4.06 -50.65 -24.70
N ASP A 1160 3.84 -49.51 -24.04
CA ASP A 1160 4.12 -49.29 -22.64
C ASP A 1160 2.96 -48.51 -22.03
N TYR A 1161 2.31 -49.09 -21.03
CA TYR A 1161 1.21 -48.46 -20.31
C TYR A 1161 1.65 -47.26 -19.47
N ASN A 1162 2.95 -47.13 -19.17
CA ASN A 1162 3.44 -45.99 -18.42
C ASN A 1162 3.83 -44.84 -19.37
N TRP A 1163 3.37 -43.64 -19.01
CA TRP A 1163 3.56 -42.42 -19.78
C TRP A 1163 5.02 -41.94 -19.74
N ASP A 1164 5.74 -42.18 -18.63
CA ASP A 1164 7.14 -41.77 -18.48
C ASP A 1164 8.11 -42.64 -19.31
N TRP A 1165 7.96 -43.97 -19.31
CA TRP A 1165 8.72 -44.89 -20.14
C TRP A 1165 8.45 -44.69 -21.63
N SER A 1166 7.24 -44.25 -21.97
CA SER A 1166 6.91 -43.80 -23.33
C SER A 1166 7.70 -42.54 -23.73
N MET A 1167 8.01 -41.63 -22.80
CA MET A 1167 8.95 -40.52 -23.06
C MET A 1167 10.41 -40.99 -23.11
N VAL A 1168 10.82 -41.91 -22.22
CA VAL A 1168 12.17 -42.51 -22.23
C VAL A 1168 12.45 -43.22 -23.56
N HIS A 1169 11.44 -43.84 -24.18
CA HIS A 1169 11.57 -44.39 -25.53
C HIS A 1169 11.92 -43.30 -26.56
N LEU A 1170 11.16 -42.20 -26.61
CA LEU A 1170 11.44 -41.08 -27.51
C LEU A 1170 12.85 -40.50 -27.29
N MET A 1171 13.29 -40.37 -26.03
CA MET A 1171 14.66 -39.96 -25.69
C MET A 1171 15.71 -40.98 -26.17
N GLY A 1172 15.42 -42.28 -26.04
CA GLY A 1172 16.26 -43.37 -26.53
C GLY A 1172 16.37 -43.43 -28.06
N LYS A 1173 15.33 -42.98 -28.78
CA LYS A 1173 15.34 -42.78 -30.24
C LYS A 1173 15.95 -41.43 -30.67
N GLY A 1174 16.29 -40.55 -29.72
CA GLY A 1174 16.84 -39.22 -29.99
C GLY A 1174 15.80 -38.20 -30.49
N LEU A 1175 14.51 -38.45 -30.25
CA LEU A 1175 13.39 -37.57 -30.64
C LEU A 1175 13.08 -36.52 -29.56
N LEU A 1176 13.43 -36.79 -28.30
CA LEU A 1176 13.40 -35.84 -27.19
C LEU A 1176 14.79 -35.70 -26.55
N PRO A 1177 15.14 -34.55 -25.94
CA PRO A 1177 16.40 -34.40 -25.21
C PRO A 1177 16.48 -35.40 -24.05
N CYS A 1178 17.62 -36.10 -23.90
CA CYS A 1178 17.78 -37.11 -22.85
C CYS A 1178 18.44 -36.59 -21.56
N LYS A 1179 18.74 -35.29 -21.47
CA LYS A 1179 19.29 -34.63 -20.26
C LYS A 1179 18.16 -34.04 -19.41
N THR A 1180 18.30 -34.08 -18.09
CA THR A 1180 17.50 -33.25 -17.16
C THR A 1180 18.42 -32.48 -16.22
N LEU A 1181 17.94 -31.33 -15.74
CA LEU A 1181 18.62 -30.53 -14.75
C LEU A 1181 18.04 -30.88 -13.37
N VAL A 1182 18.89 -31.23 -12.41
CA VAL A 1182 18.46 -31.87 -11.16
C VAL A 1182 19.18 -31.22 -9.97
N PRO A 1183 18.49 -30.86 -8.87
CA PRO A 1183 19.14 -30.36 -7.67
C PRO A 1183 19.96 -31.49 -7.01
N ASN A 1184 21.04 -31.14 -6.31
CA ASN A 1184 21.85 -32.13 -5.58
C ASN A 1184 21.20 -32.64 -4.27
N GLU A 1185 20.06 -32.08 -3.89
CA GLU A 1185 19.25 -32.45 -2.74
C GLU A 1185 17.79 -32.57 -3.22
N PRO A 1186 17.00 -33.55 -2.74
CA PRO A 1186 15.63 -33.76 -3.20
C PRO A 1186 14.78 -32.53 -2.86
N GLN A 1187 13.86 -32.17 -3.76
CA GLN A 1187 12.88 -31.10 -3.52
C GLN A 1187 11.43 -31.62 -3.47
N VAL A 1188 11.25 -32.92 -3.68
CA VAL A 1188 10.02 -33.67 -3.42
C VAL A 1188 10.35 -34.95 -2.63
N LEU A 1189 9.34 -35.56 -2.01
CA LEU A 1189 9.41 -36.89 -1.40
C LEU A 1189 8.16 -37.70 -1.76
N HIS A 1190 8.34 -38.79 -2.50
CA HIS A 1190 7.29 -39.79 -2.69
C HIS A 1190 6.96 -40.45 -1.35
N ILE A 1191 5.69 -40.45 -0.95
CA ILE A 1191 5.17 -41.12 0.25
C ILE A 1191 4.30 -42.34 -0.08
N GLY A 1192 4.11 -42.67 -1.35
CA GLY A 1192 3.52 -43.95 -1.76
C GLY A 1192 4.44 -45.14 -1.46
N ILE A 1193 3.86 -46.27 -1.08
CA ILE A 1193 4.56 -47.56 -0.89
C ILE A 1193 4.14 -48.49 -2.03
N ASP A 1194 5.16 -49.08 -2.68
CA ASP A 1194 5.09 -49.84 -3.92
C ASP A 1194 4.60 -49.07 -5.17
N GLY A 1195 5.17 -49.41 -6.33
CA GLY A 1195 5.09 -48.58 -7.53
C GLY A 1195 4.00 -48.98 -8.53
N GLY A 1196 3.24 -47.99 -9.00
CA GLY A 1196 2.52 -48.03 -10.29
C GLY A 1196 1.08 -48.56 -10.28
N LEU A 1197 0.60 -49.21 -9.21
CA LEU A 1197 -0.79 -49.67 -9.09
C LEU A 1197 -1.29 -49.43 -7.66
N HIS A 1198 -2.20 -48.47 -7.51
CA HIS A 1198 -2.54 -47.88 -6.21
C HIS A 1198 -3.57 -48.70 -5.42
N ASP A 1199 -3.14 -49.40 -4.37
CA ASP A 1199 -4.05 -50.04 -3.39
C ASP A 1199 -3.66 -49.75 -1.92
N HIS A 1200 -4.53 -50.16 -1.00
CA HIS A 1200 -4.66 -49.55 0.33
C HIS A 1200 -3.62 -49.98 1.38
N TYR A 1201 -3.28 -49.05 2.28
CA TYR A 1201 -2.50 -49.25 3.51
C TYR A 1201 -3.20 -48.63 4.73
N GLU A 1202 -2.84 -49.07 5.94
CA GLU A 1202 -3.39 -48.56 7.21
C GLU A 1202 -2.66 -47.28 7.70
N ASN A 1203 -3.42 -46.35 8.30
CA ASN A 1203 -2.96 -44.98 8.65
C ASN A 1203 -1.71 -44.88 9.55
N SER A 1204 -1.28 -45.96 10.22
CA SER A 1204 -0.12 -45.93 11.11
C SER A 1204 1.23 -45.84 10.39
N GLU A 1205 1.36 -46.41 9.19
CA GLU A 1205 2.66 -46.46 8.49
C GLU A 1205 2.97 -45.15 7.77
N LEU A 1206 1.93 -44.42 7.34
CA LEU A 1206 2.03 -43.08 6.74
C LEU A 1206 2.68 -42.05 7.67
N GLU A 1207 2.30 -42.04 8.96
CA GLU A 1207 2.84 -41.09 9.95
C GLU A 1207 4.31 -41.38 10.30
N GLU A 1208 4.75 -42.65 10.26
CA GLU A 1208 6.17 -43.00 10.43
C GLU A 1208 7.01 -42.56 9.21
N ALA A 1209 6.50 -42.78 7.98
CA ALA A 1209 7.14 -42.29 6.76
C ALA A 1209 7.31 -40.76 6.74
N ILE A 1210 6.27 -40.01 7.14
CA ILE A 1210 6.32 -38.55 7.27
C ILE A 1210 7.35 -38.11 8.33
N THR A 1211 7.34 -38.77 9.50
CA THR A 1211 8.22 -38.42 10.64
C THR A 1211 9.70 -38.67 10.32
N ILE A 1212 10.02 -39.73 9.57
CA ILE A 1212 11.37 -40.05 9.15
C ILE A 1212 11.81 -39.17 7.97
N GLY A 1213 10.90 -38.92 7.01
CA GLY A 1213 11.20 -38.20 5.77
C GLY A 1213 11.53 -36.73 5.95
N LEU A 1214 10.89 -36.00 6.88
CA LEU A 1214 10.96 -34.54 6.94
C LEU A 1214 12.29 -33.95 7.50
N GLN A 1215 13.14 -34.74 8.17
CA GLN A 1215 14.33 -34.20 8.85
C GLN A 1215 15.42 -33.54 7.97
N PRO A 1216 15.59 -33.82 6.66
CA PRO A 1216 16.64 -33.17 5.85
C PRO A 1216 16.28 -31.82 5.23
N PHE A 1217 14.99 -31.44 5.12
CA PHE A 1217 14.45 -30.54 4.09
C PHE A 1217 14.73 -29.03 4.22
N HIS A 1218 15.75 -28.60 4.98
CA HIS A 1218 15.96 -27.19 5.35
C HIS A 1218 17.29 -26.60 4.84
N ALA A 1219 17.47 -26.49 3.52
CA ALA A 1219 18.66 -25.89 2.91
C ALA A 1219 18.37 -25.11 1.61
N LYS A 1220 18.58 -23.79 1.62
CA LYS A 1220 18.46 -22.93 0.42
C LYS A 1220 19.53 -23.21 -0.63
N LEU A 1221 19.15 -23.37 -1.90
CA LEU A 1221 20.08 -23.56 -3.01
C LEU A 1221 20.90 -22.28 -3.30
N SER A 1222 22.18 -22.44 -3.70
CA SER A 1222 23.13 -21.31 -3.79
C SER A 1222 23.37 -20.77 -5.21
N GLY A 1223 22.50 -21.10 -6.16
CA GLY A 1223 22.61 -20.63 -7.55
C GLY A 1223 23.86 -21.10 -8.32
N GLN A 1224 24.56 -22.14 -7.87
CA GLN A 1224 25.77 -22.66 -8.52
C GLN A 1224 25.52 -23.97 -9.28
N LEU A 1225 25.81 -23.96 -10.58
CA LEU A 1225 25.86 -25.16 -11.42
C LEU A 1225 27.18 -25.91 -11.23
N SER A 1226 27.13 -27.24 -11.25
CA SER A 1226 28.31 -28.10 -11.18
C SER A 1226 28.29 -29.20 -12.24
N GLU A 1227 29.28 -29.21 -13.13
CA GLU A 1227 29.42 -30.26 -14.14
C GLU A 1227 30.11 -31.49 -13.53
N VAL A 1228 29.32 -32.52 -13.21
CA VAL A 1228 29.84 -33.78 -12.66
C VAL A 1228 30.20 -34.73 -13.79
N GLY A 1229 31.44 -34.61 -14.26
CA GLY A 1229 31.97 -35.39 -15.38
C GLY A 1229 32.12 -36.89 -15.11
N ARG A 1230 31.03 -37.65 -15.28
CA ARG A 1230 30.96 -39.00 -15.89
C ARG A 1230 29.51 -39.50 -15.88
N PHE A 1231 28.87 -39.49 -17.05
CA PHE A 1231 27.68 -40.31 -17.29
C PHE A 1231 28.09 -41.80 -17.18
N MET A 1232 27.29 -42.62 -16.49
CA MET A 1232 27.34 -44.07 -16.67
C MET A 1232 26.50 -44.45 -17.90
N ASP A 1233 26.76 -45.63 -18.46
CA ASP A 1233 26.08 -46.10 -19.67
C ASP A 1233 24.56 -46.24 -19.47
N PHE A 1234 23.85 -45.98 -20.57
CA PHE A 1234 22.40 -45.98 -20.62
C PHE A 1234 21.84 -47.38 -20.27
N PRO A 1235 20.78 -47.50 -19.45
CA PRO A 1235 19.88 -48.64 -19.56
C PRO A 1235 19.43 -48.68 -21.02
N LYS A 1236 19.59 -49.82 -21.72
CA LYS A 1236 19.08 -49.91 -23.08
C LYS A 1236 17.57 -49.73 -23.02
N ALA A 1237 17.06 -48.68 -23.65
CA ALA A 1237 15.62 -48.50 -23.81
C ALA A 1237 15.05 -49.80 -24.40
N HIS A 1238 14.02 -50.36 -23.75
CA HIS A 1238 13.41 -51.60 -24.20
C HIS A 1238 12.69 -51.35 -25.53
N ASP A 1239 13.20 -51.93 -26.61
CA ASP A 1239 12.64 -51.76 -27.96
C ASP A 1239 11.21 -52.31 -28.11
N GLN A 1240 10.70 -53.04 -27.12
CA GLN A 1240 9.36 -53.65 -27.08
C GLN A 1240 8.44 -53.11 -25.96
N GLY A 1241 8.89 -52.11 -25.18
CA GLY A 1241 8.15 -51.60 -24.02
C GLY A 1241 8.04 -52.60 -22.87
N TYR A 1242 7.11 -52.34 -21.94
CA TYR A 1242 6.74 -53.25 -20.84
C TYR A 1242 5.34 -53.87 -21.00
N GLY A 1243 4.64 -53.60 -22.11
CA GLY A 1243 3.30 -54.10 -22.38
C GLY A 1243 2.18 -53.20 -21.84
N GLY A 1244 0.96 -53.73 -21.81
CA GLY A 1244 -0.24 -53.06 -21.29
C GLY A 1244 -0.81 -51.96 -22.21
N TRP A 1245 -0.29 -51.78 -23.43
CA TRP A 1245 -0.68 -50.70 -24.34
C TRP A 1245 -0.69 -51.11 -25.83
N GLY A 1246 -0.76 -52.41 -26.13
CA GLY A 1246 -0.74 -52.93 -27.50
C GLY A 1246 -2.04 -52.78 -28.29
N HIS A 1247 -3.15 -52.42 -27.63
CA HIS A 1247 -4.49 -52.52 -28.24
C HIS A 1247 -4.81 -51.31 -29.15
N PRO A 1248 -5.17 -51.51 -30.44
CA PRO A 1248 -5.25 -50.41 -31.42
C PRO A 1248 -6.20 -49.25 -31.08
N ALA A 1249 -7.30 -49.50 -30.35
CA ALA A 1249 -8.26 -48.46 -30.00
C ALA A 1249 -7.66 -47.41 -29.04
N ASP A 1250 -6.83 -47.85 -28.09
CA ASP A 1250 -6.16 -47.01 -27.10
C ASP A 1250 -5.07 -46.15 -27.79
N GLN A 1251 -4.31 -46.77 -28.70
CA GLN A 1251 -3.34 -46.08 -29.54
C GLN A 1251 -4.01 -45.03 -30.47
N GLU A 1252 -5.20 -45.33 -31.01
CA GLU A 1252 -5.97 -44.38 -31.83
C GLU A 1252 -6.56 -43.23 -31.00
N HIS A 1253 -7.08 -43.50 -29.80
CA HIS A 1253 -7.63 -42.47 -28.91
C HIS A 1253 -6.53 -41.54 -28.37
N CYS A 1254 -5.38 -42.08 -27.97
CA CYS A 1254 -4.19 -41.30 -27.62
C CYS A 1254 -3.78 -40.32 -28.74
N LYS A 1255 -3.81 -40.75 -30.00
CA LYS A 1255 -3.56 -39.87 -31.16
C LYS A 1255 -4.64 -38.81 -31.35
N LYS A 1256 -5.92 -39.13 -31.09
CA LYS A 1256 -7.02 -38.16 -31.15
C LYS A 1256 -6.89 -37.06 -30.09
N LEU A 1257 -6.47 -37.42 -28.88
CA LEU A 1257 -6.19 -36.48 -27.79
C LEU A 1257 -5.09 -35.47 -28.19
N PHE A 1258 -3.95 -35.94 -28.71
CA PHE A 1258 -2.86 -35.07 -29.20
C PHE A 1258 -3.19 -34.21 -30.44
N HIS A 1259 -4.26 -34.54 -31.17
CA HIS A 1259 -4.62 -33.87 -32.42
C HIS A 1259 -5.97 -33.13 -32.39
N GLY A 1260 -6.63 -33.07 -31.23
CA GLY A 1260 -7.89 -32.32 -31.05
C GLY A 1260 -9.06 -32.83 -31.90
N GLN A 1261 -9.04 -34.11 -32.31
CA GLN A 1261 -10.05 -34.69 -33.21
C GLN A 1261 -11.24 -35.35 -32.48
N ASP A 1262 -11.20 -35.37 -31.15
CA ASP A 1262 -12.28 -35.86 -30.29
C ASP A 1262 -13.20 -34.68 -29.90
N PRO A 1263 -14.54 -34.79 -30.01
CA PRO A 1263 -15.45 -33.65 -29.82
C PRO A 1263 -15.57 -33.24 -28.34
N LYS A 1264 -14.74 -32.27 -27.91
CA LYS A 1264 -14.67 -31.75 -26.53
C LYS A 1264 -16.07 -31.52 -25.90
N PRO A 1265 -16.41 -32.24 -24.81
CA PRO A 1265 -17.59 -31.91 -24.00
C PRO A 1265 -17.42 -30.53 -23.35
N LYS A 1266 -18.34 -29.60 -23.60
CA LYS A 1266 -18.31 -28.26 -22.99
C LYS A 1266 -18.72 -28.30 -21.52
N GLN A 1267 -17.77 -28.43 -20.60
CA GLN A 1267 -17.96 -28.16 -19.17
C GLN A 1267 -16.65 -27.77 -18.48
N TYR A 1268 -16.20 -26.52 -18.70
CA TYR A 1268 -15.34 -25.83 -17.75
C TYR A 1268 -16.25 -25.06 -16.80
N PHE A 1269 -16.17 -25.34 -15.50
CA PHE A 1269 -16.78 -24.49 -14.48
C PHE A 1269 -15.72 -23.54 -13.97
N HIS A 1270 -15.77 -22.28 -14.44
CA HIS A 1270 -15.22 -21.19 -13.65
C HIS A 1270 -16.23 -20.87 -12.55
N LEU A 1271 -15.78 -21.01 -11.31
CA LEU A 1271 -16.34 -20.42 -10.09
C LEU A 1271 -15.30 -19.42 -9.58
#